data_AF-A0A1Y3MW53-F1
#
_entry.id   AF-A0A1Y3MW53-F1
#
_cell.length_a   1.000
_cell.length_b   1.000
_cell.length_c   1.000
_cell.angle_alpha   90.00
_cell.angle_beta   90.00
_cell.angle_gamma   90.00
#
_symmetry.space_group_name_H-M   'P 1'
#
loop_
_entity.id
_entity.type
_entity.pdbx_description
1 polymer ?
#
loop_
_entity_poly.entity_id
_entity_poly.type
_entity_poly.pdbx_seq_one_letter_code
_entity_poly.pdbx_strand_id
1 'polypeptide(L)'
;ENLIICSTIRDNFFCTTHKAEYLTYYYINSGNTGENPLLYCGTNESTVTCSEKKASTEGYYITDNGAYMKEYTDNNIGYLIHCSSSTKCEKSTDYAHQGYYVNAGVSTTNNPLILFDADTPEINEKSPESKDSYYLDSSSFGTNTYSNLIYCSSTKNCTSIDPNDGYFFNSGFTDEEVDVIIECNKIGCKTNRVQTCTTDSTTILKPGNYCYQKEIDNGNDINFVVNEFTINSENIETSNLNITYATSNSMYRYITVESGNFPGINRMVSTLFEIKSNSITRVITDGVYIINNKYEKIDGISGSINVGNAFTVYTCTSSTQLCSPSQSCKVGEYLFDEDTGKGYRCDGSFISPVNDEGYYVDSSYVVNQGQTPAILKCQSTGNCERFIPSNTYFINSGSDRTSKPLIYCSGSNCSTQIANPGYYRAEFGQSGVIICSSNTSCKLSNLRYSYYTNSGSDKVSKSIIYCTKGTECNTKRANAGYYLVQDNTDLLINCKSSSICEVEKASVGYYYNAVNNYSTSDTETIINCVASTYTDKIICSTEKKNDGFYPSGSNNNVLVDCSGSKCKTIQVDNGIFASAGSISSSKNAFNKGRDKYTEDEEMAIEVENYDVYQANEDEKEFLSVLVYHSNRFSNEGEEKKEKDINNNKADNVEEGQFNNNEVILQARASSSSSEVSSTLIICSGGICNELTAEEVRAIPICTYNNDVCYIDNSRISTQTERITSVGAGEFCTDSSRSTIYFATETIVEYNDIISSVLSSSSSTKTTIKNCIKASSQYSNNFFTVGNKIYKVGEGFILELHDTGYYFINISKNVLVHSSEIKEYNSENILLYKCDNNSCRIMDKPTSDTYYTDVSKRIIKYSIEDDRYYFVNSYPENVCIFEENTCTPKYDIEENDFCITAEGYLVVAGEKIKSRETGKCFMSTSINDNSLAYSYNSNLYLLNSNAAKQVTTTGYFFAENSKYQSAEYRVFNNTRAGITLYGCINKNCQIYQPEPDVFYFDMLTNYLIQKKDNAWISPFNVGYINVSVNPNEKYIYSYTISDNKELLLTKTTKNGYYYTIDRKMYYCDSGIQICVEIDDTAYILTNSNELYYCVVDSEGEDTECFKRTCTVGQIYYIKDNYYKCTTGSFFELIKPKTCQPNDVVIINFPLIYSQSFPNDVFKTISNIAKNNHYVPTEKISRNSLETVQGVFTNCTYNSYDNLVTYDQICMANHVKLNQDKEPDICSIQLLGYTFCTVDEGDDPNKCNPSSAFNQINLSIGKLLTLLLSILMFFIIY
;
A
#
# COMPACT_ATOMS: atom_id res chain seq x y z
N GLU A 1 68.48 47.36 -2.54
CA GLU A 1 69.32 46.15 -2.70
C GLU A 1 69.52 45.86 -4.18
N ASN A 2 70.47 44.99 -4.55
CA ASN A 2 70.72 44.66 -5.96
C ASN A 2 69.73 43.60 -6.44
N LEU A 3 69.20 43.74 -7.67
CA LEU A 3 68.33 42.75 -8.30
C LEU A 3 69.16 41.81 -9.17
N ILE A 4 68.87 40.51 -9.12
CA ILE A 4 69.37 39.54 -10.08
C ILE A 4 68.38 39.50 -11.24
N ILE A 5 68.81 39.99 -12.40
CA ILE A 5 68.01 39.98 -13.62
C ILE A 5 68.54 38.87 -14.50
N CYS A 6 67.66 37.93 -14.88
CA CYS A 6 67.99 36.84 -15.77
C CYS A 6 67.29 37.03 -17.12
N SER A 7 68.02 36.83 -18.21
CA SER A 7 67.47 36.90 -19.56
C SER A 7 67.98 35.73 -20.41
N THR A 8 67.22 35.40 -21.46
CA THR A 8 67.60 34.39 -22.44
C THR A 8 67.81 35.10 -23.77
N ILE A 9 69.04 35.08 -24.30
CA ILE A 9 69.38 35.64 -25.64
C ILE A 9 69.91 34.48 -26.48
N ARG A 10 69.22 34.18 -27.59
CA ARG A 10 69.63 33.17 -28.59
C ARG A 10 70.03 31.82 -27.95
N ASP A 11 69.10 31.25 -27.17
CA ASP A 11 69.19 29.95 -26.49
C ASP A 11 70.14 29.84 -25.29
N ASN A 12 70.86 30.90 -24.92
CA ASN A 12 71.68 30.94 -23.71
C ASN A 12 70.98 31.73 -22.60
N PHE A 13 71.00 31.21 -21.37
CA PHE A 13 70.45 31.85 -20.17
C PHE A 13 71.58 32.50 -19.35
N PHE A 14 71.46 33.79 -19.06
CA PHE A 14 72.42 34.55 -18.25
C PHE A 14 71.68 35.36 -17.18
N CYS A 15 72.28 35.43 -15.99
CA CYS A 15 71.82 36.27 -14.90
C CYS A 15 72.91 37.26 -14.51
N THR A 16 72.55 38.53 -14.39
CA THR A 16 73.44 39.62 -13.97
C THR A 16 72.83 40.35 -12.78
N THR A 17 73.69 40.84 -11.89
CA THR A 17 73.27 41.60 -10.71
C THR A 17 73.34 43.09 -11.03
N HIS A 18 72.21 43.78 -10.93
CA HIS A 18 72.09 45.22 -11.17
C HIS A 18 71.69 45.96 -9.89
N LYS A 19 72.23 47.15 -9.69
CA LYS A 19 71.84 47.99 -8.55
C LYS A 19 70.45 48.58 -8.81
N ALA A 20 69.58 48.56 -7.79
CA ALA A 20 68.24 49.15 -7.86
C ALA A 20 68.23 50.62 -8.32
N GLU A 21 69.29 51.39 -8.04
CA GLU A 21 69.39 52.81 -8.41
C GLU A 21 69.34 53.09 -9.92
N TYR A 22 69.58 52.08 -10.75
CA TYR A 22 69.56 52.17 -12.20
C TYR A 22 68.33 51.53 -12.86
N LEU A 23 67.40 50.99 -12.06
CA LEU A 23 66.22 50.28 -12.55
C LEU A 23 64.96 51.12 -12.31
N THR A 24 64.03 51.09 -13.26
CA THR A 24 62.75 51.77 -13.21
C THR A 24 61.59 50.85 -13.60
N TYR A 25 60.35 51.15 -13.23
CA TYR A 25 59.16 50.38 -13.58
C TYR A 25 59.11 48.94 -12.99
N TYR A 26 58.34 48.05 -13.64
CA TYR A 26 57.96 46.74 -13.11
C TYR A 26 58.81 45.59 -13.65
N TYR A 27 59.04 44.62 -12.78
CA TYR A 27 59.74 43.37 -13.01
C TYR A 27 58.95 42.19 -12.44
N ILE A 28 59.08 41.02 -13.07
CA ILE A 28 58.48 39.77 -12.55
C ILE A 28 59.38 39.21 -11.44
N ASN A 29 58.80 38.97 -10.27
CA ASN A 29 59.48 38.43 -9.11
C ASN A 29 59.55 36.90 -9.16
N SER A 30 60.41 36.36 -10.03
CA SER A 30 60.54 34.89 -10.23
C SER A 30 61.01 34.12 -9.00
N GLY A 31 61.48 34.79 -7.94
CA GLY A 31 61.94 34.18 -6.69
C GLY A 31 60.86 34.05 -5.61
N ASN A 32 59.70 34.69 -5.79
CA ASN A 32 58.62 34.70 -4.80
C ASN A 32 57.49 33.74 -5.24
N THR A 33 57.16 32.78 -4.38
CA THR A 33 56.05 31.81 -4.59
C THR A 33 54.76 32.20 -3.85
N GLY A 34 54.70 33.43 -3.31
CA GLY A 34 53.63 33.96 -2.46
C GLY A 34 52.84 35.14 -3.09
N GLU A 35 52.36 36.06 -2.24
CA GLU A 35 51.37 37.11 -2.58
C GLU A 35 51.89 38.28 -3.46
N ASN A 36 53.21 38.39 -3.69
CA ASN A 36 53.81 39.54 -4.39
C ASN A 36 54.65 39.11 -5.62
N PRO A 37 54.01 38.77 -6.75
CA PRO A 37 54.70 38.28 -7.94
C PRO A 37 55.41 39.38 -8.75
N LEU A 38 55.36 40.65 -8.30
CA LEU A 38 55.97 41.79 -8.99
C LEU A 38 56.96 42.53 -8.09
N LEU A 39 57.96 43.15 -8.72
CA LEU A 39 58.85 44.14 -8.13
C LEU A 39 58.68 45.46 -8.88
N TYR A 40 58.48 46.55 -8.16
CA TYR A 40 58.48 47.91 -8.75
C TYR A 40 59.71 48.68 -8.28
N CYS A 41 60.52 49.15 -9.24
CA CYS A 41 61.73 49.94 -9.04
C CYS A 41 61.47 51.41 -9.44
N GLY A 42 61.94 52.37 -8.63
CA GLY A 42 61.73 53.81 -8.92
C GLY A 42 60.80 54.54 -7.95
N THR A 43 60.58 54.02 -6.74
CA THR A 43 59.61 54.57 -5.75
C THR A 43 59.90 55.98 -5.22
N ASN A 44 61.10 56.54 -5.45
CA ASN A 44 61.49 57.85 -4.89
C ASN A 44 62.63 58.50 -5.69
N GLU A 45 62.52 59.78 -6.05
CA GLU A 45 63.53 60.51 -6.84
C GLU A 45 64.87 60.71 -6.11
N SER A 46 64.91 60.52 -4.78
CA SER A 46 66.09 60.77 -3.93
C SER A 46 66.81 59.52 -3.43
N THR A 47 66.14 58.35 -3.40
CA THR A 47 66.72 57.05 -3.03
C THR A 47 66.00 55.96 -3.81
N VAL A 48 66.39 55.73 -5.06
CA VAL A 48 65.74 54.75 -5.94
C VAL A 48 65.90 53.34 -5.33
N THR A 49 64.79 52.77 -4.87
CA THR A 49 64.68 51.41 -4.33
C THR A 49 63.63 50.60 -5.07
N CYS A 50 63.73 49.27 -5.00
CA CYS A 50 62.71 48.36 -5.51
C CYS A 50 61.91 47.78 -4.35
N SER A 51 60.59 47.64 -4.55
CA SER A 51 59.66 47.12 -3.55
C SER A 51 58.79 46.03 -4.16
N GLU A 52 58.50 44.99 -3.38
CA GLU A 52 57.53 43.97 -3.76
C GLU A 52 56.13 44.57 -3.87
N LYS A 53 55.39 44.15 -4.91
CA LYS A 53 54.04 44.60 -5.20
C LYS A 53 53.11 43.41 -5.42
N LYS A 54 51.88 43.55 -4.92
CA LYS A 54 50.77 42.68 -5.31
C LYS A 54 50.41 42.93 -6.77
N ALA A 55 50.02 41.87 -7.46
CA ALA A 55 49.51 41.98 -8.82
C ALA A 55 48.00 42.20 -8.85
N SER A 56 47.58 43.08 -9.76
CA SER A 56 46.23 43.19 -10.27
C SER A 56 46.07 42.21 -11.42
N THR A 57 44.93 41.52 -11.47
CA THR A 57 44.52 40.73 -12.63
C THR A 57 43.85 41.58 -13.71
N GLU A 58 43.60 42.86 -13.41
CA GLU A 58 43.00 43.84 -14.30
C GLU A 58 44.10 44.78 -14.81
N GLY A 59 44.37 44.76 -16.12
CA GLY A 59 45.30 45.67 -16.81
C GLY A 59 46.74 45.18 -16.96
N TYR A 60 47.62 46.10 -17.35
CA TYR A 60 49.00 45.83 -17.77
C TYR A 60 50.00 46.70 -17.01
N TYR A 61 51.19 46.17 -16.80
CA TYR A 61 52.31 46.88 -16.20
C TYR A 61 53.37 47.20 -17.24
N ILE A 62 53.92 48.42 -17.17
CA ILE A 62 55.05 48.86 -17.98
C ILE A 62 56.31 48.12 -17.51
N THR A 63 57.00 47.45 -18.42
CA THR A 63 58.32 46.84 -18.14
C THR A 63 59.40 47.92 -18.08
N ASP A 64 60.55 47.63 -17.45
CA ASP A 64 61.66 48.59 -17.45
C ASP A 64 62.16 48.90 -18.87
N ASN A 65 61.92 50.14 -19.29
CA ASN A 65 62.34 50.71 -20.56
C ASN A 65 63.39 51.82 -20.39
N GLY A 66 63.99 51.94 -19.20
CA GLY A 66 64.99 52.94 -18.89
C GLY A 66 66.24 52.84 -19.76
N ALA A 67 66.91 53.97 -20.01
CA ALA A 67 68.10 54.04 -20.87
C ALA A 67 69.22 53.07 -20.45
N TYR A 68 69.34 52.78 -19.15
CA TYR A 68 70.30 51.83 -18.59
C TYR A 68 70.01 50.38 -19.03
N MET A 69 68.75 49.93 -18.94
CA MET A 69 68.37 48.56 -19.31
C MET A 69 68.37 48.32 -20.83
N LYS A 70 68.26 49.38 -21.64
CA LYS A 70 68.38 49.30 -23.11
C LYS A 70 69.73 48.72 -23.57
N GLU A 71 70.81 48.88 -22.80
CA GLU A 71 72.14 48.34 -23.13
C GLU A 71 72.30 46.84 -22.82
N TYR A 72 71.41 46.25 -22.01
CA TYR A 72 71.51 44.87 -21.52
C TYR A 72 70.37 43.95 -22.00
N THR A 73 69.27 44.54 -22.46
CA THR A 73 68.13 43.81 -23.01
C THR A 73 67.68 44.45 -24.32
N ASP A 74 68.18 43.96 -25.45
CA ASP A 74 67.76 44.38 -26.81
C ASP A 74 66.25 44.10 -27.08
N ASN A 75 65.56 43.39 -26.17
CA ASN A 75 64.20 42.83 -26.33
C ASN A 75 63.16 43.32 -25.29
N ASN A 76 63.33 44.49 -24.65
CA ASN A 76 62.35 45.00 -23.67
C ASN A 76 61.49 46.17 -24.14
N ILE A 77 61.86 46.85 -25.23
CA ILE A 77 61.08 47.98 -25.75
C ILE A 77 59.82 47.42 -26.40
N GLY A 78 58.64 47.87 -25.96
CA GLY A 78 57.35 47.42 -26.50
C GLY A 78 56.76 46.17 -25.86
N TYR A 79 57.27 45.68 -24.72
CA TYR A 79 56.65 44.56 -23.99
C TYR A 79 55.99 45.03 -22.69
N LEU A 80 54.80 44.49 -22.40
CA LEU A 80 54.07 44.73 -21.15
C LEU A 80 54.06 43.45 -20.28
N ILE A 81 53.82 43.60 -18.98
CA ILE A 81 53.55 42.46 -18.08
C ILE A 81 52.06 42.37 -17.82
N HIS A 82 51.52 41.16 -17.91
CA HIS A 82 50.15 40.81 -17.58
C HIS A 82 50.13 39.74 -16.49
N CYS A 83 49.12 39.76 -15.63
CA CYS A 83 49.01 38.80 -14.54
C CYS A 83 47.70 38.02 -14.64
N SER A 84 47.80 36.71 -14.86
CA SER A 84 46.62 35.81 -14.92
C SER A 84 46.04 35.49 -13.54
N SER A 85 46.80 35.72 -12.47
CA SER A 85 46.33 35.68 -11.09
C SER A 85 47.12 36.67 -10.23
N SER A 86 46.65 36.91 -9.00
CA SER A 86 47.37 37.73 -8.01
C SER A 86 48.76 37.19 -7.64
N THR A 87 49.10 35.97 -8.07
CA THR A 87 50.38 35.27 -7.77
C THR A 87 51.15 34.88 -9.03
N LYS A 88 50.63 35.13 -10.24
CA LYS A 88 51.26 34.69 -11.49
C LYS A 88 51.23 35.80 -12.54
N CYS A 89 52.40 36.34 -12.84
CA CYS A 89 52.62 37.35 -13.87
C CYS A 89 53.56 36.84 -14.94
N GLU A 90 53.30 37.24 -16.18
CA GLU A 90 54.09 36.90 -17.34
C GLU A 90 54.33 38.13 -18.20
N LYS A 91 55.51 38.16 -18.83
CA LYS A 91 55.84 39.18 -19.82
C LYS A 91 55.17 38.77 -21.12
N SER A 92 54.56 39.71 -21.83
CA SER A 92 54.00 39.47 -23.17
C SER A 92 55.01 38.75 -24.04
N THR A 93 54.57 37.73 -24.78
CA THR A 93 55.42 36.95 -25.69
C THR A 93 55.73 37.71 -26.97
N ASP A 94 54.82 38.61 -27.37
CA ASP A 94 54.93 39.43 -28.57
C ASP A 94 55.05 40.92 -28.22
N TYR A 95 55.53 41.73 -29.17
CA TYR A 95 55.50 43.18 -29.07
C TYR A 95 54.04 43.65 -28.90
N ALA A 96 53.82 44.57 -27.97
CA ALA A 96 52.56 45.26 -27.78
C ALA A 96 52.10 45.84 -29.12
N HIS A 97 50.83 45.69 -29.43
CA HIS A 97 50.21 46.38 -30.55
C HIS A 97 50.08 47.88 -30.26
N GLN A 98 50.18 48.70 -31.29
CA GLN A 98 49.99 50.15 -31.18
C GLN A 98 48.63 50.47 -30.56
N GLY A 99 48.57 51.47 -29.68
CA GLY A 99 47.35 51.97 -29.07
C GLY A 99 47.29 51.83 -27.55
N TYR A 100 46.08 51.75 -27.00
CA TYR A 100 45.80 51.93 -25.58
C TYR A 100 45.62 50.61 -24.83
N TYR A 101 46.09 50.58 -23.58
CA TYR A 101 45.96 49.48 -22.62
C TYR A 101 45.51 50.02 -21.27
N VAL A 102 44.86 49.21 -20.44
CA VAL A 102 44.52 49.58 -19.05
C VAL A 102 45.80 49.53 -18.19
N ASN A 103 46.07 50.59 -17.42
CA ASN A 103 47.23 50.66 -16.54
C ASN A 103 46.96 49.96 -15.20
N ALA A 104 47.77 48.95 -14.86
CA ALA A 104 47.75 48.28 -13.56
C ALA A 104 48.86 48.77 -12.59
N GLY A 105 49.69 49.72 -13.05
CA GLY A 105 50.91 50.18 -12.41
C GLY A 105 50.72 51.09 -11.18
N VAL A 106 51.72 51.95 -10.91
CA VAL A 106 51.66 52.82 -9.71
C VAL A 106 50.76 54.03 -9.89
N SER A 107 50.53 54.47 -11.13
CA SER A 107 49.81 55.70 -11.44
C SER A 107 48.35 55.47 -11.82
N THR A 108 47.74 54.32 -11.51
CA THR A 108 46.38 53.95 -11.99
C THR A 108 45.30 55.01 -11.73
N THR A 109 45.43 55.80 -10.66
CA THR A 109 44.46 56.85 -10.31
C THR A 109 44.65 58.15 -11.12
N ASN A 110 45.86 58.48 -11.56
CA ASN A 110 46.13 59.73 -12.29
C ASN A 110 46.35 59.49 -13.78
N ASN A 111 46.85 58.32 -14.15
CA ASN A 111 47.09 57.86 -15.50
C ASN A 111 46.57 56.41 -15.63
N PRO A 112 45.25 56.20 -15.67
CA PRO A 112 44.65 54.86 -15.78
C PRO A 112 44.90 54.16 -17.13
N LEU A 113 45.53 54.81 -18.11
CA LEU A 113 45.83 54.25 -19.42
C LEU A 113 47.34 54.14 -19.67
N ILE A 114 47.73 53.19 -20.51
CA ILE A 114 49.05 53.08 -21.13
C ILE A 114 48.86 53.26 -22.64
N LEU A 115 49.65 54.14 -23.26
CA LEU A 115 49.73 54.30 -24.71
C LEU A 115 51.06 53.72 -25.21
N PHE A 116 51.00 52.78 -26.13
CA PHE A 116 52.16 52.31 -26.89
C PHE A 116 52.13 52.89 -28.30
N ASP A 117 53.17 53.65 -28.64
CA ASP A 117 53.39 54.20 -29.99
C ASP A 117 54.48 53.38 -30.69
N ALA A 118 54.10 52.67 -31.75
CA ALA A 118 55.00 51.81 -32.52
C ALA A 118 55.94 52.61 -33.46
N ASP A 119 55.64 53.87 -33.75
CA ASP A 119 56.46 54.72 -34.63
C ASP A 119 57.66 55.32 -33.87
N THR A 120 57.49 55.61 -32.58
CA THR A 120 58.54 56.14 -31.68
C THR A 120 59.10 55.09 -30.68
N PRO A 121 58.74 53.81 -30.85
CA PRO A 121 58.70 52.75 -29.82
C PRO A 121 58.62 53.19 -28.34
N GLU A 122 57.78 54.17 -28.01
CA GLU A 122 57.63 54.68 -26.63
C GLU A 122 56.37 54.12 -25.94
N ILE A 123 56.50 53.77 -24.65
CA ILE A 123 55.39 53.39 -23.76
C ILE A 123 55.21 54.51 -22.75
N ASN A 124 54.03 55.12 -22.71
CA ASN A 124 53.73 56.26 -21.84
C ASN A 124 52.44 56.01 -21.04
N GLU A 125 52.45 56.36 -19.76
CA GLU A 125 51.20 56.44 -18.97
C GLU A 125 50.41 57.69 -19.39
N LYS A 126 49.10 57.55 -19.56
CA LYS A 126 48.19 58.63 -19.98
C LYS A 126 46.95 58.71 -19.09
N SER A 127 46.46 59.93 -18.91
CA SER A 127 45.09 60.18 -18.43
C SER A 127 44.17 60.30 -19.63
N PRO A 128 42.94 59.75 -19.58
CA PRO A 128 41.90 60.12 -20.54
C PRO A 128 41.59 61.62 -20.44
N GLU A 129 41.19 62.21 -21.57
CA GLU A 129 40.92 63.66 -21.66
C GLU A 129 39.60 64.06 -21.01
N SER A 130 38.63 63.14 -20.95
CA SER A 130 37.31 63.36 -20.37
C SER A 130 36.79 62.10 -19.65
N LYS A 131 35.72 62.25 -18.87
CA LYS A 131 34.97 61.12 -18.33
C LYS A 131 34.07 60.53 -19.41
N ASP A 132 33.61 59.30 -19.20
CA ASP A 132 32.78 58.57 -20.15
C ASP A 132 33.45 58.46 -21.53
N SER A 133 34.71 58.03 -21.57
CA SER A 133 35.48 57.94 -22.82
C SER A 133 35.75 56.47 -23.19
N TYR A 134 35.72 56.16 -24.50
CA TYR A 134 35.99 54.82 -25.03
C TYR A 134 37.28 54.80 -25.86
N TYR A 135 38.07 53.74 -25.72
CA TYR A 135 39.27 53.49 -26.51
C TYR A 135 39.27 52.05 -27.03
N LEU A 136 39.92 51.79 -28.16
CA LEU A 136 40.22 50.42 -28.59
C LEU A 136 41.25 49.81 -27.63
N ASP A 137 40.95 48.61 -27.10
CA ASP A 137 41.86 47.91 -26.20
C ASP A 137 42.88 47.10 -27.01
N SER A 138 44.08 47.63 -27.16
CA SER A 138 45.15 47.01 -27.95
C SER A 138 45.60 45.65 -27.42
N SER A 139 45.28 45.31 -26.16
CA SER A 139 45.52 43.96 -25.63
C SER A 139 44.61 42.90 -26.25
N SER A 140 43.48 43.32 -26.80
CA SER A 140 42.43 42.48 -27.35
C SER A 140 42.48 42.38 -28.89
N PHE A 141 43.52 42.96 -29.50
CA PHE A 141 43.70 43.03 -30.94
C PHE A 141 44.06 41.66 -31.54
N GLY A 142 43.28 41.22 -32.53
CA GLY A 142 43.48 39.97 -33.25
C GLY A 142 43.66 40.17 -34.76
N THR A 143 42.94 39.39 -35.58
CA THR A 143 42.99 39.44 -37.05
C THR A 143 42.24 40.67 -37.60
N ASN A 144 42.74 41.88 -37.32
CA ASN A 144 42.21 43.19 -37.74
C ASN A 144 40.94 43.69 -37.01
N THR A 145 40.66 43.15 -35.82
CA THR A 145 39.57 43.62 -34.94
C THR A 145 40.01 43.53 -33.49
N TYR A 146 39.38 44.32 -32.62
CA TYR A 146 39.60 44.33 -31.18
C TYR A 146 38.45 43.62 -30.49
N SER A 147 38.70 42.66 -29.62
CA SER A 147 37.61 41.96 -28.91
C SER A 147 37.02 42.80 -27.78
N ASN A 148 37.79 43.72 -27.20
CA ASN A 148 37.38 44.56 -26.07
C ASN A 148 37.53 46.06 -26.39
N LEU A 149 36.84 46.88 -25.59
CA LEU A 149 37.09 48.31 -25.47
C LEU A 149 37.64 48.64 -24.09
N ILE A 150 38.35 49.76 -23.97
CA ILE A 150 38.61 50.38 -22.68
C ILE A 150 37.55 51.45 -22.46
N TYR A 151 36.79 51.34 -21.38
CA TYR A 151 35.83 52.36 -20.94
C TYR A 151 36.32 53.06 -19.69
N CYS A 152 36.38 54.39 -19.74
CA CYS A 152 36.73 55.23 -18.59
C CYS A 152 35.49 55.93 -18.05
N SER A 153 34.92 55.42 -16.97
CA SER A 153 33.77 56.03 -16.27
C SER A 153 34.11 57.39 -15.63
N SER A 154 35.39 57.62 -15.34
CA SER A 154 35.94 58.89 -14.90
C SER A 154 37.35 59.06 -15.43
N THR A 155 37.95 60.23 -15.25
CA THR A 155 39.35 60.46 -15.67
C THR A 155 40.37 59.64 -14.88
N LYS A 156 39.93 58.90 -13.85
CA LYS A 156 40.75 58.13 -12.91
C LYS A 156 40.44 56.65 -12.88
N ASN A 157 39.42 56.21 -13.62
CA ASN A 157 38.93 54.83 -13.56
C ASN A 157 38.60 54.35 -14.97
N CYS A 158 39.49 53.51 -15.51
CA CYS A 158 39.35 52.88 -16.82
C CYS A 158 39.44 51.36 -16.67
N THR A 159 38.58 50.64 -17.38
CA THR A 159 38.52 49.17 -17.35
C THR A 159 38.36 48.63 -18.76
N SER A 160 38.92 47.45 -19.01
CA SER A 160 38.67 46.69 -20.24
C SER A 160 37.28 46.07 -20.12
N ILE A 161 36.44 46.23 -21.15
CA ILE A 161 35.06 45.75 -21.18
C ILE A 161 34.81 44.95 -22.46
N ASP A 162 33.99 43.91 -22.34
CA ASP A 162 33.34 43.25 -23.48
C ASP A 162 32.18 44.16 -23.95
N PRO A 163 32.29 44.82 -25.11
CA PRO A 163 31.36 45.86 -25.52
C PRO A 163 30.07 45.27 -26.11
N ASN A 164 28.94 45.88 -25.77
CA ASN A 164 27.69 45.59 -26.46
C ASN A 164 27.79 45.94 -27.96
N ASP A 165 27.05 45.19 -28.80
CA ASP A 165 26.87 45.54 -30.22
C ASP A 165 26.44 47.01 -30.35
N GLY A 166 27.22 47.83 -31.07
CA GLY A 166 26.95 49.26 -31.16
C GLY A 166 28.05 50.13 -31.75
N TYR A 167 27.80 51.45 -31.64
CA TYR A 167 28.72 52.51 -32.08
C TYR A 167 29.24 53.27 -30.86
N PHE A 168 30.53 53.57 -30.83
CA PHE A 168 31.17 54.28 -29.73
C PHE A 168 32.08 55.38 -30.26
N PHE A 169 32.15 56.50 -29.55
CA PHE A 169 33.08 57.58 -29.88
C PHE A 169 34.49 57.17 -29.46
N ASN A 170 35.40 57.03 -30.43
CA ASN A 170 36.78 56.75 -30.14
C ASN A 170 37.40 58.00 -29.51
N SER A 171 37.90 57.91 -28.29
CA SER A 171 38.61 59.01 -27.62
C SER A 171 40.13 58.95 -27.83
N GLY A 172 40.62 57.91 -28.53
CA GLY A 172 42.03 57.70 -28.84
C GLY A 172 42.41 57.91 -30.31
N PHE A 173 41.52 58.48 -31.11
CA PHE A 173 41.72 58.69 -32.55
C PHE A 173 42.85 59.66 -32.84
N THR A 174 43.56 59.43 -33.95
CA THR A 174 44.63 60.30 -34.45
C THR A 174 44.30 60.93 -35.80
N ASP A 175 43.31 60.39 -36.52
CA ASP A 175 42.82 60.88 -37.81
C ASP A 175 41.31 61.20 -37.73
N GLU A 176 40.94 62.45 -38.03
CA GLU A 176 39.56 62.95 -37.96
C GLU A 176 38.63 62.36 -39.04
N GLU A 177 39.14 61.65 -40.06
CA GLU A 177 38.32 61.10 -41.15
C GLU A 177 37.99 59.61 -41.04
N VAL A 178 38.76 58.83 -40.27
CA VAL A 178 38.66 57.35 -40.26
C VAL A 178 38.53 56.75 -38.87
N ASP A 179 39.11 57.36 -37.83
CA ASP A 179 39.23 56.71 -36.52
C ASP A 179 38.26 57.21 -35.45
N VAL A 180 37.36 58.14 -35.80
CA VAL A 180 36.49 58.85 -34.84
C VAL A 180 35.42 57.94 -34.21
N ILE A 181 34.93 56.93 -34.95
CA ILE A 181 33.84 56.06 -34.49
C ILE A 181 34.31 54.60 -34.49
N ILE A 182 34.06 53.92 -33.37
CA ILE A 182 34.28 52.49 -33.20
C ILE A 182 32.95 51.77 -33.43
N GLU A 183 32.97 50.82 -34.35
CA GLU A 183 31.87 49.89 -34.62
C GLU A 183 32.19 48.54 -33.96
N CYS A 184 31.37 48.12 -32.99
CA CYS A 184 31.51 46.83 -32.32
C CYS A 184 30.35 45.90 -32.63
N ASN A 185 30.66 44.64 -32.91
CA ASN A 185 29.69 43.56 -32.97
C ASN A 185 30.32 42.25 -32.44
N LYS A 186 29.57 41.15 -32.43
CA LYS A 186 30.08 39.80 -32.03
C LYS A 186 31.38 39.32 -32.68
N ILE A 187 31.79 39.88 -33.82
CA ILE A 187 33.06 39.55 -34.49
C ILE A 187 34.23 40.36 -33.92
N GLY A 188 33.94 41.50 -33.29
CA GLY A 188 34.89 42.43 -32.69
C GLY A 188 34.58 43.88 -33.04
N CYS A 189 35.42 44.77 -32.55
CA CYS A 189 35.41 46.21 -32.72
C CYS A 189 36.44 46.66 -33.77
N LYS A 190 36.08 47.69 -34.54
CA LYS A 190 36.97 48.31 -35.55
C LYS A 190 36.56 49.76 -35.82
N THR A 191 37.50 50.55 -36.34
CA THR A 191 37.21 51.86 -36.92
C THR A 191 36.95 51.73 -38.42
N ASN A 192 36.11 52.61 -38.96
CA ASN A 192 35.76 52.70 -40.39
C ASN A 192 35.56 54.18 -40.73
N ARG A 193 35.58 54.54 -42.02
CA ARG A 193 35.26 55.90 -42.48
C ARG A 193 33.96 56.40 -41.83
N VAL A 194 34.05 57.54 -41.14
CA VAL A 194 32.94 58.09 -40.37
C VAL A 194 31.82 58.57 -41.29
N GLN A 195 30.57 58.24 -40.95
CA GLN A 195 29.40 58.83 -41.61
C GLN A 195 29.07 60.17 -40.94
N THR A 196 29.40 61.28 -41.57
CA THR A 196 29.03 62.63 -41.10
C THR A 196 27.55 62.90 -41.35
N CYS A 197 26.94 63.78 -40.54
CA CYS A 197 25.55 64.22 -40.73
C CYS A 197 25.35 65.15 -41.94
N THR A 198 26.42 65.55 -42.62
CA THR A 198 26.41 66.33 -43.87
C THR A 198 27.26 65.64 -44.94
N THR A 199 26.84 65.70 -46.20
CA THR A 199 27.53 65.06 -47.34
C THR A 199 27.44 65.93 -48.60
N ASP A 200 28.47 65.87 -49.45
CA ASP A 200 28.50 66.60 -50.75
C ASP A 200 27.43 66.11 -51.75
N SER A 201 26.88 64.91 -51.52
CA SER A 201 25.82 64.32 -52.33
C SER A 201 24.72 63.76 -51.44
N THR A 202 23.48 63.77 -51.95
CA THR A 202 22.30 63.28 -51.22
C THR A 202 22.46 61.81 -50.83
N THR A 203 22.43 61.51 -49.53
CA THR A 203 22.54 60.14 -48.98
C THR A 203 21.33 59.85 -48.08
N ILE A 204 20.76 58.65 -48.17
CA ILE A 204 19.62 58.21 -47.34
C ILE A 204 20.16 57.36 -46.20
N LEU A 205 19.90 57.78 -44.96
CA LEU A 205 20.18 57.01 -43.75
C LEU A 205 18.92 56.26 -43.33
N LYS A 206 19.09 54.97 -43.02
CA LYS A 206 18.00 54.10 -42.59
C LYS A 206 17.95 53.98 -41.06
N PRO A 207 16.79 53.58 -40.48
CA PRO A 207 16.69 53.28 -39.05
C PRO A 207 17.77 52.29 -38.59
N GLY A 208 18.43 52.62 -37.48
CA GLY A 208 19.59 51.90 -36.96
C GLY A 208 20.94 52.47 -37.40
N ASN A 209 21.01 53.25 -38.47
CA ASN A 209 22.25 53.93 -38.83
C ASN A 209 22.60 55.05 -37.82
N TYR A 210 23.84 55.51 -37.87
CA TYR A 210 24.28 56.69 -37.14
C TYR A 210 24.70 57.81 -38.10
N CYS A 211 24.75 59.04 -37.61
CA CYS A 211 25.55 60.09 -38.23
C CYS A 211 26.28 60.90 -37.16
N TYR A 212 27.50 61.32 -37.48
CA TYR A 212 28.37 62.09 -36.60
C TYR A 212 28.31 63.58 -36.93
N GLN A 213 28.15 64.43 -35.92
CA GLN A 213 28.20 65.89 -36.06
C GLN A 213 29.06 66.50 -34.95
N LYS A 214 30.05 67.31 -35.35
CA LYS A 214 30.90 68.10 -34.44
C LYS A 214 30.20 69.45 -34.23
N GLU A 215 29.64 69.71 -33.06
CA GLU A 215 29.08 71.03 -32.74
C GLU A 215 30.23 72.06 -32.61
N ILE A 216 29.95 73.31 -33.01
CA ILE A 216 30.91 74.43 -33.02
C ILE A 216 31.39 74.77 -31.58
N ASP A 217 30.65 74.37 -30.55
CA ASP A 217 30.90 74.67 -29.13
C ASP A 217 31.19 73.42 -28.26
N ASN A 218 32.12 72.56 -28.73
CA ASN A 218 32.77 71.45 -27.99
C ASN A 218 31.99 70.13 -27.81
N GLY A 219 30.97 69.84 -28.62
CA GLY A 219 30.25 68.55 -28.62
C GLY A 219 30.66 67.62 -29.77
N ASN A 220 30.94 66.35 -29.46
CA ASN A 220 31.15 65.27 -30.44
C ASN A 220 29.96 64.31 -30.32
N ASP A 221 28.85 64.59 -31.00
CA ASP A 221 27.61 63.83 -30.81
C ASP A 221 27.42 62.77 -31.90
N ILE A 222 27.28 61.51 -31.47
CA ILE A 222 26.83 60.42 -32.33
C ILE A 222 25.32 60.38 -32.31
N ASN A 223 24.70 60.73 -33.43
CA ASN A 223 23.25 60.81 -33.54
C ASN A 223 22.65 59.51 -34.11
N PHE A 224 21.54 59.06 -33.52
CA PHE A 224 20.91 57.80 -33.91
C PHE A 224 19.72 57.99 -34.83
N VAL A 225 19.71 57.32 -35.98
CA VAL A 225 18.63 57.41 -36.96
C VAL A 225 17.49 56.49 -36.54
N VAL A 226 16.34 57.08 -36.20
CA VAL A 226 15.14 56.35 -35.75
C VAL A 226 14.09 56.18 -36.84
N ASN A 227 14.06 57.08 -37.82
CA ASN A 227 13.26 56.99 -39.04
C ASN A 227 14.13 57.30 -40.26
N GLU A 228 13.76 56.78 -41.43
CA GLU A 228 14.48 57.07 -42.67
C GLU A 228 14.56 58.59 -42.93
N PHE A 229 15.77 59.06 -43.25
CA PHE A 229 16.06 60.47 -43.37
C PHE A 229 17.20 60.71 -44.37
N THR A 230 17.17 61.85 -45.05
CA THR A 230 18.12 62.21 -46.11
C THR A 230 19.09 63.30 -45.65
N ILE A 231 20.39 63.02 -45.72
CA ILE A 231 21.46 64.01 -45.51
C ILE A 231 21.96 64.58 -46.84
N ASN A 232 22.38 65.85 -46.81
CA ASN A 232 22.97 66.59 -47.92
C ASN A 232 24.00 67.62 -47.36
N SER A 233 24.30 68.68 -48.11
CA SER A 233 25.24 69.72 -47.67
C SER A 233 24.72 70.66 -46.58
N GLU A 234 23.44 70.55 -46.20
CA GLU A 234 22.80 71.38 -45.17
C GLU A 234 22.88 70.71 -43.80
N ASN A 235 23.06 71.52 -42.76
CA ASN A 235 23.05 71.04 -41.37
C ASN A 235 21.65 70.57 -40.96
N ILE A 236 21.59 69.56 -40.09
CA ILE A 236 20.34 69.02 -39.58
C ILE A 236 19.84 69.89 -38.41
N GLU A 237 18.59 70.36 -38.48
CA GLU A 237 17.95 71.08 -37.38
C GLU A 237 17.71 70.17 -36.17
N THR A 238 18.09 70.64 -34.96
CA THR A 238 17.97 69.90 -33.69
C THR A 238 16.54 69.48 -33.30
N SER A 239 15.52 70.04 -33.96
CA SER A 239 14.11 69.63 -33.79
C SER A 239 13.69 68.44 -34.66
N ASN A 240 14.58 67.87 -35.47
CA ASN A 240 14.25 66.75 -36.35
C ASN A 240 13.91 65.47 -35.55
N LEU A 241 12.72 64.92 -35.76
CA LEU A 241 12.22 63.74 -35.04
C LEU A 241 12.68 62.40 -35.64
N ASN A 242 13.29 62.41 -36.82
CA ASN A 242 13.81 61.20 -37.48
C ASN A 242 15.18 60.78 -36.95
N ILE A 243 15.82 61.66 -36.18
CA ILE A 243 17.11 61.42 -35.53
C ILE A 243 16.95 61.71 -34.04
N THR A 244 17.64 60.94 -33.21
CA THR A 244 17.71 61.17 -31.77
C THR A 244 19.05 61.81 -31.45
N TYR A 245 19.01 63.07 -31.01
CA TYR A 245 20.18 63.85 -30.60
C TYR A 245 20.70 63.39 -29.26
N ALA A 246 21.97 63.05 -29.20
CA ALA A 246 22.53 62.43 -28.03
C ALA A 246 22.96 63.49 -27.00
N THR A 247 22.06 63.83 -26.06
CA THR A 247 22.34 64.80 -24.99
C THR A 247 23.19 64.22 -23.85
N SER A 248 23.53 65.02 -22.82
CA SER A 248 24.26 64.56 -21.62
C SER A 248 23.57 63.41 -20.85
N ASN A 249 22.27 63.21 -21.05
CA ASN A 249 21.50 62.11 -20.45
C ASN A 249 21.22 61.02 -21.48
N SER A 250 21.21 59.76 -21.04
CA SER A 250 20.88 58.61 -21.87
C SER A 250 19.42 58.61 -22.28
N MET A 251 19.16 58.43 -23.57
CA MET A 251 17.82 58.28 -24.14
C MET A 251 17.59 56.86 -24.61
N TYR A 252 16.34 56.39 -24.51
CA TYR A 252 15.95 55.03 -24.87
C TYR A 252 14.92 55.04 -26.00
N ARG A 253 15.25 54.43 -27.14
CA ARG A 253 14.35 54.38 -28.30
C ARG A 253 14.05 52.94 -28.70
N TYR A 254 12.77 52.62 -28.80
CA TYR A 254 12.32 51.36 -29.36
C TYR A 254 12.08 51.52 -30.85
N ILE A 255 12.90 50.88 -31.67
CA ILE A 255 12.82 51.00 -33.14
C ILE A 255 12.96 49.65 -33.84
N THR A 256 12.46 49.60 -35.07
CA THR A 256 12.64 48.47 -35.98
C THR A 256 13.85 48.73 -36.89
N VAL A 257 14.82 47.81 -36.90
CA VAL A 257 16.06 47.92 -37.67
C VAL A 257 16.14 46.76 -38.67
N GLU A 258 16.42 47.05 -39.94
CA GLU A 258 16.63 46.03 -40.98
C GLU A 258 18.00 45.34 -40.82
N SER A 259 18.15 44.16 -41.44
CA SER A 259 19.41 43.43 -41.47
C SER A 259 20.54 44.30 -42.03
N GLY A 260 21.64 44.45 -41.27
CA GLY A 260 22.84 45.17 -41.68
C GLY A 260 22.83 46.68 -41.40
N ASN A 261 21.74 47.25 -40.90
CA ASN A 261 21.67 48.69 -40.63
C ASN A 261 22.26 49.11 -39.27
N PHE A 262 22.55 48.17 -38.37
CA PHE A 262 23.20 48.41 -37.08
C PHE A 262 24.13 47.22 -36.75
N PRO A 263 25.23 47.43 -36.00
CA PRO A 263 26.19 46.38 -35.70
C PRO A 263 25.53 45.22 -34.95
N GLY A 264 25.85 43.99 -35.33
CA GLY A 264 25.28 42.79 -34.71
C GLY A 264 23.82 42.47 -35.08
N ILE A 265 23.16 43.28 -35.93
CA ILE A 265 21.80 43.00 -36.44
C ILE A 265 21.86 42.37 -37.83
N ASN A 266 21.63 41.07 -37.90
CA ASN A 266 21.69 40.25 -39.13
C ASN A 266 20.31 39.80 -39.67
N ARG A 267 19.24 40.32 -39.07
CA ARG A 267 17.84 40.13 -39.48
C ARG A 267 17.02 41.32 -39.01
N MET A 268 15.82 41.50 -39.56
CA MET A 268 14.91 42.53 -39.08
C MET A 268 14.53 42.26 -37.61
N VAL A 269 14.75 43.23 -36.72
CA VAL A 269 14.40 43.15 -35.29
C VAL A 269 13.79 44.45 -34.82
N SER A 270 12.89 44.38 -33.83
CA SER A 270 12.39 45.55 -33.10
C SER A 270 12.82 45.43 -31.65
N THR A 271 13.59 46.39 -31.16
CA THR A 271 14.19 46.33 -29.82
C THR A 271 14.50 47.73 -29.29
N LEU A 272 14.91 47.81 -28.01
CA LEU A 272 15.28 49.04 -27.32
C LEU A 272 16.78 49.32 -27.50
N PHE A 273 17.10 50.58 -27.79
CA PHE A 273 18.47 51.09 -27.90
C PHE A 273 18.70 52.15 -26.83
N GLU A 274 19.89 52.16 -26.23
CA GLU A 274 20.39 53.23 -25.37
C GLU A 274 21.27 54.16 -26.21
N ILE A 275 20.95 55.45 -26.20
CA ILE A 275 21.61 56.51 -26.96
C ILE A 275 22.23 57.50 -25.96
N LYS A 276 23.55 57.65 -26.01
CA LYS A 276 24.38 58.62 -25.27
C LYS A 276 25.20 59.43 -26.26
N SER A 277 25.68 60.62 -25.86
CA SER A 277 26.48 61.49 -26.74
C SER A 277 27.68 60.77 -27.38
N ASN A 278 28.25 59.83 -26.64
CA ASN A 278 29.45 59.07 -26.96
C ASN A 278 29.21 57.59 -27.31
N SER A 279 27.98 57.06 -27.22
CA SER A 279 27.72 55.66 -27.54
C SER A 279 26.25 55.36 -27.89
N ILE A 280 26.04 54.41 -28.79
CA ILE A 280 24.73 53.88 -29.16
C ILE A 280 24.81 52.37 -29.07
N THR A 281 24.06 51.77 -28.15
CA THR A 281 24.08 50.32 -27.91
C THR A 281 22.68 49.73 -27.85
N ARG A 282 22.56 48.44 -28.15
CA ARG A 282 21.31 47.71 -27.92
C ARG A 282 21.20 47.35 -26.44
N VAL A 283 20.01 47.54 -25.86
CA VAL A 283 19.71 47.07 -24.49
C VAL A 283 19.53 45.55 -24.53
N ILE A 284 20.45 44.81 -23.91
CA ILE A 284 20.48 43.34 -23.91
C ILE A 284 20.56 42.72 -22.51
N THR A 285 20.59 43.52 -21.45
CA THR A 285 20.58 43.06 -20.07
C THR A 285 19.19 42.50 -19.71
N ASP A 286 19.15 41.38 -18.97
CA ASP A 286 17.90 40.84 -18.46
C ASP A 286 17.30 41.84 -17.46
N GLY A 287 16.02 42.21 -17.64
CA GLY A 287 15.39 43.14 -16.70
C GLY A 287 14.24 43.96 -17.27
N VAL A 288 13.75 44.86 -16.44
CA VAL A 288 12.64 45.77 -16.77
C VAL A 288 13.12 47.21 -16.86
N TYR A 289 12.84 47.85 -18.00
CA TYR A 289 13.14 49.24 -18.26
C TYR A 289 11.85 50.05 -18.33
N ILE A 290 11.65 50.97 -17.39
CA ILE A 290 10.50 51.87 -17.34
C ILE A 290 10.91 53.19 -17.98
N ILE A 291 10.38 53.46 -19.18
CA ILE A 291 10.76 54.62 -19.99
C ILE A 291 9.60 55.61 -20.04
N ASN A 292 9.86 56.89 -19.78
CA ASN A 292 8.87 57.95 -19.84
C ASN A 292 8.62 58.43 -21.29
N ASN A 293 7.65 59.33 -21.47
CA ASN A 293 7.33 59.92 -22.78
C ASN A 293 8.40 60.86 -23.36
N LYS A 294 9.41 61.24 -22.56
CA LYS A 294 10.62 61.94 -23.01
C LYS A 294 11.76 60.98 -23.34
N TYR A 295 11.50 59.67 -23.30
CA TYR A 295 12.45 58.61 -23.60
C TYR A 295 13.59 58.47 -22.58
N GLU A 296 13.36 58.93 -21.35
CA GLU A 296 14.30 58.79 -20.24
C GLU A 296 13.91 57.55 -19.41
N LYS A 297 14.91 56.78 -18.97
CA LYS A 297 14.71 55.72 -17.98
C LYS A 297 14.41 56.34 -16.62
N ILE A 298 13.47 55.74 -15.90
CA ILE A 298 13.15 56.14 -14.52
C ILE A 298 13.81 55.16 -13.56
N ASP A 299 14.74 55.66 -12.73
CA ASP A 299 15.51 54.84 -11.77
C ASP A 299 14.72 54.49 -10.48
N GLY A 300 13.49 54.97 -10.33
CA GLY A 300 12.67 54.63 -9.17
C GLY A 300 11.28 55.22 -9.19
N ILE A 301 10.30 54.46 -8.67
CA ILE A 301 8.91 54.89 -8.52
C ILE A 301 8.57 55.04 -7.04
N SER A 302 8.18 56.25 -6.61
CA SER A 302 7.79 56.53 -5.23
C SER A 302 6.28 56.33 -4.93
N GLY A 303 5.47 56.07 -5.96
CA GLY A 303 4.02 55.89 -5.85
C GLY A 303 3.48 54.89 -6.86
N SER A 304 2.31 55.17 -7.42
CA SER A 304 1.77 54.37 -8.52
C SER A 304 1.83 55.16 -9.83
N ILE A 305 2.38 54.55 -10.88
CA ILE A 305 2.40 55.13 -12.22
C ILE A 305 1.49 54.35 -13.16
N ASN A 306 0.89 55.05 -14.13
CA ASN A 306 0.05 54.45 -15.15
C ASN A 306 0.90 54.10 -16.39
N VAL A 307 0.99 52.81 -16.70
CA VAL A 307 1.63 52.25 -17.88
C VAL A 307 0.66 52.33 -19.07
N GLY A 308 1.15 52.80 -20.22
CA GLY A 308 0.37 52.96 -21.45
C GLY A 308 -0.04 54.40 -21.78
N ASN A 309 0.21 55.36 -20.88
CA ASN A 309 0.03 56.80 -21.15
C ASN A 309 1.38 57.56 -21.13
N ALA A 310 1.90 57.84 -19.93
CA ALA A 310 3.15 58.59 -19.77
C ALA A 310 4.40 57.71 -19.71
N PHE A 311 4.23 56.40 -19.49
CA PHE A 311 5.32 55.44 -19.31
C PHE A 311 5.06 54.16 -20.11
N THR A 312 6.13 53.56 -20.63
CA THR A 312 6.14 52.24 -21.26
C THR A 312 7.14 51.35 -20.53
N VAL A 313 6.74 50.11 -20.27
CA VAL A 313 7.58 49.11 -19.61
C VAL A 313 8.15 48.20 -20.68
N TYR A 314 9.46 48.03 -20.70
CA TYR A 314 10.14 47.10 -21.60
C TYR A 314 10.72 45.96 -20.80
N THR A 315 10.42 44.73 -21.17
CA THR A 315 11.07 43.54 -20.62
C THR A 315 12.14 43.08 -21.60
N CYS A 316 13.40 43.13 -21.17
CA CYS A 316 14.56 42.81 -21.98
C CYS A 316 15.14 41.45 -21.57
N THR A 317 15.67 40.70 -22.55
CA THR A 317 16.30 39.40 -22.29
C THR A 317 17.66 39.29 -22.97
N SER A 318 18.67 38.85 -22.22
CA SER A 318 20.04 38.60 -22.70
C SER A 318 20.10 37.43 -23.66
N SER A 319 19.26 36.42 -23.44
CA SER A 319 19.15 35.22 -24.28
C SER A 319 18.63 35.52 -25.69
N THR A 320 17.66 36.43 -25.83
CA THR A 320 17.10 36.83 -27.12
C THR A 320 17.76 38.08 -27.70
N GLN A 321 18.43 38.86 -26.85
CA GLN A 321 18.95 40.20 -27.15
C GLN A 321 17.86 41.16 -27.63
N LEU A 322 16.62 40.97 -27.15
CA LEU A 322 15.44 41.76 -27.52
C LEU A 322 14.75 42.30 -26.27
N CYS A 323 14.19 43.50 -26.42
CA CYS A 323 13.24 44.06 -25.48
C CYS A 323 11.82 44.02 -26.06
N SER A 324 10.83 43.70 -25.24
CA SER A 324 9.42 43.71 -25.64
C SER A 324 8.66 44.79 -24.88
N PRO A 325 7.99 45.74 -25.56
CA PRO A 325 7.17 46.75 -24.91
C PRO A 325 5.89 46.13 -24.35
N SER A 326 5.50 46.58 -23.17
CA SER A 326 4.20 46.30 -22.57
C SER A 326 3.53 47.60 -22.16
N GLN A 327 2.33 47.84 -22.72
CA GLN A 327 1.50 49.01 -22.40
C GLN A 327 0.53 48.75 -21.22
N SER A 328 0.57 47.54 -20.66
CA SER A 328 -0.16 47.13 -19.45
C SER A 328 0.63 46.05 -18.75
N CYS A 329 0.36 45.75 -17.48
CA CYS A 329 0.90 44.55 -16.86
C CYS A 329 -0.18 43.73 -16.18
N LYS A 330 0.09 42.45 -15.92
CA LYS A 330 -0.93 41.56 -15.39
C LYS A 330 -1.09 41.79 -13.89
N VAL A 331 -2.33 41.83 -13.41
CA VAL A 331 -2.62 41.96 -11.98
C VAL A 331 -1.94 40.82 -11.21
N GLY A 332 -1.18 41.18 -10.17
CA GLY A 332 -0.49 40.22 -9.31
C GLY A 332 0.87 39.73 -9.81
N GLU A 333 1.38 40.28 -10.91
CA GLU A 333 2.78 40.08 -11.32
C GLU A 333 3.73 40.97 -10.50
N TYR A 334 4.95 40.47 -10.34
CA TYR A 334 6.03 41.16 -9.65
C TYR A 334 7.23 41.29 -10.59
N LEU A 335 7.75 42.49 -10.72
CA LEU A 335 8.83 42.86 -11.63
C LEU A 335 10.05 43.29 -10.83
N PHE A 336 11.24 43.01 -11.36
CA PHE A 336 12.49 43.40 -10.75
C PHE A 336 13.31 44.27 -11.70
N ASP A 337 13.77 45.41 -11.18
CA ASP A 337 14.74 46.27 -11.83
C ASP A 337 16.12 45.98 -11.23
N GLU A 338 16.94 45.28 -12.02
CA GLU A 338 18.25 44.77 -11.61
C GLU A 338 19.27 45.92 -11.43
N ASP A 339 19.12 47.00 -12.19
CA ASP A 339 20.03 48.15 -12.11
C ASP A 339 19.86 48.92 -10.80
N THR A 340 18.63 48.97 -10.26
CA THR A 340 18.29 49.75 -9.06
C THR A 340 18.06 48.90 -7.82
N GLY A 341 17.95 47.57 -7.99
CA GLY A 341 17.60 46.64 -6.92
C GLY A 341 16.16 46.82 -6.42
N LYS A 342 15.25 47.38 -7.23
CA LYS A 342 13.87 47.68 -6.83
C LYS A 342 12.87 46.67 -7.38
N GLY A 343 11.94 46.26 -6.52
CA GLY A 343 10.80 45.42 -6.92
C GLY A 343 9.53 46.22 -7.09
N TYR A 344 8.74 45.85 -8.10
CA TYR A 344 7.47 46.49 -8.41
C TYR A 344 6.34 45.47 -8.53
N ARG A 345 5.14 45.84 -8.06
CA ARG A 345 3.90 45.07 -8.18
C ARG A 345 3.01 45.67 -9.26
N CYS A 346 2.43 44.80 -10.06
CA CYS A 346 1.47 45.12 -11.10
C CYS A 346 0.01 45.00 -10.64
N ASP A 347 -0.78 46.00 -11.00
CA ASP A 347 -2.23 46.07 -10.80
C ASP A 347 -2.93 46.57 -12.08
N GLY A 348 -2.83 45.76 -13.15
CA GLY A 348 -3.39 46.10 -14.46
C GLY A 348 -2.57 47.17 -15.18
N SER A 349 -3.11 48.37 -15.32
CA SER A 349 -2.39 49.49 -15.95
C SER A 349 -1.48 50.24 -14.98
N PHE A 350 -1.37 49.79 -13.72
CA PHE A 350 -0.61 50.48 -12.69
C PHE A 350 0.57 49.65 -12.19
N ILE A 351 1.71 50.32 -12.00
CA ILE A 351 2.90 49.77 -11.35
C ILE A 351 3.17 50.57 -10.08
N SER A 352 3.52 49.87 -9.00
CA SER A 352 3.84 50.45 -7.69
C SER A 352 4.99 49.67 -7.02
N PRO A 353 5.80 50.28 -6.14
CA PRO A 353 6.84 49.56 -5.42
C PRO A 353 6.26 48.47 -4.50
N VAL A 354 7.01 47.39 -4.30
CA VAL A 354 6.69 46.35 -3.32
C VAL A 354 7.01 46.88 -1.92
N ASN A 355 6.00 47.07 -1.06
CA ASN A 355 6.19 47.62 0.28
C ASN A 355 6.07 46.57 1.41
N ASP A 356 5.69 45.35 1.05
CA ASP A 356 5.59 44.23 2.00
C ASP A 356 6.90 43.43 1.94
N GLU A 357 7.45 43.11 3.11
CA GLU A 357 8.60 42.21 3.20
C GLU A 357 8.16 40.77 2.88
N GLY A 358 8.95 40.06 2.06
CA GLY A 358 8.73 38.64 1.83
C GLY A 358 9.18 38.15 0.45
N TYR A 359 8.64 37.00 0.06
CA TYR A 359 9.01 36.29 -1.17
C TYR A 359 7.92 36.37 -2.24
N TYR A 360 8.33 36.65 -3.47
CA TYR A 360 7.49 36.84 -4.65
C TYR A 360 8.05 36.08 -5.84
N VAL A 361 7.21 35.64 -6.77
CA VAL A 361 7.69 35.04 -8.04
C VAL A 361 8.13 36.17 -8.97
N ASP A 362 9.38 36.12 -9.44
CA ASP A 362 9.89 37.13 -10.37
C ASP A 362 9.30 36.90 -11.77
N SER A 363 8.30 37.71 -12.12
CA SER A 363 7.63 37.65 -13.43
C SER A 363 8.42 38.37 -14.52
N SER A 364 9.45 39.14 -14.16
CA SER A 364 10.31 39.82 -15.13
C SER A 364 11.43 38.94 -15.69
N TYR A 365 11.82 37.89 -14.97
CA TYR A 365 12.86 36.97 -15.41
C TYR A 365 12.26 35.72 -16.05
N VAL A 366 12.18 35.73 -17.38
CA VAL A 366 11.58 34.65 -18.16
C VAL A 366 12.62 33.96 -19.04
N VAL A 367 12.79 32.65 -18.85
CA VAL A 367 13.62 31.79 -19.69
C VAL A 367 12.76 30.80 -20.48
N ASN A 368 13.28 30.22 -21.57
CA ASN A 368 12.71 29.08 -22.31
C ASN A 368 11.16 29.08 -22.45
N GLN A 369 10.61 29.86 -23.40
CA GLN A 369 9.18 29.83 -23.73
C GLN A 369 8.21 30.10 -22.54
N GLY A 370 8.62 30.90 -21.55
CA GLY A 370 7.69 31.38 -20.49
C GLY A 370 7.94 30.87 -19.07
N GLN A 371 9.08 30.24 -18.79
CA GLN A 371 9.41 29.76 -17.44
C GLN A 371 10.01 30.87 -16.58
N THR A 372 9.62 30.93 -15.30
CA THR A 372 10.08 31.96 -14.34
C THR A 372 10.89 31.29 -13.23
N PRO A 373 12.18 30.99 -13.42
CA PRO A 373 12.98 30.21 -12.47
C PRO A 373 13.38 30.99 -11.22
N ALA A 374 13.07 32.29 -11.16
CA ALA A 374 13.54 33.19 -10.13
C ALA A 374 12.43 33.63 -9.16
N ILE A 375 12.84 33.97 -7.95
CA ILE A 375 12.02 34.64 -6.94
C ILE A 375 12.69 35.93 -6.50
N LEU A 376 11.90 36.83 -5.94
CA LEU A 376 12.34 38.06 -5.31
C LEU A 376 12.21 37.93 -3.81
N LYS A 377 13.26 38.27 -3.07
CA LYS A 377 13.19 38.56 -1.64
C LYS A 377 13.17 40.07 -1.47
N CYS A 378 12.03 40.63 -1.09
CA CYS A 378 11.86 42.07 -0.92
C CYS A 378 11.84 42.46 0.55
N GLN A 379 12.41 43.62 0.85
CA GLN A 379 12.31 44.32 2.13
C GLN A 379 11.14 45.30 2.10
N SER A 380 10.72 45.80 3.27
CA SER A 380 9.65 46.81 3.40
C SER A 380 9.96 48.15 2.70
N THR A 381 11.22 48.39 2.32
CA THR A 381 11.70 49.57 1.59
C THR A 381 11.59 49.45 0.06
N GLY A 382 11.10 48.31 -0.45
CA GLY A 382 11.05 47.98 -1.87
C GLY A 382 12.39 47.60 -2.49
N ASN A 383 13.45 47.51 -1.68
CA ASN A 383 14.68 46.86 -2.08
C ASN A 383 14.45 45.36 -2.19
N CYS A 384 14.78 44.77 -3.33
CA CYS A 384 14.62 43.35 -3.58
C CYS A 384 15.92 42.73 -4.10
N GLU A 385 16.07 41.44 -3.86
CA GLU A 385 17.17 40.64 -4.40
C GLU A 385 16.58 39.40 -5.11
N ARG A 386 17.12 39.08 -6.29
CA ARG A 386 16.71 37.93 -7.09
C ARG A 386 17.47 36.67 -6.65
N PHE A 387 16.73 35.59 -6.42
CA PHE A 387 17.30 34.26 -6.16
C PHE A 387 16.83 33.26 -7.22
N ILE A 388 17.70 32.31 -7.60
CA ILE A 388 17.37 31.18 -8.48
C ILE A 388 17.49 29.88 -7.68
N PRO A 389 16.47 29.54 -6.87
CA PRO A 389 16.53 28.39 -5.98
C PRO A 389 16.22 27.07 -6.71
N SER A 390 16.77 25.97 -6.21
CA SER A 390 16.56 24.62 -6.75
C SER A 390 15.84 23.71 -5.76
N ASN A 391 14.72 23.13 -6.20
CA ASN A 391 13.90 22.15 -5.47
C ASN A 391 13.60 22.54 -4.00
N THR A 392 12.89 23.67 -3.82
CA THR A 392 12.57 24.20 -2.49
C THR A 392 11.27 25.00 -2.47
N TYR A 393 10.78 25.26 -1.25
CA TYR A 393 9.56 26.00 -0.99
C TYR A 393 9.82 27.31 -0.23
N PHE A 394 9.02 28.34 -0.52
CA PHE A 394 8.98 29.62 0.19
C PHE A 394 7.55 29.96 0.60
N ILE A 395 7.40 30.84 1.60
CA ILE A 395 6.10 31.38 1.99
C ILE A 395 5.77 32.52 1.02
N ASN A 396 4.66 32.39 0.30
CA ASN A 396 4.21 33.38 -0.66
C ASN A 396 3.76 34.65 0.06
N SER A 397 4.36 35.79 -0.30
CA SER A 397 3.96 37.12 0.20
C SER A 397 3.17 37.92 -0.84
N GLY A 398 2.95 37.32 -2.02
CA GLY A 398 2.23 37.86 -3.15
C GLY A 398 0.74 38.11 -2.90
N SER A 399 0.07 38.68 -3.90
CA SER A 399 -1.35 39.03 -3.85
C SER A 399 -2.27 37.82 -3.69
N ASP A 400 -1.83 36.63 -4.12
CA ASP A 400 -2.55 35.37 -4.02
C ASP A 400 -2.17 34.55 -2.77
N ARG A 401 -1.43 35.11 -1.80
CA ARG A 401 -0.98 34.40 -0.58
C ARG A 401 -2.10 33.72 0.22
N THR A 402 -3.32 34.25 0.16
CA THR A 402 -4.49 33.68 0.87
C THR A 402 -5.06 32.44 0.21
N SER A 403 -4.85 32.24 -1.10
CA SER A 403 -5.31 31.07 -1.85
C SER A 403 -4.17 30.10 -2.19
N LYS A 404 -2.95 30.65 -2.33
CA LYS A 404 -1.71 29.92 -2.64
C LYS A 404 -0.60 30.39 -1.71
N PRO A 405 -0.53 29.85 -0.48
CA PRO A 405 0.39 30.33 0.55
C PRO A 405 1.86 29.94 0.32
N LEU A 406 2.16 29.12 -0.68
CA LEU A 406 3.52 28.64 -0.97
C LEU A 406 3.99 29.08 -2.36
N ILE A 407 5.30 29.24 -2.51
CA ILE A 407 6.00 29.26 -3.81
C ILE A 407 6.84 27.98 -3.87
N TYR A 408 6.72 27.21 -4.95
CA TYR A 408 7.58 26.06 -5.22
C TYR A 408 8.48 26.32 -6.41
N CYS A 409 9.77 26.04 -6.25
CA CYS A 409 10.78 26.22 -7.28
C CYS A 409 11.47 24.88 -7.58
N SER A 410 11.47 24.47 -8.85
CA SER A 410 12.10 23.23 -9.33
C SER A 410 13.43 23.45 -10.07
N GLY A 411 14.11 24.58 -9.84
CA GLY A 411 15.33 25.01 -10.55
C GLY A 411 15.08 25.57 -11.95
N SER A 412 14.10 25.03 -12.68
CA SER A 412 13.68 25.51 -14.01
C SER A 412 12.48 26.45 -13.98
N ASN A 413 11.67 26.44 -12.92
CA ASN A 413 10.48 27.26 -12.80
C ASN A 413 10.07 27.42 -11.33
N CYS A 414 9.61 28.62 -10.97
CA CYS A 414 9.01 28.98 -9.69
C CYS A 414 7.54 29.34 -9.90
N SER A 415 6.66 28.86 -9.02
CA SER A 415 5.23 29.13 -9.14
C SER A 415 4.51 29.10 -7.79
N THR A 416 3.45 29.89 -7.65
CA THR A 416 2.60 29.86 -6.46
C THR A 416 1.74 28.59 -6.43
N GLN A 417 1.65 27.95 -5.27
CA GLN A 417 1.03 26.64 -5.07
C GLN A 417 0.03 26.67 -3.90
N ILE A 418 -1.03 25.85 -4.03
CA ILE A 418 -1.92 25.51 -2.92
C ILE A 418 -1.16 24.57 -1.98
N ALA A 419 -1.25 24.81 -0.66
CA ALA A 419 -0.63 23.92 0.31
C ALA A 419 -1.54 22.74 0.66
N ASN A 420 -0.94 21.61 1.02
CA ASN A 420 -1.59 20.56 1.79
C ASN A 420 -1.11 20.68 3.24
N PRO A 421 -1.95 20.34 4.24
CA PRO A 421 -1.49 20.28 5.62
C PRO A 421 -0.27 19.35 5.76
N GLY A 422 0.78 19.81 6.42
CA GLY A 422 2.02 19.04 6.60
C GLY A 422 3.29 19.90 6.54
N TYR A 423 4.43 19.24 6.31
CA TYR A 423 5.76 19.85 6.36
C TYR A 423 6.42 19.89 4.99
N TYR A 424 7.07 21.00 4.66
CA TYR A 424 7.75 21.25 3.39
C TYR A 424 9.18 21.67 3.66
N ARG A 425 10.13 21.16 2.87
CA ARG A 425 11.53 21.62 2.92
C ARG A 425 11.61 23.05 2.37
N ALA A 426 12.22 23.95 3.14
CA ALA A 426 12.44 25.33 2.75
C ALA A 426 13.92 25.70 2.86
N GLU A 427 14.35 26.74 2.15
CA GLU A 427 15.75 27.16 2.08
C GLU A 427 15.86 28.67 2.31
N PHE A 428 16.45 29.07 3.46
CA PHE A 428 16.49 30.48 3.90
C PHE A 428 17.90 30.89 4.37
N GLY A 429 18.92 30.85 3.52
CA GLY A 429 20.31 31.19 3.93
C GLY A 429 20.95 30.22 4.95
N GLN A 430 20.12 29.42 5.65
CA GLN A 430 20.34 28.17 6.37
C GLN A 430 19.04 27.34 6.19
N SER A 431 19.13 26.01 6.08
CA SER A 431 17.99 25.17 5.64
C SER A 431 16.88 25.08 6.72
N GLY A 432 15.61 25.00 6.30
CA GLY A 432 14.45 25.02 7.23
C GLY A 432 13.25 24.17 6.79
N VAL A 433 12.18 24.26 7.57
CA VAL A 433 10.91 23.55 7.31
C VAL A 433 9.76 24.53 7.41
N ILE A 434 8.88 24.55 6.41
CA ILE A 434 7.58 25.24 6.48
C ILE A 434 6.55 24.24 6.98
N ILE A 435 5.75 24.65 7.97
CA ILE A 435 4.57 23.90 8.42
C ILE A 435 3.31 24.59 7.90
N CYS A 436 2.47 23.83 7.22
CA CYS A 436 1.14 24.25 6.81
C CYS A 436 0.09 23.58 7.69
N SER A 437 -0.68 24.37 8.43
CA SER A 437 -1.79 23.86 9.26
C SER A 437 -3.08 23.69 8.47
N SER A 438 -3.20 24.40 7.34
CA SER A 438 -4.29 24.27 6.38
C SER A 438 -3.78 24.51 4.95
N ASN A 439 -4.65 24.45 3.96
CA ASN A 439 -4.34 24.80 2.57
C ASN A 439 -4.04 26.30 2.33
N THR A 440 -4.27 27.14 3.33
CA THR A 440 -4.17 28.61 3.27
C THR A 440 -3.29 29.20 4.37
N SER A 441 -2.87 28.41 5.36
CA SER A 441 -2.09 28.86 6.51
C SER A 441 -0.80 28.07 6.63
N CYS A 442 0.31 28.72 6.28
CA CYS A 442 1.66 28.19 6.38
C CYS A 442 2.56 29.16 7.15
N LYS A 443 3.48 28.62 7.94
CA LYS A 443 4.48 29.41 8.68
C LYS A 443 5.81 28.66 8.73
N LEU A 444 6.89 29.39 9.01
CA LEU A 444 8.18 28.77 9.28
C LEU A 444 8.09 27.96 10.58
N SER A 445 8.60 26.73 10.56
CA SER A 445 8.64 25.86 11.72
C SER A 445 9.81 26.26 12.63
N ASN A 446 9.55 26.36 13.93
CA ASN A 446 10.61 26.46 14.94
C ASN A 446 11.23 25.06 15.04
N LEU A 447 12.25 24.73 14.24
CA LEU A 447 12.81 23.37 14.06
C LEU A 447 13.00 22.61 15.40
N ARG A 448 12.01 21.78 15.78
CA ARG A 448 12.02 21.00 17.05
C ARG A 448 12.40 19.54 16.86
N TYR A 449 12.12 19.01 15.67
CA TYR A 449 12.25 17.60 15.37
C TYR A 449 13.43 17.32 14.44
N SER A 450 14.01 16.14 14.58
CA SER A 450 15.04 15.63 13.66
C SER A 450 14.42 15.07 12.38
N TYR A 451 13.19 14.55 12.46
CA TYR A 451 12.47 13.96 11.33
C TYR A 451 11.05 14.53 11.21
N TYR A 452 10.63 14.84 9.98
CA TYR A 452 9.29 15.27 9.63
C TYR A 452 8.78 14.47 8.43
N THR A 453 7.46 14.31 8.30
CA THR A 453 6.85 13.75 7.07
C THR A 453 6.83 14.78 5.96
N ASN A 454 7.36 14.45 4.79
CA ASN A 454 7.42 15.37 3.65
C ASN A 454 6.06 15.46 2.93
N SER A 455 5.56 16.69 2.76
CA SER A 455 4.35 17.01 2.00
C SER A 455 4.65 17.74 0.69
N GLY A 456 5.93 17.93 0.36
CA GLY A 456 6.41 18.52 -0.88
C GLY A 456 6.19 17.65 -2.12
N SER A 457 6.58 18.20 -3.26
CA SER A 457 6.48 17.60 -4.59
C SER A 457 7.20 16.26 -4.69
N ASP A 458 8.29 16.09 -3.94
CA ASP A 458 9.14 14.91 -3.92
C ASP A 458 8.71 13.86 -2.87
N LYS A 459 7.56 14.01 -2.19
CA LYS A 459 7.12 13.08 -1.13
C LYS A 459 7.07 11.59 -1.52
N VAL A 460 6.83 11.29 -2.80
CA VAL A 460 6.77 9.90 -3.29
C VAL A 460 8.16 9.27 -3.36
N SER A 461 9.19 10.04 -3.75
CA SER A 461 10.57 9.58 -3.84
C SER A 461 11.36 9.81 -2.55
N LYS A 462 10.97 10.83 -1.78
CA LYS A 462 11.59 11.30 -0.55
C LYS A 462 10.52 11.68 0.49
N SER A 463 9.97 10.67 1.15
CA SER A 463 8.81 10.78 2.06
C SER A 463 9.09 11.44 3.40
N ILE A 464 10.36 11.66 3.77
CA ILE A 464 10.74 12.30 5.04
C ILE A 464 11.67 13.50 4.81
N ILE A 465 11.62 14.46 5.74
CA ILE A 465 12.57 15.56 5.86
C ILE A 465 13.42 15.28 7.09
N TYR A 466 14.73 15.23 6.93
CA TYR A 466 15.71 15.04 8.01
C TYR A 466 16.45 16.35 8.27
N CYS A 467 16.47 16.79 9.52
CA CYS A 467 17.14 18.01 9.96
C CYS A 467 18.29 17.71 10.94
N THR A 468 19.52 18.02 10.54
CA THR A 468 20.70 17.89 11.39
C THR A 468 20.84 19.11 12.30
N LYS A 469 21.02 18.89 13.62
CA LYS A 469 21.22 19.95 14.64
C LYS A 469 20.20 21.11 14.60
N GLY A 470 19.01 20.86 14.04
CA GLY A 470 17.96 21.87 13.91
C GLY A 470 18.29 23.02 12.94
N THR A 471 19.25 22.86 12.02
CA THR A 471 19.66 23.92 11.07
C THR A 471 19.85 23.44 9.63
N GLU A 472 20.01 22.13 9.40
CA GLU A 472 20.27 21.57 8.07
C GLU A 472 19.23 20.52 7.67
N CYS A 473 18.17 20.95 6.98
CA CYS A 473 17.06 20.11 6.56
C CYS A 473 17.16 19.63 5.10
N ASN A 474 17.01 18.32 4.89
CA ASN A 474 17.04 17.71 3.56
C ASN A 474 15.97 16.63 3.42
N THR A 475 15.35 16.54 2.25
CA THR A 475 14.41 15.44 1.93
C THR A 475 15.18 14.14 1.70
N LYS A 476 14.73 13.04 2.30
CA LYS A 476 15.33 11.70 2.19
C LYS A 476 14.28 10.66 1.83
N ARG A 477 14.70 9.62 1.11
CA ARG A 477 13.90 8.40 0.88
C ARG A 477 13.80 7.63 2.19
N ALA A 478 12.59 7.34 2.67
CA ALA A 478 12.40 6.53 3.86
C ALA A 478 12.72 5.04 3.61
N ASN A 479 13.08 4.34 4.67
CA ASN A 479 13.13 2.89 4.77
C ASN A 479 11.95 2.42 5.62
N ALA A 480 11.54 1.17 5.45
CA ALA A 480 10.48 0.60 6.26
C ALA A 480 10.90 0.53 7.74
N GLY A 481 10.00 0.90 8.64
CA GLY A 481 10.24 0.95 10.09
C GLY A 481 9.89 2.31 10.70
N TYR A 482 10.43 2.57 11.88
CA TYR A 482 10.08 3.73 12.70
C TYR A 482 11.21 4.75 12.77
N TYR A 483 10.85 6.02 12.78
CA TYR A 483 11.75 7.14 13.04
C TYR A 483 11.31 7.88 14.29
N LEU A 484 12.25 8.09 15.20
CA LEU A 484 12.01 8.93 16.36
C LEU A 484 12.00 10.40 15.91
N VAL A 485 10.86 11.06 16.10
CA VAL A 485 10.69 12.48 15.71
C VAL A 485 11.63 13.37 16.53
N GLN A 486 11.72 13.11 17.84
CA GLN A 486 12.65 13.73 18.79
C GLN A 486 12.71 12.89 20.08
N ASP A 487 13.84 12.95 20.80
CA ASP A 487 13.98 12.35 22.13
C ASP A 487 12.92 12.86 23.12
N ASN A 488 12.45 11.96 23.99
CA ASN A 488 11.44 12.21 25.03
C ASN A 488 10.08 12.66 24.49
N THR A 489 9.68 12.17 23.31
CA THR A 489 8.35 12.39 22.73
C THR A 489 7.56 11.08 22.63
N ASP A 490 6.23 11.18 22.52
CA ASP A 490 5.33 10.06 22.24
C ASP A 490 5.07 9.88 20.74
N LEU A 491 5.74 10.66 19.87
CA LEU A 491 5.47 10.69 18.44
C LEU A 491 6.55 9.95 17.65
N LEU A 492 6.11 9.01 16.82
CA LEU A 492 6.94 8.29 15.88
C LEU A 492 6.44 8.53 14.45
N ILE A 493 7.35 8.46 13.49
CA ILE A 493 6.97 8.34 12.07
C ILE A 493 7.09 6.86 11.70
N ASN A 494 5.98 6.23 11.38
CA ASN A 494 5.88 4.87 10.89
C ASN A 494 5.88 4.86 9.36
N CYS A 495 6.93 4.31 8.76
CA CYS A 495 7.02 4.14 7.33
C CYS A 495 6.76 2.68 6.96
N LYS A 496 5.61 2.41 6.32
CA LYS A 496 5.27 1.08 5.78
C LYS A 496 6.06 0.75 4.51
N SER A 497 6.44 1.77 3.75
CA SER A 497 7.27 1.66 2.55
C SER A 497 8.11 2.93 2.38
N SER A 498 8.97 2.98 1.36
CA SER A 498 9.77 4.18 1.10
C SER A 498 8.97 5.42 0.70
N SER A 499 7.68 5.28 0.37
CA SER A 499 6.78 6.35 -0.09
C SER A 499 5.59 6.59 0.84
N ILE A 500 5.35 5.71 1.82
CA ILE A 500 4.19 5.76 2.72
C ILE A 500 4.68 5.85 4.16
N CYS A 501 4.58 7.05 4.73
CA CYS A 501 4.96 7.35 6.11
C CYS A 501 3.85 8.14 6.80
N GLU A 502 3.54 7.80 8.05
CA GLU A 502 2.52 8.45 8.87
C GLU A 502 3.05 8.75 10.28
N VAL A 503 2.56 9.83 10.89
CA VAL A 503 2.88 10.16 12.29
C VAL A 503 1.86 9.46 13.18
N GLU A 504 2.34 8.69 14.16
CA GLU A 504 1.51 7.99 15.13
C GLU A 504 2.00 8.22 16.56
N LYS A 505 1.11 7.99 17.53
CA LYS A 505 1.48 7.96 18.95
C LYS A 505 1.99 6.57 19.30
N ALA A 506 3.16 6.52 19.93
CA ALA A 506 3.76 5.28 20.40
C ALA A 506 2.97 4.68 21.56
N SER A 507 3.00 3.35 21.64
CA SER A 507 2.64 2.56 22.81
C SER A 507 3.92 2.14 23.56
N VAL A 508 3.76 1.58 24.77
CA VAL A 508 4.91 1.04 25.52
C VAL A 508 5.49 -0.16 24.77
N GLY A 509 6.82 -0.20 24.63
CA GLY A 509 7.53 -1.27 23.96
C GLY A 509 8.66 -0.76 23.06
N TYR A 510 9.17 -1.66 22.23
CA TYR A 510 10.31 -1.39 21.37
C TYR A 510 9.91 -1.22 19.91
N TYR A 511 10.66 -0.44 19.15
CA TYR A 511 10.43 -0.24 17.73
C TYR A 511 11.74 -0.32 16.96
N TYR A 512 11.69 -0.95 15.78
CA TYR A 512 12.83 -0.99 14.87
C TYR A 512 13.15 0.41 14.35
N ASN A 513 14.34 0.91 14.67
CA ASN A 513 14.81 2.21 14.22
C ASN A 513 15.24 2.16 12.76
N ALA A 514 14.42 2.69 11.86
CA ALA A 514 14.70 2.72 10.42
C ALA A 514 15.97 3.53 10.08
N VAL A 515 16.44 4.38 11.00
CA VAL A 515 17.68 5.16 10.84
C VAL A 515 18.91 4.26 10.65
N ASN A 516 18.89 3.05 11.20
CA ASN A 516 19.98 2.07 11.05
C ASN A 516 20.30 1.76 9.57
N ASN A 517 19.32 1.90 8.67
CA ASN A 517 19.54 1.66 7.24
C ASN A 517 20.35 2.76 6.53
N TYR A 518 20.56 3.93 7.15
CA TYR A 518 21.43 4.98 6.61
C TYR A 518 22.84 4.94 7.21
N SER A 519 23.03 4.23 8.33
CA SER A 519 24.32 4.17 8.99
C SER A 519 25.17 3.04 8.42
N THR A 520 26.44 3.31 8.19
CA THR A 520 27.46 2.28 7.92
C THR A 520 28.17 1.83 9.20
N SER A 521 27.75 2.31 10.38
CA SER A 521 28.32 1.92 11.67
C SER A 521 27.83 0.53 12.10
N ASP A 522 28.72 -0.28 12.68
CA ASP A 522 28.39 -1.60 13.23
C ASP A 522 27.46 -1.55 14.46
N THR A 523 27.19 -0.35 15.01
CA THR A 523 26.32 -0.17 16.18
C THR A 523 24.92 0.26 15.75
N GLU A 524 24.00 -0.69 15.71
CA GLU A 524 22.58 -0.41 15.53
C GLU A 524 21.90 0.10 16.80
N THR A 525 20.82 0.85 16.60
CA THR A 525 19.98 1.40 17.67
C THR A 525 18.55 0.90 17.58
N ILE A 526 17.84 0.94 18.70
CA ILE A 526 16.41 0.65 18.79
C ILE A 526 15.71 1.84 19.43
N ILE A 527 14.41 2.01 19.16
CA ILE A 527 13.60 3.01 19.82
C ILE A 527 12.90 2.31 20.99
N ASN A 528 13.10 2.79 22.20
CA ASN A 528 12.50 2.29 23.42
C ASN A 528 11.48 3.31 23.93
N CYS A 529 10.23 2.90 24.07
CA CYS A 529 9.14 3.73 24.55
C CYS A 529 8.61 3.20 25.89
N VAL A 530 8.66 4.04 26.93
CA VAL A 530 8.25 3.68 28.29
C VAL A 530 7.21 4.66 28.84
N ALA A 531 6.33 4.18 29.72
CA ALA A 531 5.42 5.06 30.46
C ALA A 531 6.21 5.86 31.52
N SER A 532 6.10 7.19 31.46
CA SER A 532 6.72 8.08 32.45
C SER A 532 6.11 7.88 33.83
N THR A 533 6.95 7.68 34.84
CA THR A 533 6.55 7.52 36.25
C THR A 533 6.02 8.80 36.91
N TYR A 534 6.11 9.95 36.22
CA TYR A 534 5.69 11.25 36.75
C TYR A 534 4.46 11.84 36.07
N THR A 535 4.20 11.47 34.81
CA THR A 535 3.21 12.15 33.96
C THR A 535 2.22 11.20 33.28
N ASP A 536 2.37 9.88 33.47
CA ASP A 536 1.65 8.81 32.76
C ASP A 536 1.71 8.91 31.22
N LYS A 537 2.55 9.81 30.68
CA LYS A 537 2.79 9.97 29.25
C LYS A 537 3.87 8.99 28.80
N ILE A 538 3.68 8.43 27.61
CA ILE A 538 4.69 7.60 26.96
C ILE A 538 5.83 8.52 26.48
N ILE A 539 7.06 8.09 26.71
CA ILE A 539 8.27 8.78 26.27
C ILE A 539 9.17 7.80 25.53
N CYS A 540 9.61 8.18 24.33
CA CYS A 540 10.48 7.38 23.49
C CYS A 540 11.88 7.97 23.41
N SER A 541 12.89 7.11 23.41
CA SER A 541 14.31 7.46 23.22
C SER A 541 15.02 6.40 22.39
N THR A 542 16.10 6.77 21.70
CA THR A 542 16.97 5.79 21.04
C THR A 542 18.02 5.22 22.00
N GLU A 543 18.20 3.90 22.01
CA GLU A 543 19.25 3.21 22.76
C GLU A 543 20.00 2.20 21.88
N LYS A 544 21.18 1.75 22.32
CA LYS A 544 21.95 0.73 21.61
C LYS A 544 21.24 -0.61 21.68
N LYS A 545 21.24 -1.39 20.58
CA LYS A 545 20.72 -2.74 20.62
C LYS A 545 21.60 -3.65 21.49
N ASN A 546 20.95 -4.50 22.29
CA ASN A 546 21.49 -5.77 22.80
C ASN A 546 21.07 -6.93 21.87
N ASP A 547 21.84 -8.02 21.93
CA ASP A 547 21.54 -9.25 21.21
C ASP A 547 20.33 -9.97 21.82
N GLY A 548 19.38 -10.37 20.97
CA GLY A 548 18.14 -11.05 21.37
C GLY A 548 16.91 -10.44 20.69
N PHE A 549 15.73 -10.68 21.28
CA PHE A 549 14.44 -10.20 20.76
C PHE A 549 13.82 -9.16 21.70
N TYR A 550 13.09 -8.19 21.15
CA TYR A 550 12.32 -7.21 21.92
C TYR A 550 10.82 -7.30 21.61
N PRO A 551 9.93 -7.15 22.61
CA PRO A 551 8.50 -7.02 22.38
C PRO A 551 8.19 -5.67 21.71
N SER A 552 7.53 -5.70 20.56
CA SER A 552 7.23 -4.47 19.81
C SER A 552 6.08 -3.71 20.45
N GLY A 553 6.20 -2.38 20.55
CA GLY A 553 5.08 -1.52 20.91
C GLY A 553 4.06 -1.34 19.78
N SER A 554 4.35 -1.84 18.56
CA SER A 554 3.44 -1.68 17.41
C SER A 554 2.23 -2.61 17.46
N ASN A 555 2.41 -3.84 17.95
CA ASN A 555 1.37 -4.85 18.07
C ASN A 555 1.86 -6.01 18.97
N ASN A 556 0.93 -6.69 19.64
CA ASN A 556 1.24 -7.74 20.61
C ASN A 556 1.88 -9.00 19.99
N ASN A 557 1.71 -9.24 18.69
CA ASN A 557 2.30 -10.37 17.97
C ASN A 557 3.56 -10.02 17.17
N VAL A 558 4.17 -8.85 17.42
CA VAL A 558 5.36 -8.40 16.68
C VAL A 558 6.55 -8.34 17.62
N LEU A 559 7.68 -8.92 17.20
CA LEU A 559 8.97 -8.80 17.87
C LEU A 559 9.97 -8.07 16.98
N VAL A 560 10.94 -7.40 17.62
CA VAL A 560 12.15 -6.89 16.95
C VAL A 560 13.28 -7.88 17.23
N ASP A 561 13.65 -8.66 16.21
CA ASP A 561 14.79 -9.59 16.24
C ASP A 561 16.08 -8.80 16.02
N CYS A 562 16.92 -8.73 17.04
CA CYS A 562 18.22 -8.08 17.04
C CYS A 562 19.38 -9.07 17.27
N SER A 563 19.12 -10.37 17.12
CA SER A 563 20.10 -11.45 17.36
C SER A 563 21.22 -11.51 16.29
N GLY A 564 20.97 -10.97 15.10
CA GLY A 564 21.97 -10.86 14.02
C GLY A 564 22.72 -9.52 14.04
N SER A 565 23.59 -9.28 13.04
CA SER A 565 24.24 -7.97 12.88
C SER A 565 23.25 -6.83 12.64
N LYS A 566 22.08 -7.14 12.07
CA LYS A 566 21.00 -6.20 11.82
C LYS A 566 19.68 -6.63 12.46
N CYS A 567 18.98 -5.67 13.06
CA CYS A 567 17.65 -5.85 13.61
C CYS A 567 16.60 -5.92 12.50
N LYS A 568 15.55 -6.71 12.71
CA LYS A 568 14.39 -6.83 11.81
C LYS A 568 13.12 -7.09 12.61
N THR A 569 11.97 -6.68 12.08
CA THR A 569 10.66 -7.01 12.68
C THR A 569 10.18 -8.38 12.20
N ILE A 570 9.66 -9.20 13.11
CA ILE A 570 9.04 -10.50 12.83
C ILE A 570 7.66 -10.57 13.47
N GLN A 571 6.72 -11.27 12.82
CA GLN A 571 5.41 -11.57 13.40
C GLN A 571 5.41 -12.99 13.94
N VAL A 572 4.85 -13.20 15.13
CA VAL A 572 4.94 -14.45 15.88
C VAL A 572 3.61 -14.77 16.55
N ASP A 573 3.12 -15.98 16.34
CA ASP A 573 1.94 -16.48 17.04
C ASP A 573 2.32 -17.29 18.29
N ASN A 574 3.16 -18.31 18.12
CA ASN A 574 3.60 -19.20 19.20
C ASN A 574 5.12 -19.41 19.16
N GLY A 575 5.80 -19.18 20.28
CA GLY A 575 7.24 -19.44 20.37
C GLY A 575 7.87 -18.91 21.65
N ILE A 576 9.13 -19.27 21.86
CA ILE A 576 9.97 -18.78 22.95
C ILE A 576 11.23 -18.15 22.36
N PHE A 577 11.58 -16.97 22.87
CA PHE A 577 12.69 -16.16 22.37
C PHE A 577 13.55 -15.69 23.55
N ALA A 578 14.85 -15.64 23.36
CA ALA A 578 15.78 -15.01 24.28
C ALA A 578 15.53 -13.50 24.24
N SER A 579 15.15 -12.92 25.37
CA SER A 579 14.98 -11.47 25.43
C SER A 579 16.33 -10.78 25.31
N ALA A 580 16.34 -9.67 24.59
CA ALA A 580 17.46 -8.74 24.61
C ALA A 580 17.46 -7.84 25.87
N GLY A 581 16.37 -7.88 26.64
CA GLY A 581 16.28 -7.33 27.99
C GLY A 581 17.03 -8.20 29.01
N SER A 582 17.50 -7.57 30.10
CA SER A 582 18.08 -8.28 31.24
C SER A 582 17.32 -7.95 32.51
N ILE A 583 17.07 -8.96 33.36
CA ILE A 583 16.49 -8.73 34.68
C ILE A 583 17.65 -8.38 35.62
N SER A 584 17.81 -7.09 35.89
CA SER A 584 18.61 -6.64 37.03
C SER A 584 17.73 -6.61 38.28
N SER A 585 18.04 -7.46 39.25
CA SER A 585 17.35 -7.44 40.54
C SER A 585 17.95 -6.36 41.44
N SER A 586 17.55 -5.09 41.30
CA SER A 586 17.91 -4.06 42.29
C SER A 586 16.94 -2.87 42.35
N LYS A 587 16.64 -2.38 43.57
CA LYS A 587 15.96 -1.10 43.93
C LYS A 587 16.31 -0.77 45.40
N ASN A 588 16.28 0.46 45.94
CA ASN A 588 16.23 1.86 45.47
C ASN A 588 16.74 2.73 46.63
N ALA A 589 17.35 3.88 46.33
CA ALA A 589 17.81 4.86 47.32
C ALA A 589 16.65 5.75 47.83
N PHE A 590 16.64 6.08 49.12
CA PHE A 590 15.92 7.24 49.65
C PHE A 590 16.90 8.35 50.04
N ASN A 591 16.50 9.56 49.68
CA ASN A 591 17.21 10.83 49.82
C ASN A 591 17.75 11.14 51.23
N LYS A 592 19.04 11.48 51.26
CA LYS A 592 19.64 12.63 51.99
C LYS A 592 20.51 13.31 50.92
N GLY A 593 20.32 14.54 50.48
CA GLY A 593 20.09 15.75 51.25
C GLY A 593 21.36 16.61 51.12
N ARG A 594 21.19 17.79 50.52
CA ARG A 594 22.12 18.95 50.42
C ARG A 594 23.29 18.88 49.44
N ASP A 595 23.24 19.82 48.50
CA ASP A 595 24.24 20.87 48.26
C ASP A 595 25.61 20.65 48.92
N LYS A 596 26.65 20.44 48.11
CA LYS A 596 27.88 21.21 48.22
C LYS A 596 28.81 20.95 47.03
N TYR A 597 29.18 22.04 46.37
CA TYR A 597 30.49 22.17 45.76
C TYR A 597 31.59 21.76 46.74
N THR A 598 32.53 20.96 46.27
CA THR A 598 33.96 21.16 46.50
C THR A 598 34.68 20.61 45.27
N GLU A 599 35.21 21.54 44.49
CA GLU A 599 36.46 21.37 43.76
C GLU A 599 37.51 20.80 44.73
N ASP A 600 38.32 19.87 44.24
CA ASP A 600 39.74 19.78 44.58
C ASP A 600 40.48 19.09 43.43
N GLU A 601 41.53 19.82 42.99
CA GLU A 601 42.77 19.43 42.30
C GLU A 601 42.67 18.85 40.86
N GLU A 602 42.94 19.65 39.80
CA GLU A 602 44.28 19.98 39.22
C GLU A 602 45.10 18.72 38.87
N MET A 603 45.81 18.55 37.76
CA MET A 603 46.32 19.34 36.63
C MET A 603 46.75 18.26 35.58
N ALA A 604 46.87 18.46 34.27
CA ALA A 604 47.54 19.57 33.61
C ALA A 604 46.94 19.89 32.23
N ILE A 605 46.81 21.19 32.05
CA ILE A 605 46.57 21.94 30.83
C ILE A 605 47.91 22.12 30.11
N GLU A 606 47.91 22.19 28.78
CA GLU A 606 48.67 23.27 28.13
C GLU A 606 47.89 23.81 26.94
N VAL A 607 47.62 25.10 27.04
CA VAL A 607 46.94 26.01 26.13
C VAL A 607 47.97 27.10 25.84
N GLU A 608 48.04 27.58 24.60
CA GLU A 608 48.44 28.97 24.28
C GLU A 608 47.51 29.39 23.13
N ASN A 609 46.48 30.26 23.25
CA ASN A 609 46.26 31.57 23.90
C ASN A 609 46.83 32.77 23.11
N TYR A 610 45.94 33.62 22.57
CA TYR A 610 45.87 35.05 22.92
C TYR A 610 44.61 35.74 22.34
N ASP A 611 43.70 36.10 23.26
CA ASP A 611 43.04 37.39 23.54
C ASP A 611 42.88 38.50 22.49
N VAL A 612 41.95 39.49 22.55
CA VAL A 612 40.71 39.90 23.27
C VAL A 612 40.32 41.28 22.61
N TYR A 613 39.09 41.77 22.85
CA TYR A 613 38.54 43.15 22.74
C TYR A 613 37.58 43.42 21.56
N GLN A 614 36.41 44.05 21.69
CA GLN A 614 35.54 44.50 22.80
C GLN A 614 34.19 44.98 22.21
N ALA A 615 33.17 45.02 23.09
CA ALA A 615 31.80 45.56 23.04
C ALA A 615 31.46 46.72 22.05
N ASN A 616 30.21 46.88 21.58
CA ASN A 616 29.05 47.46 22.32
C ASN A 616 27.72 47.11 21.61
N GLU A 617 26.70 46.62 22.32
CA GLU A 617 25.57 47.35 22.97
C GLU A 617 24.60 48.03 22.00
N ASP A 618 23.56 47.29 21.61
CA ASP A 618 22.15 47.74 21.54
C ASP A 618 21.23 46.53 21.29
N GLU A 619 20.93 45.75 22.33
CA GLU A 619 19.71 44.93 22.39
C GLU A 619 19.45 44.46 23.84
N LYS A 620 18.67 45.24 24.58
CA LYS A 620 18.05 44.85 25.85
C LYS A 620 16.59 45.27 25.87
N GLU A 621 15.75 44.42 25.28
CA GLU A 621 14.37 44.25 25.75
C GLU A 621 13.83 42.87 25.34
N PHE A 622 14.17 41.82 26.11
CA PHE A 622 13.23 40.77 26.54
C PHE A 622 13.95 39.73 27.43
N LEU A 623 14.10 40.05 28.72
CA LEU A 623 14.62 39.10 29.71
C LEU A 623 13.94 39.34 31.06
N SER A 624 12.65 39.02 31.15
CA SER A 624 11.98 38.56 32.38
C SER A 624 10.48 38.23 32.17
N VAL A 625 10.14 37.06 31.64
CA VAL A 625 8.89 36.36 32.03
C VAL A 625 9.16 34.85 32.08
N LEU A 626 9.90 34.43 33.11
CA LEU A 626 9.88 33.07 33.64
C LEU A 626 10.13 33.18 35.15
N VAL A 627 9.05 33.34 35.92
CA VAL A 627 9.01 32.97 37.34
C VAL A 627 7.65 32.32 37.60
N TYR A 628 7.72 31.05 37.98
CA TYR A 628 6.67 30.35 38.71
C TYR A 628 6.25 31.18 39.93
N HIS A 629 5.00 31.60 40.01
CA HIS A 629 4.39 31.86 41.31
C HIS A 629 3.79 30.57 41.85
N SER A 630 4.49 29.97 42.81
CA SER A 630 3.81 29.35 43.93
C SER A 630 3.34 30.46 44.87
N ASN A 631 2.08 30.43 45.30
CA ASN A 631 1.67 31.12 46.52
C ASN A 631 1.30 30.07 47.57
N ARG A 632 1.96 30.23 48.72
CA ARG A 632 1.77 29.55 50.00
C ARG A 632 0.45 29.97 50.66
N PHE A 633 -0.07 29.04 51.46
CA PHE A 633 -0.86 29.20 52.68
C PHE A 633 -1.02 30.62 53.27
N SER A 634 -2.27 30.98 53.60
CA SER A 634 -2.64 31.34 54.98
C SER A 634 -4.13 31.05 55.23
N ASN A 635 -4.38 30.31 56.30
CA ASN A 635 -5.66 30.25 56.99
C ASN A 635 -5.88 31.60 57.68
N GLU A 636 -7.07 32.18 57.60
CA GLU A 636 -7.74 32.76 58.76
C GLU A 636 -9.16 32.20 58.78
N GLY A 637 -9.47 31.48 59.84
CA GLY A 637 -10.72 30.77 59.97
C GLY A 637 -11.87 31.71 60.27
N GLU A 638 -13.07 31.31 59.84
CA GLU A 638 -14.26 31.45 60.66
C GLU A 638 -15.33 30.42 60.23
N GLU A 639 -15.63 29.57 61.22
CA GLU A 639 -16.84 28.84 61.54
C GLU A 639 -18.05 28.74 60.57
N LYS A 640 -18.51 27.48 60.49
CA LYS A 640 -19.88 26.96 60.72
C LYS A 640 -20.85 26.78 59.54
N LYS A 641 -21.17 25.48 59.37
CA LYS A 641 -22.50 24.82 59.28
C LYS A 641 -23.36 25.21 58.06
N GLU A 642 -24.04 24.31 57.36
CA GLU A 642 -24.74 23.08 57.76
C GLU A 642 -25.26 22.38 56.47
N LYS A 643 -25.56 21.06 56.58
CA LYS A 643 -26.63 20.32 55.84
C LYS A 643 -26.38 19.99 54.35
N ASP A 644 -26.69 18.81 53.79
CA ASP A 644 -27.42 17.58 54.15
C ASP A 644 -26.80 16.44 53.28
N ILE A 645 -26.55 15.18 53.68
CA ILE A 645 -27.37 14.06 54.19
C ILE A 645 -28.39 13.47 53.19
N ASN A 646 -27.97 12.31 52.63
CA ASN A 646 -28.68 11.04 52.42
C ASN A 646 -29.64 10.76 51.24
N ASN A 647 -29.21 9.71 50.50
CA ASN A 647 -29.87 8.41 50.33
C ASN A 647 -30.98 8.17 49.27
N ASN A 648 -30.64 7.19 48.41
CA ASN A 648 -31.30 5.88 48.21
C ASN A 648 -32.07 5.59 46.90
N LYS A 649 -31.74 4.38 46.41
CA LYS A 649 -32.48 3.36 45.63
C LYS A 649 -32.54 3.52 44.10
N ALA A 650 -32.51 2.45 43.29
CA ALA A 650 -32.05 1.05 43.34
C ALA A 650 -32.45 0.39 41.99
N ASP A 651 -31.76 -0.72 41.65
CA ASP A 651 -32.14 -1.84 40.75
C ASP A 651 -31.90 -1.64 39.23
N ASN A 652 -31.02 -2.36 38.50
CA ASN A 652 -30.75 -3.81 38.21
C ASN A 652 -30.89 -3.96 36.67
N VAL A 653 -30.03 -4.57 35.85
CA VAL A 653 -29.52 -5.96 35.82
C VAL A 653 -28.28 -6.07 34.88
N GLU A 654 -27.27 -6.81 35.36
CA GLU A 654 -26.22 -7.66 34.76
C GLU A 654 -25.55 -7.36 33.39
N GLU A 655 -24.23 -7.12 33.44
CA GLU A 655 -23.26 -7.48 32.40
C GLU A 655 -22.02 -8.13 33.04
N GLY A 656 -21.49 -9.17 32.36
CA GLY A 656 -20.46 -10.09 32.83
C GLY A 656 -19.07 -9.48 33.02
N GLN A 657 -18.39 -9.98 34.05
CA GLN A 657 -17.02 -9.63 34.43
C GLN A 657 -15.99 -10.13 33.42
N PHE A 658 -15.14 -9.23 32.91
CA PHE A 658 -13.70 -9.46 32.65
C PHE A 658 -13.02 -8.11 32.42
N ASN A 659 -12.22 -7.66 33.41
CA ASN A 659 -10.97 -6.89 33.24
C ASN A 659 -10.53 -6.36 34.60
N ASN A 660 -9.58 -7.04 35.22
CA ASN A 660 -8.69 -6.48 36.24
C ASN A 660 -7.34 -7.14 36.04
N ASN A 661 -6.40 -6.42 35.42
CA ASN A 661 -4.96 -6.58 35.58
C ASN A 661 -4.28 -5.30 35.05
N GLU A 662 -4.57 -4.18 35.70
CA GLU A 662 -3.63 -3.07 35.76
C GLU A 662 -3.27 -2.86 37.24
N VAL A 663 -2.02 -2.49 37.45
CA VAL A 663 -1.34 -2.33 38.75
C VAL A 663 -0.79 -3.63 39.31
N ILE A 664 0.52 -3.83 39.15
CA ILE A 664 1.50 -3.95 40.24
C ILE A 664 2.86 -4.08 39.56
N LEU A 665 3.80 -3.19 39.91
CA LEU A 665 5.23 -3.49 40.02
C LEU A 665 5.91 -2.20 40.49
N GLN A 666 6.33 -2.11 41.76
CA GLN A 666 7.63 -1.59 42.23
C GLN A 666 7.64 -1.48 43.78
N ALA A 667 8.26 -2.44 44.48
CA ALA A 667 8.93 -2.21 45.76
C ALA A 667 9.94 -3.35 46.04
N ARG A 668 11.22 -3.02 46.27
CA ARG A 668 12.20 -3.91 46.91
C ARG A 668 13.26 -3.08 47.65
N ALA A 669 13.73 -3.62 48.78
CA ALA A 669 15.09 -3.42 49.29
C ALA A 669 15.66 -4.70 49.98
N SER A 670 16.90 -5.01 49.59
CA SER A 670 18.06 -5.70 50.23
C SER A 670 18.01 -7.13 50.83
N SER A 671 18.80 -8.06 50.22
CA SER A 671 20.01 -8.72 50.78
C SER A 671 20.89 -9.33 49.66
N SER A 672 22.14 -9.71 49.96
CA SER A 672 23.34 -9.80 49.08
C SER A 672 23.55 -11.07 48.23
N SER A 673 23.57 -10.96 46.89
CA SER A 673 24.47 -11.66 45.93
C SER A 673 24.04 -11.34 44.48
N SER A 674 24.91 -10.75 43.65
CA SER A 674 24.60 -10.30 42.29
C SER A 674 24.91 -11.37 41.23
N GLU A 675 23.88 -12.05 40.71
CA GLU A 675 23.92 -12.76 39.42
C GLU A 675 22.92 -12.09 38.48
N VAL A 676 23.38 -11.59 37.33
CA VAL A 676 22.52 -11.02 36.27
C VAL A 676 21.94 -12.20 35.49
N SER A 677 20.63 -12.37 35.52
CA SER A 677 19.93 -13.40 34.74
C SER A 677 19.28 -12.78 33.50
N SER A 678 19.48 -13.43 32.35
CA SER A 678 18.74 -13.13 31.13
C SER A 678 17.27 -13.55 31.28
N THR A 679 16.37 -12.90 30.55
CA THR A 679 14.94 -13.25 30.53
C THR A 679 14.52 -13.75 29.16
N LEU A 680 13.29 -14.24 29.06
CA LEU A 680 12.71 -14.80 27.86
C LEU A 680 11.44 -14.06 27.46
N ILE A 681 11.07 -14.16 26.20
CA ILE A 681 9.77 -13.74 25.67
C ILE A 681 9.01 -15.01 25.29
N ILE A 682 7.78 -15.13 25.76
CA ILE A 682 6.86 -16.17 25.31
C ILE A 682 5.75 -15.52 24.51
N CYS A 683 5.55 -16.03 23.30
CA CYS A 683 4.41 -15.73 22.46
C CYS A 683 3.44 -16.90 22.51
N SER A 684 2.18 -16.63 22.83
CA SER A 684 1.10 -17.62 22.77
C SER A 684 -0.17 -17.01 22.22
N GLY A 685 -0.75 -17.62 21.17
CA GLY A 685 -1.97 -17.15 20.53
C GLY A 685 -1.86 -15.73 19.95
N GLY A 686 -0.66 -15.33 19.49
CA GLY A 686 -0.43 -13.98 18.97
C GLY A 686 -0.26 -12.90 20.03
N ILE A 687 0.05 -13.28 21.28
CA ILE A 687 0.41 -12.32 22.33
C ILE A 687 1.79 -12.67 22.86
N CYS A 688 2.76 -11.78 22.63
CA CYS A 688 4.14 -11.90 23.08
C CYS A 688 4.37 -11.05 24.32
N ASN A 689 4.81 -11.70 25.41
CA ASN A 689 5.14 -11.03 26.66
C ASN A 689 6.56 -11.39 27.09
N GLU A 690 7.32 -10.39 27.52
CA GLU A 690 8.57 -10.61 28.23
C GLU A 690 8.26 -11.10 29.65
N LEU A 691 8.89 -12.21 30.03
CA LEU A 691 8.58 -12.88 31.29
C LEU A 691 9.11 -12.12 32.51
N THR A 692 8.32 -12.13 33.56
CA THR A 692 8.71 -11.65 34.88
C THR A 692 9.70 -12.61 35.55
N ALA A 693 10.39 -12.14 36.59
CA ALA A 693 11.28 -12.97 37.40
C ALA A 693 10.57 -14.15 38.10
N GLU A 694 9.25 -14.12 38.23
CA GLU A 694 8.48 -15.24 38.80
C GLU A 694 8.18 -16.30 37.74
N GLU A 695 7.79 -15.88 36.54
CA GLU A 695 7.51 -16.77 35.41
C GLU A 695 8.77 -17.45 34.90
N VAL A 696 9.92 -16.73 34.82
CA VAL A 696 11.21 -17.34 34.46
C VAL A 696 11.63 -18.42 35.47
N ARG A 697 11.25 -18.30 36.75
CA ARG A 697 11.54 -19.32 37.77
C ARG A 697 10.76 -20.61 37.55
N ALA A 698 9.60 -20.57 36.92
CA ALA A 698 8.81 -21.77 36.62
C ALA A 698 9.42 -22.62 35.49
N ILE A 699 10.35 -22.06 34.70
CA ILE A 699 10.99 -22.77 33.59
C ILE A 699 12.03 -23.77 34.11
N PRO A 700 12.01 -25.05 33.67
CA PRO A 700 12.98 -26.05 34.09
C PRO A 700 14.43 -25.66 33.73
N ILE A 701 15.37 -26.02 34.61
CA ILE A 701 16.81 -25.89 34.36
C ILE A 701 17.34 -27.24 33.89
N CYS A 702 18.11 -27.24 32.81
CA CYS A 702 18.76 -28.43 32.27
C CYS A 702 20.28 -28.25 32.23
N THR A 703 20.98 -29.36 32.45
CA THR A 703 22.39 -29.50 32.11
C THR A 703 22.51 -30.13 30.73
N TYR A 704 23.33 -29.55 29.85
CA TYR A 704 23.56 -30.02 28.48
C TYR A 704 24.96 -30.63 28.32
N ASN A 705 25.06 -31.81 27.71
CA ASN A 705 26.31 -32.41 27.29
C ASN A 705 26.12 -33.23 25.99
N ASN A 706 26.71 -32.76 24.88
CA ASN A 706 26.71 -33.42 23.57
C ASN A 706 25.33 -33.92 23.10
N ASP A 707 24.35 -33.01 23.00
CA ASP A 707 22.95 -33.27 22.60
C ASP A 707 22.14 -34.16 23.56
N VAL A 708 22.64 -34.31 24.79
CA VAL A 708 21.93 -34.95 25.89
C VAL A 708 21.68 -33.93 27.01
N CYS A 709 20.41 -33.74 27.35
CA CYS A 709 19.97 -32.90 28.46
C CYS A 709 19.47 -33.76 29.62
N TYR A 710 19.65 -33.24 30.83
CA TYR A 710 19.06 -33.77 32.05
C TYR A 710 18.50 -32.63 32.88
N ILE A 711 17.37 -32.86 33.54
CA ILE A 711 16.78 -31.88 34.45
C ILE A 711 17.71 -31.73 35.66
N ASP A 712 18.14 -30.51 35.93
CA ASP A 712 18.95 -30.16 37.09
C ASP A 712 18.07 -29.55 38.20
N ASN A 713 17.63 -30.44 39.08
CA ASN A 713 16.86 -30.11 40.27
C ASN A 713 17.77 -29.73 41.48
N SER A 714 19.10 -29.65 41.33
CA SER A 714 20.01 -29.39 42.47
C SER A 714 19.83 -28.01 43.12
N ARG A 715 19.19 -27.06 42.42
CA ARG A 715 18.92 -25.68 42.88
C ARG A 715 17.49 -25.46 43.39
N ILE A 716 16.82 -26.51 43.87
CA ILE A 716 15.41 -26.55 44.35
C ILE A 716 15.01 -25.50 45.42
N SER A 717 15.93 -24.77 46.07
CA SER A 717 15.55 -23.93 47.22
C SER A 717 14.57 -22.79 46.92
N THR A 718 14.20 -22.54 45.65
CA THR A 718 13.34 -21.41 45.23
C THR A 718 12.25 -21.72 44.19
N GLN A 719 12.05 -22.98 43.77
CA GLN A 719 10.95 -23.39 42.87
C GLN A 719 9.81 -24.05 43.65
N THR A 720 8.56 -23.74 43.31
CA THR A 720 7.34 -24.18 44.03
C THR A 720 6.95 -25.64 43.77
N GLU A 721 7.42 -26.25 42.67
CA GLU A 721 7.12 -27.64 42.30
C GLU A 721 8.35 -28.33 41.69
N ARG A 722 8.56 -29.62 42.03
CA ARG A 722 9.67 -30.43 41.47
C ARG A 722 9.27 -30.93 40.08
N ILE A 723 9.97 -30.48 39.04
CA ILE A 723 9.75 -30.92 37.67
C ILE A 723 10.50 -32.23 37.44
N THR A 724 9.78 -33.29 37.06
CA THR A 724 10.35 -34.64 36.88
C THR A 724 10.61 -35.01 35.42
N SER A 725 9.98 -34.32 34.48
CA SER A 725 10.15 -34.55 33.04
C SER A 725 9.83 -33.30 32.22
N VAL A 726 10.53 -33.10 31.10
CA VAL A 726 10.20 -32.12 30.05
C VAL A 726 9.88 -32.93 28.79
N GLY A 727 8.68 -32.76 28.25
CA GLY A 727 8.20 -33.52 27.10
C GLY A 727 8.90 -33.13 25.79
N ALA A 728 8.84 -34.01 24.78
CA ALA A 728 9.30 -33.65 23.45
C ALA A 728 8.49 -32.44 22.91
N GLY A 729 9.18 -31.49 22.29
CA GLY A 729 8.59 -30.23 21.82
C GLY A 729 8.53 -29.11 22.87
N GLU A 730 8.79 -29.43 24.14
CA GLU A 730 8.98 -28.42 25.18
C GLU A 730 10.44 -27.94 25.23
N PHE A 731 10.76 -27.12 26.23
CA PHE A 731 12.09 -26.53 26.37
C PHE A 731 12.50 -26.40 27.84
N CYS A 732 13.80 -26.29 28.04
CA CYS A 732 14.40 -25.90 29.31
C CYS A 732 15.58 -24.96 29.05
N THR A 733 16.12 -24.34 30.09
CA THR A 733 17.26 -23.43 29.93
C THR A 733 18.46 -23.89 30.73
N ASP A 734 19.62 -23.29 30.49
CA ASP A 734 20.75 -23.40 31.40
C ASP A 734 20.50 -22.60 32.69
N SER A 735 21.43 -22.70 33.66
CA SER A 735 21.31 -22.02 34.94
C SER A 735 21.34 -20.48 34.85
N SER A 736 21.96 -19.92 33.80
CA SER A 736 22.01 -18.47 33.56
C SER A 736 20.78 -17.93 32.80
N ARG A 737 19.88 -18.83 32.38
CA ARG A 737 18.70 -18.59 31.54
C ARG A 737 19.02 -18.05 30.13
N SER A 738 20.30 -17.99 29.76
CA SER A 738 20.76 -17.38 28.50
C SER A 738 20.71 -18.34 27.32
N THR A 739 20.71 -19.64 27.60
CA THR A 739 20.65 -20.68 26.59
C THR A 739 19.34 -21.44 26.69
N ILE A 740 18.63 -21.52 25.57
CA ILE A 740 17.42 -22.32 25.42
C ILE A 740 17.81 -23.69 24.84
N TYR A 741 17.32 -24.77 25.46
CA TYR A 741 17.44 -26.13 24.98
C TYR A 741 16.07 -26.63 24.53
N PHE A 742 15.96 -27.05 23.27
CA PHE A 742 14.75 -27.64 22.71
C PHE A 742 14.76 -29.16 22.93
N ALA A 743 13.71 -29.70 23.55
CA ALA A 743 13.58 -31.13 23.80
C ALA A 743 13.13 -31.86 22.53
N THR A 744 14.01 -32.67 21.94
CA THR A 744 13.67 -33.51 20.78
C THR A 744 13.04 -34.84 21.20
N GLU A 745 13.35 -35.29 22.42
CA GLU A 745 12.70 -36.42 23.11
C GLU A 745 12.40 -36.00 24.56
N THR A 746 11.82 -36.90 25.36
CA THR A 746 11.56 -36.59 26.78
C THR A 746 12.86 -36.46 27.57
N ILE A 747 13.05 -35.32 28.26
CA ILE A 747 14.16 -35.07 29.16
C ILE A 747 13.72 -35.46 30.58
N VAL A 748 14.53 -36.27 31.27
CA VAL A 748 14.26 -36.74 32.63
C VAL A 748 15.38 -36.34 33.60
N GLU A 749 15.15 -36.52 34.91
CA GLU A 749 16.18 -36.30 35.93
C GLU A 749 17.31 -37.36 35.83
N TYR A 750 18.56 -36.95 36.10
CA TYR A 750 19.74 -37.80 35.96
C TYR A 750 19.66 -39.13 36.75
N ASN A 751 18.98 -39.13 37.90
CA ASN A 751 18.85 -40.31 38.77
C ASN A 751 17.88 -41.38 38.24
N ASP A 752 16.94 -41.03 37.35
CA ASP A 752 15.91 -41.96 36.86
C ASP A 752 16.39 -42.81 35.66
N ILE A 753 17.52 -42.43 35.04
CA ILE A 753 18.13 -43.16 33.91
C ILE A 753 18.62 -44.55 34.31
N ILE A 754 18.82 -44.79 35.61
CA ILE A 754 19.31 -46.07 36.15
C ILE A 754 18.16 -47.04 36.49
N SER A 755 16.87 -46.63 36.51
CA SER A 755 15.84 -47.45 37.16
C SER A 755 14.51 -47.73 36.44
N SER A 756 14.24 -47.28 35.20
CA SER A 756 12.97 -47.67 34.56
C SER A 756 12.96 -47.69 33.03
N VAL A 757 12.61 -48.88 32.51
CA VAL A 757 12.08 -49.22 31.16
C VAL A 757 13.09 -49.49 30.04
N LEU A 758 13.70 -50.68 30.17
CA LEU A 758 13.82 -51.66 29.10
C LEU A 758 12.42 -52.23 28.73
N SER A 759 11.78 -51.69 27.69
CA SER A 759 10.78 -52.38 26.83
C SER A 759 10.39 -51.37 25.73
N SER A 760 10.56 -51.58 24.43
CA SER A 760 10.57 -52.79 23.63
C SER A 760 11.22 -52.51 22.25
N SER A 761 11.85 -53.55 21.69
CA SER A 761 12.28 -53.73 20.29
C SER A 761 13.57 -53.04 19.80
N SER A 762 14.64 -53.85 19.82
CA SER A 762 15.67 -54.03 18.78
C SER A 762 16.66 -52.90 18.44
N SER A 763 17.90 -53.12 18.89
CA SER A 763 19.12 -53.06 18.07
C SER A 763 19.64 -51.68 17.63
N THR A 764 20.30 -50.95 18.52
CA THR A 764 21.70 -50.48 18.36
C THR A 764 22.10 -49.63 19.58
N LYS A 765 23.36 -49.71 20.01
CA LYS A 765 23.95 -48.77 20.95
C LYS A 765 24.05 -47.40 20.26
N THR A 766 23.08 -46.53 20.46
CA THR A 766 23.15 -45.11 20.08
C THR A 766 23.02 -44.26 21.34
N THR A 767 23.96 -43.33 21.51
CA THR A 767 23.87 -42.21 22.44
C THR A 767 22.49 -41.54 22.28
N ILE A 768 21.66 -41.58 23.32
CA ILE A 768 20.30 -41.01 23.32
C ILE A 768 20.44 -39.49 23.22
N LYS A 769 20.22 -38.92 22.04
CA LYS A 769 20.15 -37.46 21.85
C LYS A 769 18.72 -37.01 22.11
N ASN A 770 18.45 -36.41 23.26
CA ASN A 770 17.09 -36.03 23.69
C ASN A 770 16.84 -34.52 23.65
N CYS A 771 17.86 -33.70 23.37
CA CYS A 771 17.70 -32.25 23.24
C CYS A 771 18.75 -31.64 22.30
N ILE A 772 18.51 -30.40 21.89
CA ILE A 772 19.47 -29.59 21.15
C ILE A 772 19.58 -28.19 21.75
N LYS A 773 20.77 -27.58 21.65
CA LYS A 773 20.97 -26.17 21.96
C LYS A 773 20.37 -25.32 20.84
N ALA A 774 19.49 -24.37 21.19
CA ALA A 774 18.94 -23.42 20.24
C ALA A 774 20.06 -22.50 19.72
N SER A 775 20.51 -22.76 18.49
CA SER A 775 21.59 -22.02 17.85
C SER A 775 21.36 -21.92 16.34
N SER A 776 22.05 -20.98 15.72
CA SER A 776 22.04 -20.70 14.28
C SER A 776 22.37 -21.92 13.40
N GLN A 777 23.06 -22.94 13.94
CA GLN A 777 23.37 -24.18 13.19
C GLN A 777 22.11 -24.92 12.71
N TYR A 778 20.96 -24.71 13.37
CA TYR A 778 19.71 -25.38 13.06
C TYR A 778 18.69 -24.49 12.36
N SER A 779 19.06 -23.27 11.93
CA SER A 779 18.12 -22.30 11.33
C SER A 779 17.36 -22.84 10.11
N ASN A 780 17.98 -23.77 9.37
CA ASN A 780 17.42 -24.40 8.18
C ASN A 780 16.66 -25.70 8.49
N ASN A 781 16.73 -26.20 9.73
CA ASN A 781 16.05 -27.42 10.13
C ASN A 781 14.56 -27.17 10.42
N PHE A 782 13.79 -28.26 10.39
CA PHE A 782 12.38 -28.33 10.69
C PHE A 782 12.18 -29.53 11.61
N PHE A 783 12.12 -29.28 12.92
CA PHE A 783 11.95 -30.33 13.91
C PHE A 783 10.47 -30.65 14.05
N THR A 784 10.11 -31.92 14.02
CA THR A 784 8.71 -32.35 14.08
C THR A 784 8.45 -33.10 15.36
N VAL A 785 7.41 -32.71 16.10
CA VAL A 785 6.92 -33.44 17.28
C VAL A 785 5.42 -33.64 17.14
N GLY A 786 5.02 -34.87 16.84
CA GLY A 786 3.63 -35.18 16.48
C GLY A 786 3.18 -34.31 15.30
N ASN A 787 2.09 -33.57 15.48
CA ASN A 787 1.51 -32.69 14.46
C ASN A 787 2.17 -31.30 14.39
N LYS A 788 3.15 -30.99 15.24
CA LYS A 788 3.78 -29.66 15.32
C LYS A 788 5.13 -29.62 14.61
N ILE A 789 5.41 -28.49 13.98
CA ILE A 789 6.67 -28.21 13.29
C ILE A 789 7.35 -27.05 14.01
N TYR A 790 8.62 -27.21 14.38
CA TYR A 790 9.39 -26.20 15.10
C TYR A 790 10.60 -25.76 14.28
N LYS A 791 10.79 -24.44 14.27
CA LYS A 791 12.00 -23.76 13.80
C LYS A 791 12.85 -23.40 15.02
N VAL A 792 14.07 -23.89 15.04
CA VAL A 792 15.02 -23.61 16.12
C VAL A 792 16.17 -22.80 15.54
N GLY A 793 16.52 -21.69 16.19
CA GLY A 793 17.62 -20.83 15.76
C GLY A 793 18.35 -20.23 16.96
N GLU A 794 19.20 -19.24 16.70
CA GLU A 794 19.98 -18.56 17.73
C GLU A 794 19.03 -17.88 18.74
N GLY A 795 18.94 -18.46 19.94
CA GLY A 795 18.11 -17.91 21.01
C GLY A 795 16.59 -17.99 20.77
N PHE A 796 16.07 -18.85 19.88
CA PHE A 796 14.62 -19.00 19.76
C PHE A 796 14.16 -20.42 19.36
N ILE A 797 12.91 -20.71 19.74
CA ILE A 797 12.11 -21.86 19.28
C ILE A 797 10.77 -21.29 18.81
N LEU A 798 10.48 -21.43 17.52
CA LEU A 798 9.26 -20.93 16.88
C LEU A 798 8.41 -22.11 16.43
N GLU A 799 7.14 -22.16 16.83
CA GLU A 799 6.18 -23.10 16.27
C GLU A 799 5.69 -22.57 14.92
N LEU A 800 5.86 -23.35 13.86
CA LEU A 800 5.50 -22.95 12.50
C LEU A 800 4.04 -23.28 12.24
N HIS A 801 3.28 -22.26 11.84
CA HIS A 801 1.88 -22.40 11.42
C HIS A 801 1.64 -21.94 9.98
N ASP A 802 2.66 -21.38 9.31
CA ASP A 802 2.59 -20.86 7.95
C ASP A 802 1.82 -21.81 7.01
N THR A 803 0.89 -21.25 6.25
CA THR A 803 0.01 -22.03 5.39
C THR A 803 0.79 -22.75 4.29
N GLY A 804 0.61 -24.07 4.16
CA GLY A 804 1.25 -24.83 3.08
C GLY A 804 1.35 -26.34 3.33
N TYR A 805 1.91 -27.04 2.34
CA TYR A 805 2.30 -28.45 2.44
C TYR A 805 3.82 -28.59 2.59
N TYR A 806 4.26 -29.34 3.60
CA TYR A 806 5.67 -29.50 3.95
C TYR A 806 6.08 -30.96 3.87
N PHE A 807 6.95 -31.30 2.92
CA PHE A 807 7.60 -32.61 2.86
C PHE A 807 8.86 -32.57 3.75
N ILE A 808 8.78 -33.13 4.95
CA ILE A 808 9.88 -33.06 5.92
C ILE A 808 10.53 -34.43 6.05
N ASN A 809 11.84 -34.48 5.87
CA ASN A 809 12.63 -35.63 6.24
C ASN A 809 12.85 -35.63 7.76
N ILE A 810 12.12 -36.49 8.47
CA ILE A 810 12.09 -36.49 9.94
C ILE A 810 13.37 -37.03 10.58
N SER A 811 14.19 -37.81 9.84
CA SER A 811 15.47 -38.28 10.38
C SER A 811 16.58 -37.22 10.25
N LYS A 812 16.50 -36.37 9.23
CA LYS A 812 17.44 -35.26 9.01
C LYS A 812 16.93 -33.92 9.54
N ASN A 813 15.64 -33.82 9.90
CA ASN A 813 14.93 -32.59 10.26
C ASN A 813 15.10 -31.50 9.20
N VAL A 814 14.94 -31.81 7.91
CA VAL A 814 15.06 -30.84 6.82
C VAL A 814 13.89 -30.95 5.86
N LEU A 815 13.50 -29.81 5.29
CA LEU A 815 12.53 -29.74 4.20
C LEU A 815 13.15 -30.34 2.93
N VAL A 816 12.40 -31.19 2.24
CA VAL A 816 12.86 -31.84 1.00
C VAL A 816 12.82 -30.81 -0.12
N HIS A 817 13.99 -30.56 -0.74
CA HIS A 817 14.13 -29.63 -1.88
C HIS A 817 14.86 -30.25 -3.09
N SER A 818 15.25 -31.51 -2.99
CA SER A 818 16.04 -32.20 -4.01
C SER A 818 15.29 -32.32 -5.33
N SER A 819 16.02 -32.23 -6.44
CA SER A 819 15.48 -32.53 -7.78
C SER A 819 15.33 -34.04 -8.02
N GLU A 820 15.74 -34.89 -7.07
CA GLU A 820 15.58 -36.33 -7.17
C GLU A 820 14.30 -36.81 -6.48
N ILE A 821 13.42 -37.43 -7.27
CA ILE A 821 12.12 -37.91 -6.77
C ILE A 821 12.24 -39.02 -5.71
N LYS A 822 13.40 -39.71 -5.68
CA LYS A 822 13.69 -40.76 -4.68
C LYS A 822 13.68 -40.22 -3.27
N GLU A 823 14.04 -38.96 -3.06
CA GLU A 823 14.05 -38.37 -1.72
C GLU A 823 12.64 -38.21 -1.14
N TYR A 824 11.67 -37.77 -1.95
CA TYR A 824 10.25 -37.66 -1.57
C TYR A 824 9.61 -39.01 -1.24
N ASN A 825 10.17 -40.10 -1.77
CA ASN A 825 9.69 -41.46 -1.56
C ASN A 825 10.45 -42.22 -0.46
N SER A 826 11.32 -41.55 0.31
CA SER A 826 11.99 -42.19 1.43
C SER A 826 11.02 -42.46 2.57
N GLU A 827 11.20 -43.58 3.29
CA GLU A 827 10.41 -43.95 4.47
C GLU A 827 10.47 -42.91 5.60
N ASN A 828 11.50 -42.04 5.60
CA ASN A 828 11.67 -40.97 6.57
C ASN A 828 11.00 -39.65 6.15
N ILE A 829 10.18 -39.63 5.10
CA ILE A 829 9.42 -38.43 4.70
C ILE A 829 8.01 -38.49 5.23
N LEU A 830 7.60 -37.43 5.92
CA LEU A 830 6.19 -37.17 6.24
C LEU A 830 5.72 -35.89 5.56
N LEU A 831 4.47 -35.91 5.11
CA LEU A 831 3.79 -34.75 4.53
C LEU A 831 2.96 -34.08 5.62
N TYR A 832 3.24 -32.80 5.90
CA TYR A 832 2.43 -31.98 6.80
C TYR A 832 1.57 -31.01 6.00
N LYS A 833 0.35 -30.75 6.48
CA LYS A 833 -0.52 -29.66 6.02
C LYS A 833 -0.68 -28.66 7.17
N CYS A 834 -0.35 -27.39 6.92
CA CYS A 834 -0.49 -26.30 7.88
C CYS A 834 -1.49 -25.25 7.38
N ASP A 835 -2.31 -24.69 8.27
CA ASP A 835 -3.46 -23.83 7.91
C ASP A 835 -3.49 -22.47 8.62
N ASN A 836 -2.33 -21.94 8.99
CA ASN A 836 -2.15 -20.72 9.79
C ASN A 836 -2.51 -20.85 11.28
N ASN A 837 -3.29 -21.87 11.66
CA ASN A 837 -3.62 -22.13 13.07
C ASN A 837 -2.89 -23.36 13.60
N SER A 838 -2.76 -24.41 12.78
CA SER A 838 -2.17 -25.68 13.19
C SER A 838 -1.56 -26.41 12.00
N CYS A 839 -0.68 -27.36 12.30
CA CYS A 839 -0.21 -28.34 11.33
C CYS A 839 -0.79 -29.71 11.66
N ARG A 840 -0.88 -30.58 10.65
CA ARG A 840 -1.24 -32.00 10.83
C ARG A 840 -0.47 -32.88 9.86
N ILE A 841 -0.12 -34.08 10.29
CA ILE A 841 0.42 -35.11 9.41
C ILE A 841 -0.69 -35.57 8.47
N MET A 842 -0.38 -35.67 7.18
CA MET A 842 -1.30 -36.13 6.16
C MET A 842 -1.13 -37.63 5.92
N ASP A 843 -2.23 -38.36 6.00
CA ASP A 843 -2.28 -39.75 5.54
C ASP A 843 -2.09 -39.83 4.02
N LYS A 844 -1.63 -40.98 3.54
CA LYS A 844 -1.55 -41.27 2.10
C LYS A 844 -2.95 -41.12 1.46
N PRO A 845 -3.08 -40.37 0.36
CA PRO A 845 -4.39 -40.08 -0.21
C PRO A 845 -4.99 -41.30 -0.92
N THR A 846 -6.33 -41.37 -0.93
CA THR A 846 -7.12 -42.46 -1.51
C THR A 846 -7.38 -42.33 -3.02
N SER A 847 -6.83 -41.29 -3.65
CA SER A 847 -6.91 -41.01 -5.09
C SER A 847 -5.61 -40.35 -5.55
N ASP A 848 -5.31 -40.39 -6.86
CA ASP A 848 -4.18 -39.65 -7.41
C ASP A 848 -4.32 -38.18 -6.99
N THR A 849 -3.28 -37.67 -6.32
CA THR A 849 -3.32 -36.35 -5.69
C THR A 849 -2.08 -35.57 -6.03
N TYR A 850 -2.29 -34.32 -6.42
CA TYR A 850 -1.24 -33.39 -6.80
C TYR A 850 -1.05 -32.42 -5.65
N TYR A 851 0.19 -32.16 -5.27
CA TYR A 851 0.56 -31.21 -4.24
C TYR A 851 1.51 -30.16 -4.82
N THR A 852 1.36 -28.92 -4.36
CA THR A 852 2.39 -27.90 -4.42
C THR A 852 2.91 -27.70 -3.01
N ASP A 853 4.15 -28.10 -2.79
CA ASP A 853 4.80 -27.91 -1.50
C ASP A 853 5.27 -26.46 -1.34
N VAL A 854 5.74 -26.10 -0.15
CA VAL A 854 6.29 -24.76 0.12
C VAL A 854 7.56 -24.44 -0.69
N SER A 855 8.16 -25.44 -1.36
CA SER A 855 9.23 -25.24 -2.34
C SER A 855 8.74 -24.88 -3.74
N LYS A 856 7.42 -24.74 -3.91
CA LYS A 856 6.73 -24.39 -5.16
C LYS A 856 6.96 -25.40 -6.28
N ARG A 857 6.91 -26.70 -5.95
CA ARG A 857 7.00 -27.80 -6.94
C ARG A 857 5.73 -28.63 -6.98
N ILE A 858 5.33 -29.03 -8.19
CA ILE A 858 4.18 -29.91 -8.39
C ILE A 858 4.61 -31.37 -8.27
N ILE A 859 4.06 -32.06 -7.28
CA ILE A 859 4.35 -33.46 -6.97
C ILE A 859 3.04 -34.24 -7.03
N LYS A 860 2.99 -35.27 -7.87
CA LYS A 860 1.87 -36.21 -7.94
C LYS A 860 2.15 -37.39 -7.04
N TYR A 861 1.20 -37.76 -6.19
CA TYR A 861 1.12 -39.09 -5.61
C TYR A 861 0.25 -39.98 -6.51
N SER A 862 0.82 -41.10 -6.97
CA SER A 862 0.12 -42.14 -7.74
C SER A 862 -0.30 -43.26 -6.79
N ILE A 863 -1.59 -43.60 -6.74
CA ILE A 863 -2.03 -44.75 -5.93
C ILE A 863 -1.53 -46.06 -6.55
N GLU A 864 -1.56 -46.15 -7.88
CA GLU A 864 -1.24 -47.39 -8.61
C GLU A 864 0.17 -47.88 -8.26
N ASP A 865 1.09 -46.94 -8.05
CA ASP A 865 2.50 -47.22 -7.74
C ASP A 865 2.87 -47.03 -6.26
N ASP A 866 1.91 -46.56 -5.44
CA ASP A 866 2.08 -46.13 -4.04
C ASP A 866 3.26 -45.16 -3.83
N ARG A 867 3.50 -44.24 -4.78
CA ARG A 867 4.70 -43.38 -4.82
C ARG A 867 4.45 -42.00 -5.40
N TYR A 868 5.33 -41.06 -5.03
CA TYR A 868 5.39 -39.70 -5.55
C TYR A 868 6.19 -39.59 -6.85
N TYR A 869 5.75 -38.70 -7.74
CA TYR A 869 6.31 -38.39 -9.04
C TYR A 869 6.36 -36.88 -9.28
N PHE A 870 7.35 -36.39 -10.00
CA PHE A 870 7.29 -35.04 -10.56
C PHE A 870 6.40 -35.04 -11.79
N VAL A 871 5.52 -34.05 -11.90
CA VAL A 871 4.52 -33.98 -12.98
C VAL A 871 5.12 -33.37 -14.24
N ASN A 872 5.86 -32.29 -14.08
CA ASN A 872 6.42 -31.54 -15.21
C ASN A 872 7.92 -31.80 -15.35
N SER A 873 8.39 -31.94 -16.58
CA SER A 873 9.82 -31.98 -16.92
C SER A 873 10.55 -30.68 -16.56
N TYR A 874 9.81 -29.57 -16.40
CA TYR A 874 10.33 -28.26 -16.01
C TYR A 874 9.83 -27.86 -14.60
N PRO A 875 10.73 -27.56 -13.66
CA PRO A 875 10.37 -27.20 -12.28
C PRO A 875 9.69 -25.82 -12.13
N GLU A 876 9.58 -25.02 -13.21
CA GLU A 876 9.06 -23.65 -13.20
C GLU A 876 7.82 -23.45 -14.09
N ASN A 877 6.85 -24.38 -14.08
CA ASN A 877 5.59 -24.16 -14.85
C ASN A 877 4.70 -23.12 -14.15
N VAL A 878 5.12 -21.85 -14.21
CA VAL A 878 4.46 -20.71 -13.57
C VAL A 878 3.39 -20.12 -14.49
N CYS A 879 2.24 -19.74 -13.95
CA CYS A 879 1.17 -19.08 -14.68
C CYS A 879 0.61 -17.88 -13.92
N ILE A 880 0.05 -16.93 -14.66
CA ILE A 880 -0.73 -15.82 -14.12
C ILE A 880 -2.20 -16.24 -14.13
N PHE A 881 -2.91 -16.08 -13.02
CA PHE A 881 -4.33 -16.41 -12.91
C PHE A 881 -5.15 -15.14 -12.67
N GLU A 882 -6.16 -14.91 -13.51
CA GLU A 882 -7.08 -13.76 -13.42
C GLU A 882 -8.46 -14.16 -13.95
N GLU A 883 -9.53 -13.81 -13.23
CA GLU A 883 -10.93 -14.03 -13.63
C GLU A 883 -11.27 -15.45 -14.16
N ASN A 884 -10.83 -16.51 -13.48
CA ASN A 884 -11.03 -17.92 -13.89
C ASN A 884 -10.38 -18.29 -15.23
N THR A 885 -9.36 -17.52 -15.62
CA THR A 885 -8.48 -17.83 -16.73
C THR A 885 -7.03 -17.85 -16.25
N CYS A 886 -6.17 -18.56 -16.97
CA CYS A 886 -4.75 -18.52 -16.71
C CYS A 886 -3.91 -18.43 -17.98
N THR A 887 -2.76 -17.78 -17.85
CA THR A 887 -1.76 -17.60 -18.91
C THR A 887 -0.46 -18.27 -18.47
N PRO A 888 -0.17 -19.50 -18.95
CA PRO A 888 1.02 -20.23 -18.54
C PRO A 888 2.27 -19.77 -19.28
N LYS A 889 3.43 -19.87 -18.60
CA LYS A 889 4.75 -19.60 -19.18
C LYS A 889 5.12 -20.62 -20.25
N TYR A 890 4.68 -21.87 -20.11
CA TYR A 890 4.93 -22.98 -21.03
C TYR A 890 3.60 -23.59 -21.51
N ASP A 891 3.65 -24.40 -22.57
CA ASP A 891 2.47 -25.13 -23.05
C ASP A 891 1.95 -26.07 -21.95
N ILE A 892 0.63 -26.12 -21.80
CA ILE A 892 -0.10 -27.04 -20.90
C ILE A 892 -0.68 -28.16 -21.77
N GLU A 893 -0.10 -29.36 -21.67
CA GLU A 893 -0.50 -30.61 -22.31
C GLU A 893 -1.40 -31.50 -21.40
N GLU A 894 -1.51 -32.79 -21.73
CA GLU A 894 -2.41 -33.76 -21.11
C GLU A 894 -1.97 -34.07 -19.65
N ASN A 895 -2.78 -33.63 -18.67
CA ASN A 895 -2.55 -33.70 -17.21
C ASN A 895 -1.68 -32.58 -16.62
N ASP A 896 -1.54 -31.46 -17.32
CA ASP A 896 -0.70 -30.36 -16.87
C ASP A 896 -1.40 -29.44 -15.87
N PHE A 897 -0.61 -29.07 -14.86
CA PHE A 897 -0.91 -28.09 -13.84
C PHE A 897 0.13 -26.98 -13.95
N CYS A 898 -0.25 -25.77 -13.56
CA CYS A 898 0.69 -24.66 -13.37
C CYS A 898 0.59 -24.11 -11.95
N ILE A 899 1.58 -23.33 -11.54
CA ILE A 899 1.65 -22.72 -10.20
C ILE A 899 1.67 -21.20 -10.34
N THR A 900 0.98 -20.46 -9.48
CA THR A 900 1.12 -18.99 -9.43
C THR A 900 2.46 -18.54 -8.83
N ALA A 901 2.78 -17.25 -8.91
CA ALA A 901 3.97 -16.70 -8.27
C ALA A 901 3.97 -16.90 -6.74
N GLU A 902 2.78 -16.92 -6.12
CA GLU A 902 2.54 -17.16 -4.70
C GLU A 902 2.68 -18.63 -4.32
N GLY A 903 2.58 -19.56 -5.28
CA GLY A 903 2.66 -21.00 -5.02
C GLY A 903 1.31 -21.74 -5.12
N TYR A 904 0.25 -21.10 -5.63
CA TYR A 904 -1.06 -21.75 -5.73
C TYR A 904 -1.16 -22.69 -6.92
N LEU A 905 -1.75 -23.86 -6.72
CA LEU A 905 -1.96 -24.86 -7.76
C LEU A 905 -3.13 -24.46 -8.65
N VAL A 906 -2.91 -24.48 -9.97
CA VAL A 906 -3.89 -24.12 -10.98
C VAL A 906 -4.14 -25.32 -11.89
N VAL A 907 -5.42 -25.64 -12.09
CA VAL A 907 -5.88 -26.73 -12.96
C VAL A 907 -6.39 -26.14 -14.27
N ALA A 908 -5.86 -26.57 -15.40
CA ALA A 908 -6.34 -26.13 -16.71
C ALA A 908 -7.61 -26.88 -17.13
N GLY A 909 -8.62 -26.13 -17.57
CA GLY A 909 -9.87 -26.66 -18.11
C GLY A 909 -9.81 -27.00 -19.60
N GLU A 910 -8.79 -26.50 -20.30
CA GLU A 910 -8.54 -26.74 -21.72
C GLU A 910 -7.04 -26.79 -22.01
N LYS A 911 -6.67 -27.13 -23.26
CA LYS A 911 -5.27 -27.04 -23.71
C LYS A 911 -4.90 -25.58 -23.93
N ILE A 912 -3.81 -25.12 -23.31
CA ILE A 912 -3.39 -23.72 -23.36
C ILE A 912 -1.93 -23.67 -23.81
N LYS A 913 -1.64 -22.91 -24.87
CA LYS A 913 -0.25 -22.70 -25.32
C LYS A 913 0.44 -21.64 -24.47
N SER A 914 1.77 -21.67 -24.48
CA SER A 914 2.63 -20.69 -23.83
C SER A 914 2.20 -19.27 -24.19
N ARG A 915 1.97 -18.45 -23.16
CA ARG A 915 1.55 -17.03 -23.24
C ARG A 915 0.16 -16.78 -23.83
N GLU A 916 -0.63 -17.83 -24.08
CA GLU A 916 -2.05 -17.70 -24.41
C GLU A 916 -2.89 -17.81 -23.14
N THR A 917 -4.09 -17.23 -23.15
CA THR A 917 -5.02 -17.27 -22.01
C THR A 917 -6.10 -18.29 -22.29
N GLY A 918 -6.36 -19.19 -21.34
CA GLY A 918 -7.44 -20.16 -21.41
C GLY A 918 -8.13 -20.38 -20.05
N LYS A 919 -9.20 -21.15 -20.05
CA LYS A 919 -10.01 -21.44 -18.85
C LYS A 919 -9.24 -22.27 -17.84
N CYS A 920 -9.19 -21.80 -16.59
CA CYS A 920 -8.49 -22.46 -15.51
C CYS A 920 -9.26 -22.36 -14.18
N PHE A 921 -8.88 -23.20 -13.22
CA PHE A 921 -9.46 -23.24 -11.88
C PHE A 921 -8.36 -23.08 -10.84
N MET A 922 -8.63 -22.28 -9.81
CA MET A 922 -7.72 -22.03 -8.69
C MET A 922 -8.54 -21.84 -7.40
N SER A 923 -7.96 -22.17 -6.26
CA SER A 923 -8.43 -21.75 -4.93
C SER A 923 -7.32 -20.97 -4.23
N THR A 924 -7.67 -20.01 -3.38
CA THR A 924 -6.71 -19.34 -2.48
C THR A 924 -6.78 -19.87 -1.04
N SER A 925 -7.77 -20.72 -0.74
CA SER A 925 -7.95 -21.32 0.58
C SER A 925 -7.33 -22.71 0.62
N ILE A 926 -6.51 -22.98 1.63
CA ILE A 926 -5.96 -24.32 1.87
C ILE A 926 -6.98 -25.25 2.53
N ASN A 927 -8.00 -24.68 3.17
CA ASN A 927 -9.00 -25.39 3.95
C ASN A 927 -10.24 -25.76 3.12
N ASP A 928 -10.57 -24.92 2.13
CA ASP A 928 -11.73 -25.13 1.27
C ASP A 928 -11.32 -25.74 -0.07
N ASN A 929 -12.12 -26.70 -0.55
CA ASN A 929 -11.92 -27.29 -1.87
C ASN A 929 -12.90 -26.69 -2.89
N SER A 930 -12.38 -26.25 -4.03
CA SER A 930 -13.14 -26.01 -5.25
C SER A 930 -13.14 -27.26 -6.14
N LEU A 931 -14.15 -27.38 -6.98
CA LEU A 931 -14.33 -28.41 -7.99
C LEU A 931 -13.69 -27.93 -9.30
N ALA A 932 -12.53 -28.49 -9.62
CA ALA A 932 -11.80 -28.16 -10.84
C ALA A 932 -11.99 -29.26 -11.88
N TYR A 933 -12.69 -28.95 -12.96
CA TYR A 933 -12.94 -29.89 -14.06
C TYR A 933 -11.90 -29.72 -15.15
N SER A 934 -10.98 -30.67 -15.27
CA SER A 934 -9.90 -30.58 -16.26
C SER A 934 -10.35 -31.01 -17.65
N TYR A 935 -9.56 -30.63 -18.65
CA TYR A 935 -9.76 -30.99 -20.05
C TYR A 935 -9.96 -32.51 -20.29
N ASN A 936 -9.29 -33.35 -19.50
CA ASN A 936 -9.33 -34.82 -19.66
C ASN A 936 -10.53 -35.48 -19.00
N SER A 937 -11.60 -34.74 -18.73
CA SER A 937 -12.80 -35.27 -18.06
C SER A 937 -12.51 -35.80 -16.64
N ASN A 938 -11.46 -35.28 -16.00
CA ASN A 938 -11.16 -35.53 -14.59
C ASN A 938 -11.68 -34.37 -13.74
N LEU A 939 -12.34 -34.70 -12.63
CA LEU A 939 -12.76 -33.72 -11.64
C LEU A 939 -11.80 -33.78 -10.45
N TYR A 940 -11.38 -32.63 -9.94
CA TYR A 940 -10.48 -32.52 -8.80
C TYR A 940 -11.13 -31.73 -7.67
N LEU A 941 -10.89 -32.16 -6.43
CA LEU A 941 -11.04 -31.35 -5.23
C LEU A 941 -9.76 -30.53 -5.05
N LEU A 942 -9.83 -29.26 -5.44
CA LEU A 942 -8.72 -28.31 -5.50
C LEU A 942 -8.78 -27.35 -4.31
N ASN A 943 -7.82 -27.43 -3.40
CA ASN A 943 -7.52 -26.31 -2.50
C ASN A 943 -6.35 -25.49 -3.06
N SER A 944 -5.87 -24.51 -2.30
CA SER A 944 -4.79 -23.61 -2.75
C SER A 944 -3.52 -24.32 -3.20
N ASN A 945 -3.20 -25.49 -2.64
CA ASN A 945 -1.91 -26.16 -2.85
C ASN A 945 -2.05 -27.66 -3.14
N ALA A 946 -3.26 -28.20 -3.30
CA ALA A 946 -3.44 -29.60 -3.63
C ALA A 946 -4.70 -29.86 -4.46
N ALA A 947 -4.61 -30.78 -5.40
CA ALA A 947 -5.71 -31.24 -6.24
C ALA A 947 -5.86 -32.77 -6.10
N LYS A 948 -6.91 -33.20 -5.39
CA LYS A 948 -7.24 -34.62 -5.20
C LYS A 948 -8.22 -35.07 -6.28
N GLN A 949 -7.86 -36.07 -7.09
CA GLN A 949 -8.77 -36.56 -8.14
C GLN A 949 -10.02 -37.20 -7.53
N VAL A 950 -11.18 -36.88 -8.07
CA VAL A 950 -12.45 -37.51 -7.72
C VAL A 950 -12.54 -38.86 -8.43
N THR A 951 -12.58 -39.93 -7.63
CA THR A 951 -12.76 -41.32 -8.12
C THR A 951 -14.08 -41.92 -7.66
N THR A 952 -14.89 -41.15 -6.93
CA THR A 952 -16.17 -41.59 -6.39
C THR A 952 -17.26 -41.44 -7.44
N THR A 953 -17.99 -42.52 -7.69
CA THR A 953 -19.17 -42.52 -8.56
C THR A 953 -20.31 -41.77 -7.88
N GLY A 954 -20.89 -40.78 -8.58
CA GLY A 954 -21.96 -39.94 -8.04
C GLY A 954 -22.03 -38.57 -8.72
N TYR A 955 -22.83 -37.68 -8.14
CA TYR A 955 -23.00 -36.31 -8.64
C TYR A 955 -22.31 -35.28 -7.74
N PHE A 956 -21.85 -34.19 -8.36
CA PHE A 956 -21.14 -33.09 -7.70
C PHE A 956 -21.65 -31.76 -8.25
N PHE A 957 -22.07 -30.85 -7.37
CA PHE A 957 -22.58 -29.54 -7.76
C PHE A 957 -21.55 -28.45 -7.53
N ALA A 958 -21.23 -27.67 -8.56
CA ALA A 958 -20.30 -26.54 -8.46
C ALA A 958 -21.00 -25.20 -8.74
N GLU A 959 -20.81 -24.22 -7.87
CA GLU A 959 -21.20 -22.83 -8.15
C GLU A 959 -20.25 -22.20 -9.18
N ASN A 960 -20.75 -21.64 -10.28
CA ASN A 960 -19.88 -21.18 -11.37
C ASN A 960 -19.02 -19.94 -11.06
N SER A 961 -19.24 -19.27 -9.91
CA SER A 961 -18.46 -18.09 -9.51
C SER A 961 -17.12 -18.50 -8.86
N LYS A 962 -17.19 -19.35 -7.83
CA LYS A 962 -16.05 -19.82 -7.02
C LYS A 962 -15.66 -21.27 -7.30
N TYR A 963 -16.47 -21.98 -8.07
CA TYR A 963 -16.39 -23.42 -8.32
C TYR A 963 -16.39 -24.27 -7.04
N GLN A 964 -16.83 -23.74 -5.91
CA GLN A 964 -17.00 -24.52 -4.67
C GLN A 964 -18.24 -25.40 -4.76
N SER A 965 -18.29 -26.43 -3.90
CA SER A 965 -19.49 -27.23 -3.74
C SER A 965 -20.66 -26.32 -3.37
N ALA A 966 -21.73 -26.36 -4.15
CA ALA A 966 -22.83 -25.43 -3.99
C ALA A 966 -23.55 -25.67 -2.66
N GLU A 967 -23.56 -24.66 -1.78
CA GLU A 967 -24.32 -24.72 -0.54
C GLU A 967 -25.80 -24.43 -0.78
N TYR A 968 -26.67 -24.92 0.11
CA TYR A 968 -28.13 -24.79 0.01
C TYR A 968 -28.61 -23.36 -0.31
N ARG A 969 -27.99 -22.33 0.28
CA ARG A 969 -28.37 -20.91 0.08
C ARG A 969 -28.06 -20.37 -1.32
N VAL A 970 -27.13 -21.00 -2.02
CA VAL A 970 -26.59 -20.56 -3.31
C VAL A 970 -27.52 -20.98 -4.45
N PHE A 971 -28.20 -22.12 -4.33
CA PHE A 971 -29.12 -22.67 -5.33
C PHE A 971 -30.24 -21.72 -5.77
N ASN A 972 -30.67 -20.80 -4.90
CA ASN A 972 -31.73 -19.83 -5.18
C ASN A 972 -31.23 -18.41 -5.52
N ASN A 973 -29.94 -18.11 -5.30
CA ASN A 973 -29.44 -16.73 -5.29
C ASN A 973 -28.27 -16.45 -6.25
N THR A 974 -27.60 -17.48 -6.77
CA THR A 974 -26.39 -17.25 -7.59
C THR A 974 -26.73 -16.74 -9.00
N ARG A 975 -26.16 -15.59 -9.36
CA ARG A 975 -26.24 -15.04 -10.72
C ARG A 975 -25.31 -15.76 -11.70
N ALA A 976 -24.29 -16.47 -11.20
CA ALA A 976 -23.31 -17.16 -12.04
C ALA A 976 -23.81 -18.53 -12.54
N GLY A 977 -24.86 -19.08 -11.91
CA GLY A 977 -25.39 -20.41 -12.21
C GLY A 977 -24.64 -21.54 -11.52
N ILE A 978 -25.10 -22.78 -11.72
CA ILE A 978 -24.59 -24.00 -11.09
C ILE A 978 -24.37 -25.05 -12.17
N THR A 979 -23.22 -25.72 -12.11
CA THR A 979 -22.87 -26.83 -12.99
C THR A 979 -22.98 -28.15 -12.22
N LEU A 980 -23.66 -29.13 -12.81
CA LEU A 980 -23.78 -30.50 -12.29
C LEU A 980 -22.77 -31.39 -13.01
N TYR A 981 -21.88 -32.03 -12.26
CA TYR A 981 -20.97 -33.04 -12.76
C TYR A 981 -21.47 -34.43 -12.38
N GLY A 982 -21.52 -35.34 -13.35
CA GLY A 982 -21.80 -36.76 -13.14
C GLY A 982 -20.53 -37.57 -13.34
N CYS A 983 -20.12 -38.30 -12.31
CA CYS A 983 -18.90 -39.10 -12.33
C CYS A 983 -19.22 -40.60 -12.24
N ILE A 984 -18.53 -41.39 -13.06
CA ILE A 984 -18.45 -42.86 -12.96
C ILE A 984 -16.98 -43.20 -12.76
N ASN A 985 -16.62 -43.64 -11.56
CA ASN A 985 -15.24 -43.81 -11.11
C ASN A 985 -14.44 -42.51 -11.31
N LYS A 986 -13.36 -42.53 -12.12
CA LYS A 986 -12.52 -41.37 -12.44
C LYS A 986 -13.04 -40.51 -13.60
N ASN A 987 -14.02 -41.00 -14.36
CA ASN A 987 -14.51 -40.32 -15.55
C ASN A 987 -15.71 -39.45 -15.18
N CYS A 988 -15.54 -38.14 -15.24
CA CYS A 988 -16.56 -37.16 -14.93
C CYS A 988 -16.97 -36.40 -16.19
N GLN A 989 -18.22 -35.98 -16.28
CA GLN A 989 -18.70 -35.11 -17.35
C GLN A 989 -19.72 -34.12 -16.83
N ILE A 990 -19.89 -33.01 -17.54
CA ILE A 990 -21.00 -32.09 -17.29
C ILE A 990 -22.29 -32.83 -17.62
N TYR A 991 -23.14 -33.01 -16.61
CA TYR A 991 -24.36 -33.79 -16.70
C TYR A 991 -25.57 -32.84 -16.82
N GLN A 992 -26.40 -33.07 -17.84
CA GLN A 992 -27.63 -32.31 -18.01
C GLN A 992 -28.74 -32.95 -17.17
N PRO A 993 -29.32 -32.23 -16.20
CA PRO A 993 -30.37 -32.78 -15.35
C PRO A 993 -31.64 -33.06 -16.16
N GLU A 994 -32.22 -34.24 -15.94
CA GLU A 994 -33.53 -34.66 -16.43
C GLU A 994 -34.65 -33.95 -15.64
N PRO A 995 -35.79 -33.65 -16.29
CA PRO A 995 -36.97 -33.20 -15.58
C PRO A 995 -37.45 -34.28 -14.59
N ASP A 996 -38.00 -33.86 -13.46
CA ASP A 996 -38.61 -34.76 -12.46
C ASP A 996 -37.68 -35.83 -11.85
N VAL A 997 -36.38 -35.51 -11.78
CA VAL A 997 -35.37 -36.32 -11.11
C VAL A 997 -34.60 -35.48 -10.09
N PHE A 998 -34.49 -35.99 -8.86
CA PHE A 998 -33.62 -35.43 -7.84
C PHE A 998 -32.23 -36.06 -7.94
N TYR A 999 -31.20 -35.23 -7.84
CA TYR A 999 -29.81 -35.65 -7.88
C TYR A 999 -29.21 -35.56 -6.49
N PHE A 1000 -28.51 -36.62 -6.06
CA PHE A 1000 -27.85 -36.68 -4.77
C PHE A 1000 -26.40 -36.19 -4.87
N ASP A 1001 -26.07 -35.10 -4.17
CA ASP A 1001 -24.71 -34.56 -4.11
C ASP A 1001 -23.84 -35.36 -3.14
N MET A 1002 -22.73 -35.90 -3.64
CA MET A 1002 -21.81 -36.71 -2.84
C MET A 1002 -20.97 -35.92 -1.82
N LEU A 1003 -20.87 -34.60 -1.96
CA LEU A 1003 -20.10 -33.76 -1.04
C LEU A 1003 -20.94 -33.21 0.10
N THR A 1004 -22.13 -32.70 -0.21
CA THR A 1004 -23.01 -32.03 0.76
C THR A 1004 -24.13 -32.92 1.29
N ASN A 1005 -24.34 -34.10 0.69
CA ASN A 1005 -25.48 -34.98 0.93
C ASN A 1005 -26.84 -34.32 0.65
N TYR A 1006 -26.88 -33.27 -0.18
CA TYR A 1006 -28.13 -32.62 -0.58
C TYR A 1006 -28.82 -33.36 -1.72
N LEU A 1007 -30.15 -33.33 -1.72
CA LEU A 1007 -31.02 -33.78 -2.81
C LEU A 1007 -31.61 -32.59 -3.53
N ILE A 1008 -31.34 -32.49 -4.83
CA ILE A 1008 -31.63 -31.28 -5.61
C ILE A 1008 -32.15 -31.66 -7.00
N GLN A 1009 -33.26 -31.05 -7.39
CA GLN A 1009 -33.87 -31.16 -8.72
C GLN A 1009 -33.78 -29.81 -9.43
N LYS A 1010 -33.66 -29.83 -10.76
CA LYS A 1010 -33.86 -28.63 -11.58
C LYS A 1010 -35.30 -28.56 -12.08
N LYS A 1011 -36.05 -27.52 -11.72
CA LYS A 1011 -37.44 -27.26 -12.14
C LYS A 1011 -37.61 -25.79 -12.53
N ASP A 1012 -38.17 -25.51 -13.71
CA ASP A 1012 -38.43 -24.14 -14.20
C ASP A 1012 -37.21 -23.19 -14.10
N ASN A 1013 -36.02 -23.69 -14.46
CA ASN A 1013 -34.71 -23.01 -14.31
C ASN A 1013 -34.27 -22.69 -12.86
N ALA A 1014 -34.99 -23.16 -11.85
CA ALA A 1014 -34.58 -23.08 -10.45
C ALA A 1014 -34.10 -24.45 -9.92
N TRP A 1015 -33.16 -24.43 -8.97
CA TRP A 1015 -32.74 -25.62 -8.25
C TRP A 1015 -33.52 -25.72 -6.94
N ILE A 1016 -34.26 -26.81 -6.78
CA ILE A 1016 -35.16 -27.02 -5.63
C ILE A 1016 -34.77 -28.27 -4.86
N SER A 1017 -34.96 -28.24 -3.55
CA SER A 1017 -34.74 -29.37 -2.64
C SER A 1017 -36.07 -29.86 -2.09
N PRO A 1018 -36.24 -31.15 -1.78
CA PRO A 1018 -37.51 -31.67 -1.29
C PRO A 1018 -37.82 -31.15 0.11
N PHE A 1019 -39.06 -30.71 0.34
CA PHE A 1019 -39.53 -30.20 1.63
C PHE A 1019 -40.37 -31.21 2.42
N ASN A 1020 -40.84 -32.27 1.76
CA ASN A 1020 -41.70 -33.31 2.35
C ASN A 1020 -40.96 -34.65 2.36
N VAL A 1021 -41.12 -35.40 3.45
CA VAL A 1021 -40.70 -36.81 3.53
C VAL A 1021 -41.67 -37.70 2.75
N GLY A 1022 -41.15 -38.76 2.12
CA GLY A 1022 -41.94 -39.65 1.28
C GLY A 1022 -41.09 -40.34 0.22
N TYR A 1023 -41.73 -40.96 -0.79
CA TYR A 1023 -41.00 -41.53 -1.91
C TYR A 1023 -40.60 -40.46 -2.92
N ILE A 1024 -39.46 -40.63 -3.55
CA ILE A 1024 -38.89 -39.65 -4.47
C ILE A 1024 -38.07 -40.36 -5.55
N ASN A 1025 -38.14 -39.86 -6.77
CA ASN A 1025 -37.36 -40.36 -7.90
C ASN A 1025 -35.97 -39.73 -7.86
N VAL A 1026 -34.95 -40.53 -7.55
CA VAL A 1026 -33.59 -40.05 -7.31
C VAL A 1026 -32.60 -40.74 -8.24
N SER A 1027 -31.73 -39.92 -8.81
CA SER A 1027 -30.48 -40.38 -9.40
C SER A 1027 -29.34 -40.15 -8.41
N VAL A 1028 -28.79 -41.24 -7.87
CA VAL A 1028 -27.65 -41.19 -6.94
C VAL A 1028 -26.31 -41.15 -7.68
N ASN A 1029 -26.28 -41.66 -8.91
CA ASN A 1029 -25.16 -41.57 -9.83
C ASN A 1029 -25.67 -41.72 -11.28
N PRO A 1030 -24.85 -41.43 -12.30
CA PRO A 1030 -25.27 -41.48 -13.71
C PRO A 1030 -25.85 -42.82 -14.21
N ASN A 1031 -25.59 -43.94 -13.52
CA ASN A 1031 -26.08 -45.27 -13.91
C ASN A 1031 -27.30 -45.72 -13.10
N GLU A 1032 -27.71 -44.97 -12.07
CA GLU A 1032 -28.72 -45.42 -11.13
C GLU A 1032 -29.75 -44.34 -10.86
N LYS A 1033 -30.91 -44.51 -11.50
CA LYS A 1033 -32.14 -43.77 -11.28
C LYS A 1033 -33.21 -44.72 -10.76
N TYR A 1034 -33.70 -44.48 -9.56
CA TYR A 1034 -34.66 -45.36 -8.91
C TYR A 1034 -35.55 -44.60 -7.91
N ILE A 1035 -36.58 -45.25 -7.38
CA ILE A 1035 -37.40 -44.69 -6.31
C ILE A 1035 -36.77 -44.98 -4.96
N TYR A 1036 -36.55 -43.92 -4.19
CA TYR A 1036 -36.02 -43.96 -2.85
C TYR A 1036 -37.04 -43.42 -1.84
N SER A 1037 -36.98 -43.93 -0.61
CA SER A 1037 -37.67 -43.37 0.54
C SER A 1037 -36.80 -42.28 1.15
N TYR A 1038 -37.33 -41.06 1.20
CA TYR A 1038 -36.71 -39.88 1.78
C TYR A 1038 -37.32 -39.61 3.16
N THR A 1039 -36.50 -39.72 4.20
CA THR A 1039 -36.89 -39.58 5.60
C THR A 1039 -35.90 -38.71 6.37
N ILE A 1040 -36.33 -38.15 7.50
CA ILE A 1040 -35.49 -37.37 8.41
C ILE A 1040 -35.36 -38.19 9.70
N SER A 1041 -34.14 -38.45 10.14
CA SER A 1041 -33.85 -39.16 11.39
C SER A 1041 -34.21 -38.34 12.63
N ASP A 1042 -34.27 -38.97 13.80
CA ASP A 1042 -34.50 -38.29 15.08
C ASP A 1042 -33.42 -37.22 15.39
N ASN A 1043 -32.22 -37.38 14.80
CA ASN A 1043 -31.11 -36.43 14.89
C ASN A 1043 -31.15 -35.34 13.80
N LYS A 1044 -32.25 -35.23 13.04
CA LYS A 1044 -32.40 -34.33 11.88
C LYS A 1044 -31.46 -34.63 10.70
N GLU A 1045 -30.96 -35.86 10.59
CA GLU A 1045 -30.13 -36.27 9.45
C GLU A 1045 -30.99 -36.82 8.31
N LEU A 1046 -30.54 -36.57 7.08
CA LEU A 1046 -31.20 -37.03 5.85
C LEU A 1046 -30.93 -38.52 5.64
N LEU A 1047 -31.99 -39.31 5.52
CA LEU A 1047 -31.91 -40.74 5.25
C LEU A 1047 -32.59 -41.08 3.94
N LEU A 1048 -31.78 -41.52 2.98
CA LEU A 1048 -32.22 -41.98 1.66
C LEU A 1048 -32.12 -43.50 1.57
N THR A 1049 -33.27 -44.19 1.46
CA THR A 1049 -33.32 -45.67 1.45
C THR A 1049 -33.89 -46.18 0.13
N LYS A 1050 -33.14 -47.01 -0.60
CA LYS A 1050 -33.60 -47.61 -1.87
C LYS A 1050 -34.82 -48.49 -1.60
N THR A 1051 -35.86 -48.35 -2.41
CA THR A 1051 -37.03 -49.22 -2.29
C THR A 1051 -36.71 -50.65 -2.76
N THR A 1052 -37.27 -51.66 -2.10
CA THR A 1052 -36.92 -53.08 -2.35
C THR A 1052 -38.12 -53.96 -2.67
N LYS A 1053 -39.35 -53.44 -2.57
CA LYS A 1053 -40.57 -54.19 -2.86
C LYS A 1053 -41.10 -53.85 -4.24
N ASN A 1054 -41.48 -54.88 -5.00
CA ASN A 1054 -42.26 -54.69 -6.23
C ASN A 1054 -43.59 -54.01 -5.91
N GLY A 1055 -44.03 -53.12 -6.79
CA GLY A 1055 -45.34 -52.47 -6.68
C GLY A 1055 -45.28 -50.96 -6.88
N TYR A 1056 -46.37 -50.31 -6.52
CA TYR A 1056 -46.59 -48.90 -6.83
C TYR A 1056 -46.14 -47.97 -5.70
N TYR A 1057 -45.47 -46.89 -6.06
CA TYR A 1057 -44.98 -45.86 -5.16
C TYR A 1057 -45.50 -44.51 -5.63
N TYR A 1058 -46.19 -43.81 -4.74
CA TYR A 1058 -46.61 -42.43 -4.96
C TYR A 1058 -45.53 -41.50 -4.41
N THR A 1059 -45.00 -40.64 -5.26
CA THR A 1059 -43.87 -39.78 -4.94
C THR A 1059 -44.31 -38.39 -4.46
N ILE A 1060 -43.43 -37.68 -3.77
CA ILE A 1060 -43.70 -36.35 -3.19
C ILE A 1060 -43.99 -35.26 -4.23
N ASP A 1061 -43.53 -35.46 -5.47
CA ASP A 1061 -43.82 -34.65 -6.66
C ASP A 1061 -45.16 -35.03 -7.32
N ARG A 1062 -45.97 -35.86 -6.64
CA ARG A 1062 -47.33 -36.27 -7.00
C ARG A 1062 -47.45 -37.21 -8.19
N LYS A 1063 -46.36 -37.89 -8.54
CA LYS A 1063 -46.33 -38.90 -9.60
C LYS A 1063 -46.49 -40.31 -9.05
N MET A 1064 -46.86 -41.24 -9.92
CA MET A 1064 -47.04 -42.64 -9.56
C MET A 1064 -46.11 -43.51 -10.39
N TYR A 1065 -45.25 -44.26 -9.70
CA TYR A 1065 -44.29 -45.17 -10.32
C TYR A 1065 -44.60 -46.61 -9.97
N TYR A 1066 -44.51 -47.50 -10.96
CA TYR A 1066 -44.38 -48.92 -10.71
C TYR A 1066 -42.91 -49.31 -10.68
N CYS A 1067 -42.46 -49.89 -9.57
CA CYS A 1067 -41.09 -50.36 -9.42
C CYS A 1067 -41.03 -51.87 -9.46
N ASP A 1068 -40.13 -52.38 -10.30
CA ASP A 1068 -39.70 -53.78 -10.30
C ASP A 1068 -38.30 -53.87 -9.69
N SER A 1069 -38.23 -54.43 -8.48
CA SER A 1069 -37.00 -54.67 -7.74
C SER A 1069 -36.13 -55.77 -8.36
N GLY A 1070 -36.70 -56.65 -9.20
CA GLY A 1070 -35.97 -57.73 -9.86
C GLY A 1070 -35.04 -57.23 -10.97
N ILE A 1071 -35.47 -56.21 -11.71
CA ILE A 1071 -34.69 -55.56 -12.79
C ILE A 1071 -34.17 -54.17 -12.41
N GLN A 1072 -34.48 -53.69 -11.20
CA GLN A 1072 -34.11 -52.37 -10.68
C GLN A 1072 -34.55 -51.20 -11.58
N ILE A 1073 -35.76 -51.29 -12.12
CA ILE A 1073 -36.37 -50.22 -12.93
C ILE A 1073 -37.67 -49.76 -12.28
N CYS A 1074 -37.86 -48.45 -12.21
CA CYS A 1074 -39.14 -47.83 -11.88
C CYS A 1074 -39.63 -47.04 -13.09
N VAL A 1075 -40.87 -47.28 -13.50
CA VAL A 1075 -41.50 -46.62 -14.66
C VAL A 1075 -42.73 -45.88 -14.18
N GLU A 1076 -42.92 -44.65 -14.66
CA GLU A 1076 -44.15 -43.90 -14.42
C GLU A 1076 -45.32 -44.62 -15.08
N ILE A 1077 -46.50 -44.58 -14.46
CA ILE A 1077 -47.69 -45.19 -15.06
C ILE A 1077 -48.12 -44.44 -16.33
N ASP A 1078 -48.64 -45.18 -17.30
CA ASP A 1078 -49.11 -44.69 -18.60
C ASP A 1078 -50.62 -44.87 -18.80
N ASP A 1079 -51.30 -45.55 -17.88
CA ASP A 1079 -52.74 -45.83 -17.92
C ASP A 1079 -53.51 -45.28 -16.71
N THR A 1080 -54.71 -44.75 -16.97
CA THR A 1080 -55.67 -44.32 -15.93
C THR A 1080 -56.14 -45.53 -15.11
N ALA A 1081 -55.88 -45.56 -13.80
CA ALA A 1081 -56.19 -46.71 -12.96
C ALA A 1081 -56.41 -46.38 -11.48
N TYR A 1082 -57.09 -47.29 -10.77
CA TYR A 1082 -57.08 -47.34 -9.31
C TYR A 1082 -55.90 -48.18 -8.81
N ILE A 1083 -54.98 -47.52 -8.09
CA ILE A 1083 -53.68 -48.07 -7.71
C ILE A 1083 -53.57 -48.11 -6.19
N LEU A 1084 -53.38 -49.30 -5.64
CA LEU A 1084 -53.03 -49.50 -4.24
C LEU A 1084 -51.50 -49.51 -4.12
N THR A 1085 -50.93 -48.54 -3.41
CA THR A 1085 -49.49 -48.38 -3.26
C THR A 1085 -48.92 -49.34 -2.23
N ASN A 1086 -47.60 -49.50 -2.23
CA ASN A 1086 -46.85 -50.25 -1.22
C ASN A 1086 -46.93 -49.61 0.18
N SER A 1087 -47.35 -48.35 0.28
CA SER A 1087 -47.69 -47.67 1.53
C SER A 1087 -49.15 -47.87 1.96
N ASN A 1088 -49.86 -48.81 1.34
CA ASN A 1088 -51.27 -49.12 1.63
C ASN A 1088 -52.21 -47.94 1.35
N GLU A 1089 -51.88 -47.06 0.41
CA GLU A 1089 -52.75 -45.96 0.03
C GLU A 1089 -53.40 -46.25 -1.31
N LEU A 1090 -54.70 -46.00 -1.43
CA LEU A 1090 -55.40 -46.18 -2.69
C LEU A 1090 -55.50 -44.84 -3.42
N TYR A 1091 -54.98 -44.77 -4.63
CA TYR A 1091 -55.06 -43.62 -5.52
C TYR A 1091 -55.93 -43.92 -6.73
N TYR A 1092 -56.56 -42.89 -7.28
CA TYR A 1092 -57.08 -42.91 -8.64
C TYR A 1092 -56.24 -41.96 -9.47
N CYS A 1093 -55.48 -42.51 -10.41
CA CYS A 1093 -54.63 -41.75 -11.30
C CYS A 1093 -55.28 -41.62 -12.65
N VAL A 1094 -55.33 -40.39 -13.16
CA VAL A 1094 -55.80 -40.03 -14.49
C VAL A 1094 -54.58 -39.68 -15.34
N VAL A 1095 -54.43 -40.41 -16.44
CA VAL A 1095 -53.38 -40.19 -17.45
C VAL A 1095 -54.09 -39.69 -18.71
N ASP A 1096 -53.72 -38.50 -19.19
CA ASP A 1096 -54.24 -37.94 -20.44
C ASP A 1096 -53.45 -38.46 -21.64
N SER A 1097 -54.17 -38.95 -22.65
CA SER A 1097 -53.61 -39.38 -23.93
C SER A 1097 -53.01 -38.26 -24.79
N GLU A 1098 -53.24 -36.98 -24.46
CA GLU A 1098 -52.66 -35.82 -25.17
C GLU A 1098 -51.35 -35.29 -24.57
N GLY A 1099 -50.79 -35.97 -23.55
CA GLY A 1099 -49.47 -35.66 -22.99
C GLY A 1099 -49.46 -34.62 -21.86
N GLU A 1100 -50.60 -34.41 -21.18
CA GLU A 1100 -50.65 -33.68 -19.92
C GLU A 1100 -50.12 -34.52 -18.73
N ASP A 1101 -49.74 -33.86 -17.63
CA ASP A 1101 -49.19 -34.51 -16.45
C ASP A 1101 -50.17 -35.49 -15.79
N THR A 1102 -49.67 -36.65 -15.36
CA THR A 1102 -50.47 -37.65 -14.62
C THR A 1102 -50.97 -37.07 -13.29
N GLU A 1103 -52.29 -37.02 -13.10
CA GLU A 1103 -52.90 -36.56 -11.85
C GLU A 1103 -53.45 -37.71 -11.01
N CYS A 1104 -52.88 -37.92 -9.82
CA CYS A 1104 -53.32 -38.95 -8.88
C CYS A 1104 -54.04 -38.39 -7.64
N PHE A 1105 -55.26 -38.88 -7.39
CA PHE A 1105 -56.11 -38.48 -6.29
C PHE A 1105 -56.20 -39.57 -5.23
N LYS A 1106 -55.73 -39.30 -4.00
CA LYS A 1106 -55.86 -40.24 -2.87
C LYS A 1106 -57.33 -40.47 -2.53
N ARG A 1107 -57.71 -41.75 -2.41
CA ARG A 1107 -59.04 -42.18 -2.01
C ARG A 1107 -59.11 -42.37 -0.50
N THR A 1108 -60.17 -41.83 0.10
CA THR A 1108 -60.38 -41.86 1.54
C THR A 1108 -61.25 -43.05 1.96
N CYS A 1109 -61.00 -43.54 3.17
CA CYS A 1109 -61.75 -44.61 3.79
C CYS A 1109 -62.11 -44.27 5.25
N THR A 1110 -63.13 -44.94 5.78
CA THR A 1110 -63.63 -44.75 7.15
C THR A 1110 -62.79 -45.55 8.14
N VAL A 1111 -62.09 -44.86 9.03
CA VAL A 1111 -61.18 -45.47 10.01
C VAL A 1111 -61.91 -46.52 10.85
N GLY A 1112 -61.31 -47.71 10.96
CA GLY A 1112 -61.84 -48.84 11.71
C GLY A 1112 -62.72 -49.79 10.89
N GLN A 1113 -63.25 -49.36 9.74
CA GLN A 1113 -64.01 -50.23 8.84
C GLN A 1113 -63.11 -51.02 7.90
N ILE A 1114 -63.63 -52.10 7.33
CA ILE A 1114 -62.91 -52.99 6.41
C ILE A 1114 -63.36 -52.71 4.97
N TYR A 1115 -62.46 -52.88 4.01
CA TYR A 1115 -62.70 -52.70 2.58
C TYR A 1115 -62.21 -53.93 1.83
N TYR A 1116 -63.05 -54.47 0.94
CA TYR A 1116 -62.69 -55.58 0.08
C TYR A 1116 -62.14 -55.06 -1.25
N ILE A 1117 -60.84 -55.26 -1.50
CA ILE A 1117 -60.12 -54.71 -2.64
C ILE A 1117 -59.36 -55.85 -3.32
N LYS A 1118 -59.60 -56.10 -4.62
CA LYS A 1118 -58.87 -57.10 -5.43
C LYS A 1118 -58.59 -58.41 -4.66
N ASP A 1119 -59.68 -59.09 -4.27
CA ASP A 1119 -59.69 -60.41 -3.60
C ASP A 1119 -59.19 -60.46 -2.15
N ASN A 1120 -58.93 -59.30 -1.52
CA ASN A 1120 -58.40 -59.24 -0.17
C ASN A 1120 -59.15 -58.23 0.72
N TYR A 1121 -59.09 -58.46 2.03
CA TYR A 1121 -59.71 -57.60 3.04
C TYR A 1121 -58.67 -56.65 3.65
N TYR A 1122 -58.97 -55.36 3.65
CA TYR A 1122 -58.10 -54.31 4.17
C TYR A 1122 -58.81 -53.52 5.26
N LYS A 1123 -58.17 -53.33 6.42
CA LYS A 1123 -58.66 -52.45 7.46
C LYS A 1123 -58.26 -51.02 7.15
N CYS A 1124 -59.20 -50.10 7.18
CA CYS A 1124 -58.90 -48.69 7.10
C CYS A 1124 -58.33 -48.19 8.43
N THR A 1125 -57.14 -47.60 8.42
CA THR A 1125 -56.49 -46.99 9.59
C THR A 1125 -56.41 -45.46 9.45
N THR A 1126 -55.98 -44.79 10.53
CA THR A 1126 -55.89 -43.33 10.60
C THR A 1126 -55.03 -42.79 9.45
N GLY A 1127 -55.55 -41.84 8.68
CA GLY A 1127 -54.90 -41.33 7.45
C GLY A 1127 -55.39 -41.98 6.15
N SER A 1128 -56.43 -42.83 6.23
CA SER A 1128 -56.99 -43.57 5.10
C SER A 1128 -56.01 -44.56 4.45
N PHE A 1129 -55.25 -45.27 5.28
CA PHE A 1129 -54.42 -46.40 4.83
C PHE A 1129 -55.23 -47.71 4.89
N PHE A 1130 -55.10 -48.53 3.86
CA PHE A 1130 -55.74 -49.83 3.68
C PHE A 1130 -54.76 -50.93 4.09
N GLU A 1131 -54.71 -51.26 5.38
CA GLU A 1131 -53.82 -52.30 5.88
C GLU A 1131 -54.41 -53.69 5.63
N LEU A 1132 -53.66 -54.56 4.94
CA LEU A 1132 -54.08 -55.93 4.69
C LEU A 1132 -54.37 -56.65 6.03
N ILE A 1133 -55.55 -57.26 6.14
CA ILE A 1133 -55.89 -58.09 7.30
C ILE A 1133 -54.97 -59.30 7.31
N LYS A 1134 -54.20 -59.42 8.40
CA LYS A 1134 -53.30 -60.53 8.69
C LYS A 1134 -53.85 -61.38 9.85
N PRO A 1135 -53.29 -62.56 10.13
CA PRO A 1135 -53.78 -63.45 11.18
C PRO A 1135 -53.91 -62.77 12.56
N LYS A 1136 -52.95 -61.89 12.90
CA LYS A 1136 -52.94 -61.15 14.18
C LYS A 1136 -54.05 -60.09 14.29
N THR A 1137 -54.56 -59.60 13.16
CA THR A 1137 -55.59 -58.56 13.10
C THR A 1137 -56.99 -59.12 12.82
N CYS A 1138 -57.08 -60.43 12.57
CA CYS A 1138 -58.32 -61.16 12.33
C CYS A 1138 -58.88 -61.67 13.66
N GLN A 1139 -59.91 -61.00 14.19
CA GLN A 1139 -60.52 -61.34 15.48
C GLN A 1139 -61.81 -62.14 15.24
N PRO A 1140 -61.94 -63.37 15.77
CA PRO A 1140 -63.08 -64.25 15.49
C PRO A 1140 -64.44 -63.75 16.01
N ASN A 1141 -64.47 -62.86 17.00
CA ASN A 1141 -65.72 -62.42 17.64
C ASN A 1141 -66.11 -60.98 17.31
N ASP A 1142 -65.35 -60.29 16.46
CA ASP A 1142 -65.60 -58.89 16.14
C ASP A 1142 -66.69 -58.78 15.07
N VAL A 1143 -67.73 -58.00 15.36
CA VAL A 1143 -68.71 -57.56 14.36
C VAL A 1143 -68.15 -56.32 13.67
N VAL A 1144 -67.97 -56.40 12.35
CA VAL A 1144 -67.29 -55.39 11.55
C VAL A 1144 -68.14 -54.94 10.37
N ILE A 1145 -67.91 -53.71 9.93
CA ILE A 1145 -68.48 -53.19 8.69
C ILE A 1145 -67.49 -53.46 7.57
N ILE A 1146 -67.92 -54.18 6.54
CA ILE A 1146 -67.14 -54.40 5.31
C ILE A 1146 -67.78 -53.60 4.18
N ASN A 1147 -66.96 -52.74 3.57
CA ASN A 1147 -67.28 -51.94 2.42
C ASN A 1147 -66.81 -52.68 1.16
N PHE A 1148 -67.67 -52.79 0.16
CA PHE A 1148 -67.40 -53.38 -1.14
C PHE A 1148 -67.39 -52.28 -2.21
N PRO A 1149 -66.22 -51.76 -2.61
CA PRO A 1149 -66.11 -50.69 -3.60
C PRO A 1149 -66.58 -51.14 -4.98
N LEU A 1150 -67.48 -50.37 -5.59
CA LEU A 1150 -68.10 -50.74 -6.88
C LEU A 1150 -67.07 -50.91 -8.02
N ILE A 1151 -65.94 -50.20 -7.93
CA ILE A 1151 -64.81 -50.33 -8.85
C ILE A 1151 -64.21 -51.74 -8.90
N TYR A 1152 -64.46 -52.57 -7.88
CA TYR A 1152 -64.02 -53.96 -7.78
C TYR A 1152 -65.21 -54.93 -7.79
N SER A 1153 -66.36 -54.53 -8.31
CA SER A 1153 -67.57 -55.37 -8.35
C SER A 1153 -67.36 -56.74 -9.02
N GLN A 1154 -66.42 -56.84 -9.97
CA GLN A 1154 -66.08 -58.09 -10.64
C GLN A 1154 -65.36 -59.10 -9.74
N SER A 1155 -64.76 -58.68 -8.63
CA SER A 1155 -64.04 -59.55 -7.69
C SER A 1155 -64.81 -59.83 -6.40
N PHE A 1156 -66.03 -59.31 -6.25
CA PHE A 1156 -66.82 -59.51 -5.03
C PHE A 1156 -67.05 -61.01 -4.75
N PRO A 1157 -67.02 -61.43 -3.47
CA PRO A 1157 -67.35 -62.81 -3.12
C PRO A 1157 -68.74 -63.19 -3.64
N ASN A 1158 -68.89 -64.41 -4.17
CA ASN A 1158 -70.12 -64.86 -4.82
C ASN A 1158 -71.38 -64.66 -3.96
N ASP A 1159 -71.29 -64.90 -2.66
CA ASP A 1159 -72.43 -64.78 -1.75
C ASP A 1159 -72.82 -63.32 -1.49
N VAL A 1160 -71.82 -62.43 -1.44
CA VAL A 1160 -72.04 -60.97 -1.37
C VAL A 1160 -72.66 -60.48 -2.67
N PHE A 1161 -72.13 -60.88 -3.82
CA PHE A 1161 -72.66 -60.50 -5.13
C PHE A 1161 -74.11 -60.98 -5.34
N LYS A 1162 -74.43 -62.22 -4.96
CA LYS A 1162 -75.81 -62.75 -4.97
C LYS A 1162 -76.72 -61.95 -4.05
N THR A 1163 -76.25 -61.60 -2.84
CA THR A 1163 -77.03 -60.80 -1.89
C THR A 1163 -77.31 -59.41 -2.46
N ILE A 1164 -76.30 -58.71 -3.00
CA ILE A 1164 -76.47 -57.40 -3.66
C ILE A 1164 -77.44 -57.49 -4.84
N SER A 1165 -77.31 -58.53 -5.67
CA SER A 1165 -78.21 -58.77 -6.82
C SER A 1165 -79.66 -59.03 -6.37
N ASN A 1166 -79.85 -59.74 -5.26
CA ASN A 1166 -81.17 -59.96 -4.68
C ASN A 1166 -81.78 -58.67 -4.13
N ILE A 1167 -80.98 -57.80 -3.48
CA ILE A 1167 -81.42 -56.47 -3.04
C ILE A 1167 -81.83 -55.62 -4.23
N ALA A 1168 -81.01 -55.57 -5.29
CA ALA A 1168 -81.33 -54.83 -6.50
C ALA A 1168 -82.64 -55.31 -7.16
N LYS A 1169 -82.87 -56.62 -7.17
CA LYS A 1169 -84.06 -57.24 -7.77
C LYS A 1169 -85.33 -57.03 -6.94
N ASN A 1170 -85.25 -57.14 -5.62
CA ASN A 1170 -86.40 -57.13 -4.73
C ASN A 1170 -86.74 -55.73 -4.18
N ASN A 1171 -85.73 -54.86 -4.01
CA ASN A 1171 -85.89 -53.53 -3.41
C ASN A 1171 -85.73 -52.39 -4.42
N HIS A 1172 -85.50 -52.72 -5.71
CA HIS A 1172 -85.28 -51.79 -6.84
C HIS A 1172 -84.16 -50.75 -6.65
N TYR A 1173 -83.41 -50.81 -5.54
CA TYR A 1173 -82.38 -49.87 -5.17
C TYR A 1173 -81.35 -50.55 -4.26
N VAL A 1174 -80.07 -50.49 -4.64
CA VAL A 1174 -78.95 -50.89 -3.79
C VAL A 1174 -78.38 -49.61 -3.18
N PRO A 1175 -78.37 -49.47 -1.84
CA PRO A 1175 -77.76 -48.31 -1.21
C PRO A 1175 -76.25 -48.34 -1.47
N THR A 1176 -75.76 -47.29 -2.12
CA THR A 1176 -74.32 -47.04 -2.21
C THR A 1176 -73.98 -45.92 -1.24
N GLU A 1177 -72.90 -46.09 -0.49
CA GLU A 1177 -72.38 -45.06 0.39
C GLU A 1177 -71.18 -44.38 -0.26
N LYS A 1178 -71.25 -43.05 -0.33
CA LYS A 1178 -70.17 -42.18 -0.76
C LYS A 1178 -70.08 -40.98 0.19
N ILE A 1179 -69.18 -41.08 1.14
CA ILE A 1179 -69.00 -40.11 2.24
C ILE A 1179 -68.48 -38.76 1.72
N SER A 1180 -67.64 -38.77 0.68
CA SER A 1180 -67.08 -37.54 0.10
C SER A 1180 -66.77 -37.70 -1.38
N ARG A 1181 -66.42 -36.58 -2.06
CA ARG A 1181 -65.91 -36.61 -3.44
C ARG A 1181 -64.68 -37.52 -3.59
N ASN A 1182 -63.89 -37.68 -2.52
CA ASN A 1182 -62.67 -38.46 -2.50
C ASN A 1182 -62.86 -39.87 -1.92
N SER A 1183 -64.03 -40.24 -1.39
CA SER A 1183 -64.27 -41.59 -0.87
C SER A 1183 -64.59 -42.54 -2.01
N LEU A 1184 -64.29 -43.82 -1.80
CA LEU A 1184 -64.80 -44.88 -2.67
C LEU A 1184 -66.33 -44.93 -2.57
N GLU A 1185 -66.98 -45.15 -3.71
CA GLU A 1185 -68.38 -45.52 -3.71
C GLU A 1185 -68.50 -47.02 -3.43
N THR A 1186 -69.19 -47.37 -2.36
CA THR A 1186 -69.18 -48.74 -1.83
C THR A 1186 -70.58 -49.22 -1.47
N VAL A 1187 -70.77 -50.54 -1.53
CA VAL A 1187 -71.91 -51.21 -0.88
C VAL A 1187 -71.43 -51.74 0.47
N GLN A 1188 -72.14 -51.43 1.54
CA GLN A 1188 -71.74 -51.83 2.89
C GLN A 1188 -72.49 -53.08 3.36
N GLY A 1189 -71.85 -53.87 4.21
CA GLY A 1189 -72.49 -54.94 4.95
C GLY A 1189 -71.85 -55.15 6.33
N VAL A 1190 -72.58 -55.85 7.18
CA VAL A 1190 -72.16 -56.24 8.52
C VAL A 1190 -71.72 -57.70 8.47
N PHE A 1191 -70.53 -57.97 9.00
CA PHE A 1191 -69.90 -59.28 8.99
C PHE A 1191 -69.36 -59.62 10.38
N THR A 1192 -69.16 -60.91 10.63
CA THR A 1192 -68.55 -61.43 11.86
C THR A 1192 -67.64 -62.61 11.54
N ASN A 1193 -67.04 -63.21 12.57
CA ASN A 1193 -66.29 -64.46 12.46
C ASN A 1193 -65.17 -64.41 11.42
N CYS A 1194 -64.19 -63.53 11.66
CA CYS A 1194 -62.99 -63.49 10.85
C CYS A 1194 -62.24 -64.83 10.98
N THR A 1195 -62.07 -65.52 9.85
CA THR A 1195 -61.35 -66.79 9.75
C THR A 1195 -60.17 -66.64 8.81
N TYR A 1196 -59.01 -67.16 9.20
CA TYR A 1196 -57.80 -67.14 8.37
C TYR A 1196 -57.38 -68.56 8.02
N ASN A 1197 -57.32 -68.85 6.73
CA ASN A 1197 -56.79 -70.10 6.21
C ASN A 1197 -55.29 -69.93 5.93
N SER A 1198 -54.46 -70.60 6.74
CA SER A 1198 -53.00 -70.54 6.65
C SER A 1198 -52.41 -71.23 5.42
N TYR A 1199 -53.14 -72.12 4.75
CA TYR A 1199 -52.67 -72.80 3.54
C TYR A 1199 -52.77 -71.90 2.31
N ASP A 1200 -53.88 -71.17 2.19
CA ASP A 1200 -54.16 -70.34 1.02
C ASP A 1200 -53.89 -68.84 1.27
N ASN A 1201 -53.47 -68.47 2.49
CA ASN A 1201 -53.34 -67.08 2.96
C ASN A 1201 -54.64 -66.25 2.81
N LEU A 1202 -55.80 -66.92 2.81
CA LEU A 1202 -57.10 -66.30 2.60
C LEU A 1202 -57.74 -65.94 3.93
N VAL A 1203 -58.23 -64.70 4.02
CA VAL A 1203 -59.11 -64.25 5.10
C VAL A 1203 -60.55 -64.32 4.61
N THR A 1204 -61.44 -64.89 5.41
CA THR A 1204 -62.88 -64.94 5.13
C THR A 1204 -63.67 -64.40 6.31
N TYR A 1205 -64.84 -63.83 6.00
CA TYR A 1205 -65.77 -63.29 6.98
C TYR A 1205 -67.16 -63.88 6.74
N ASP A 1206 -67.88 -64.19 7.81
CA ASP A 1206 -69.24 -64.66 7.73
C ASP A 1206 -70.18 -63.45 7.61
N GLN A 1207 -70.98 -63.41 6.54
CA GLN A 1207 -71.94 -62.35 6.28
C GLN A 1207 -73.09 -62.41 7.29
N ILE A 1208 -73.27 -61.36 8.10
CA ILE A 1208 -74.50 -61.19 8.88
C ILE A 1208 -75.59 -60.63 7.97
N CYS A 1209 -75.32 -59.48 7.34
CA CYS A 1209 -76.27 -58.81 6.46
C CYS A 1209 -75.61 -57.78 5.55
N MET A 1210 -76.28 -57.39 4.47
CA MET A 1210 -75.87 -56.30 3.58
C MET A 1210 -76.81 -55.11 3.77
N ALA A 1211 -76.33 -53.87 3.67
CA ALA A 1211 -77.12 -52.66 3.85
C ALA A 1211 -78.42 -52.71 3.03
N ASN A 1212 -79.55 -52.37 3.68
CA ASN A 1212 -80.88 -52.42 3.07
C ASN A 1212 -81.34 -53.82 2.61
N HIS A 1213 -80.65 -54.90 3.02
CA HIS A 1213 -81.18 -56.25 2.88
C HIS A 1213 -82.30 -56.47 3.89
N VAL A 1214 -83.46 -56.91 3.39
CA VAL A 1214 -84.64 -57.22 4.21
C VAL A 1214 -84.79 -58.73 4.30
N LYS A 1215 -85.02 -59.24 5.50
CA LYS A 1215 -85.38 -60.65 5.72
C LYS A 1215 -86.59 -60.72 6.64
N LEU A 1216 -87.31 -61.84 6.62
CA LEU A 1216 -88.36 -62.10 7.61
C LEU A 1216 -87.73 -62.73 8.87
N ASN A 1217 -88.10 -62.23 10.04
CA ASN A 1217 -87.72 -62.79 11.33
C ASN A 1217 -88.57 -64.02 11.69
N GLN A 1218 -88.37 -64.58 12.90
CA GLN A 1218 -89.07 -65.81 13.33
C GLN A 1218 -90.59 -65.64 13.42
N ASP A 1219 -91.07 -64.41 13.62
CA ASP A 1219 -92.48 -64.05 13.70
C ASP A 1219 -93.06 -63.63 12.33
N LYS A 1220 -92.29 -63.78 11.25
CA LYS A 1220 -92.60 -63.36 9.86
C LYS A 1220 -92.75 -61.84 9.69
N GLU A 1221 -92.13 -61.05 10.56
CA GLU A 1221 -92.04 -59.60 10.40
C GLU A 1221 -90.74 -59.22 9.68
N PRO A 1222 -90.74 -58.14 8.87
CA PRO A 1222 -89.54 -57.71 8.17
C PRO A 1222 -88.50 -57.10 9.12
N ASP A 1223 -87.28 -57.62 9.07
CA ASP A 1223 -86.08 -57.00 9.63
C ASP A 1223 -85.22 -56.43 8.50
N ILE A 1224 -84.62 -55.27 8.71
CA ILE A 1224 -83.69 -54.61 7.79
C ILE A 1224 -82.28 -54.56 8.37
N CYS A 1225 -81.28 -54.78 7.52
CA CYS A 1225 -79.89 -54.61 7.91
C CYS A 1225 -79.55 -53.13 8.12
N SER A 1226 -79.24 -52.76 9.35
CA SER A 1226 -78.73 -51.45 9.72
C SER A 1226 -77.22 -51.51 9.92
N ILE A 1227 -76.49 -50.73 9.12
CA ILE A 1227 -75.04 -50.58 9.29
C ILE A 1227 -74.71 -49.88 10.62
N GLN A 1228 -75.53 -48.90 11.02
CA GLN A 1228 -75.33 -48.15 12.27
C GLN A 1228 -75.50 -49.03 13.52
N LEU A 1229 -76.42 -50.00 13.47
CA LEU A 1229 -76.69 -50.93 14.58
C LEU A 1229 -75.91 -52.25 14.47
N LEU A 1230 -75.02 -52.39 13.49
CA LEU A 1230 -74.19 -53.58 13.26
C LEU A 1230 -75.01 -54.88 13.20
N GLY A 1231 -76.15 -54.88 12.49
CA GLY A 1231 -76.97 -56.08 12.31
C GLY A 1231 -78.38 -55.81 11.81
N TYR A 1232 -79.25 -56.81 11.94
CA TYR A 1232 -80.68 -56.68 11.61
C TYR A 1232 -81.42 -55.96 12.74
N THR A 1233 -82.30 -55.04 12.37
CA THR A 1233 -83.24 -54.36 13.27
C THR A 1233 -84.64 -54.38 12.67
N PHE A 1234 -85.66 -54.14 13.48
CA PHE A 1234 -87.04 -54.08 13.02
C PHE A 1234 -87.22 -53.01 11.96
N CYS A 1235 -87.92 -53.40 10.90
CA CYS A 1235 -88.34 -52.52 9.82
C CYS A 1235 -89.57 -51.71 10.24
N THR A 1236 -89.47 -50.38 10.21
CA THR A 1236 -90.62 -49.48 10.35
C THR A 1236 -90.95 -48.84 9.00
N VAL A 1237 -92.23 -48.81 8.65
CA VAL A 1237 -92.75 -48.09 7.47
C VAL A 1237 -93.44 -46.83 8.00
N ASP A 1238 -92.92 -45.66 7.66
CA ASP A 1238 -93.53 -44.38 8.07
C ASP A 1238 -94.84 -44.16 7.32
N GLU A 1239 -95.86 -43.57 7.97
CA GLU A 1239 -97.17 -43.33 7.36
C GLU A 1239 -97.04 -42.39 6.13
N GLY A 1240 -97.27 -42.94 4.94
CA GLY A 1240 -97.24 -42.21 3.66
C GLY A 1240 -96.11 -42.61 2.71
N ASP A 1241 -95.18 -43.47 3.14
CA ASP A 1241 -94.13 -44.04 2.27
C ASP A 1241 -94.55 -45.37 1.62
N ASP A 1242 -93.90 -45.72 0.50
CA ASP A 1242 -94.13 -46.94 -0.28
C ASP A 1242 -94.13 -48.18 0.64
N PRO A 1243 -95.16 -49.04 0.63
CA PRO A 1243 -95.20 -50.25 1.45
C PRO A 1243 -94.05 -51.24 1.15
N ASN A 1244 -93.30 -51.03 0.06
CA ASN A 1244 -92.08 -51.78 -0.27
C ASN A 1244 -90.79 -51.12 0.24
N LYS A 1245 -90.88 -49.98 0.95
CA LYS A 1245 -89.73 -49.22 1.44
C LYS A 1245 -89.69 -49.26 2.97
N CYS A 1246 -88.56 -49.70 3.48
CA CYS A 1246 -88.37 -50.06 4.89
C CYS A 1246 -87.27 -49.19 5.51
N ASN A 1247 -87.52 -48.57 6.67
CA ASN A 1247 -86.51 -47.83 7.43
C ASN A 1247 -86.16 -48.59 8.73
N PRO A 1248 -84.89 -48.59 9.18
CA PRO A 1248 -84.52 -49.18 10.46
C PRO A 1248 -85.13 -48.41 11.63
N SER A 1249 -85.74 -49.10 12.59
CA SER A 1249 -86.28 -48.49 13.81
C SER A 1249 -85.20 -47.74 14.61
N SER A 1250 -85.54 -46.57 15.17
CA SER A 1250 -84.65 -45.70 15.96
C SER A 1250 -84.46 -46.23 17.38
N ALA A 1251 -83.89 -47.43 17.51
CA ALA A 1251 -83.42 -47.96 18.78
C ALA A 1251 -82.15 -47.20 19.24
N PHE A 1252 -82.13 -46.74 20.50
CA PHE A 1252 -80.99 -46.04 21.09
C PHE A 1252 -79.74 -46.95 21.12
N ASN A 1253 -78.61 -46.40 20.69
CA ASN A 1253 -77.29 -47.04 20.79
C ASN A 1253 -77.00 -47.43 22.26
N GLN A 1254 -77.00 -48.72 22.59
CA GLN A 1254 -76.32 -49.20 23.78
C GLN A 1254 -74.81 -49.16 23.54
N ILE A 1255 -74.18 -48.03 23.88
CA ILE A 1255 -72.73 -47.95 23.97
C ILE A 1255 -72.31 -48.73 25.22
N ASN A 1256 -71.94 -50.00 25.06
CA ASN A 1256 -71.19 -50.71 26.10
C ASN A 1256 -69.75 -50.17 26.11
N LEU A 1257 -69.52 -49.14 26.94
CA LEU A 1257 -68.18 -48.69 27.29
C LEU A 1257 -67.49 -49.80 28.10
N SER A 1258 -66.52 -50.48 27.48
CA SER A 1258 -65.61 -51.39 28.17
C SER A 1258 -64.96 -50.67 29.36
N ILE A 1259 -64.92 -51.35 30.52
CA ILE A 1259 -64.29 -50.87 31.77
C ILE A 1259 -62.87 -50.32 31.52
N GLY A 1260 -62.14 -50.89 30.55
CA GLY A 1260 -60.81 -50.42 30.16
C GLY A 1260 -60.79 -49.00 29.59
N LYS A 1261 -61.80 -48.59 28.81
CA LYS A 1261 -61.91 -47.21 28.28
C LYS A 1261 -62.30 -46.18 29.34
N LEU A 1262 -63.03 -46.62 30.36
CA LEU A 1262 -63.38 -45.78 31.51
C LEU A 1262 -62.15 -45.55 32.40
N LEU A 1263 -61.32 -46.58 32.58
CA LEU A 1263 -60.04 -46.50 33.28
C LEU A 1263 -59.03 -45.59 32.58
N THR A 1264 -58.93 -45.64 31.25
CA THR A 1264 -58.02 -44.74 30.51
C THR A 1264 -58.50 -43.29 30.49
N LEU A 1265 -59.82 -43.04 30.48
CA LEU A 1265 -60.37 -41.69 30.65
C LEU A 1265 -60.08 -41.16 32.07
N LEU A 1266 -60.23 -42.00 33.10
CA LEU A 1266 -59.88 -41.65 34.48
C LEU A 1266 -58.38 -41.39 34.66
N LEU A 1267 -57.51 -42.22 34.05
CA LEU A 1267 -56.05 -42.04 34.08
C LEU A 1267 -55.59 -40.79 33.33
N SER A 1268 -56.23 -40.45 32.21
CA SER A 1268 -55.91 -39.23 31.45
C SER A 1268 -56.36 -37.97 32.19
N ILE A 1269 -57.51 -38.00 32.86
CA ILE A 1269 -57.94 -36.90 33.75
C ILE A 1269 -57.01 -36.79 34.97
N LEU A 1270 -56.56 -37.91 35.55
CA LEU A 1270 -55.57 -37.91 36.63
C LEU A 1270 -54.21 -37.34 36.19
N MET A 1271 -53.73 -37.72 35.00
CA MET A 1271 -52.51 -37.15 34.42
C MET A 1271 -52.66 -35.64 34.15
N PHE A 1272 -53.84 -35.18 33.73
CA PHE A 1272 -54.10 -33.76 33.52
C PHE A 1272 -54.04 -32.96 34.83
N PHE A 1273 -54.46 -33.55 35.96
CA PHE A 1273 -54.32 -32.96 37.29
C PHE A 1273 -52.91 -33.08 37.90
N ILE A 1274 -52.07 -33.99 37.41
CA ILE A 1274 -50.67 -34.13 37.84
C ILE A 1274 -49.74 -33.17 37.07
N ILE A 1275 -50.15 -32.76 35.87
CA ILE A 1275 -49.39 -31.81 35.02
C ILE A 1275 -49.70 -30.33 35.37
N TYR A 1276 -50.74 -30.06 36.17
CA TYR A 1276 -51.12 -28.69 36.59
C TYR A 1276 -50.59 -28.32 37.98
#